data_AF-A0A1S2XZZ7-F1
#
_entry.id   AF-A0A1S2XZZ7-F1
#
_cell.length_a   1.000
_cell.length_b   1.000
_cell.length_c   1.000
_cell.angle_alpha   90.00
_cell.angle_beta   90.00
_cell.angle_gamma   90.00
#
_symmetry.space_group_name_H-M   'P 1'
#
loop_
_entity.id
_entity.type
_entity.pdbx_description
1 polymer ?
#
loop_
_entity_poly.entity_id
_entity_poly.type
_entity_poly.pdbx_seq_one_letter_code
_entity_poly.pdbx_strand_id
1 'polypeptide(L)'
;MEESKEETVLATMNLEDDEFDTKESVLQKYFLQEWNLVKSFLDDTVSNSRVSDPSSAHKIRSIMDKYQEQGQLLEPYLESIIPPMMNIIRSRTIELGVISDEILEIINPICIIVYSVVTVCGYKSVIRFFPHQVSDLELAVSLLEKCHHTNSVSSLREESTGEMETKCVILLWLYILVLVPFDISSVDTSIASSDNLTEFELVPLVLKIIGFCKDYLSAAGPMRTMAGLVLSRLLTRPDMPKAFMSFVTWTHEVMSSATEDLLQHFQLLGVINALAAIFKVGSRNLLHDVIPVVWNDTSMLYKSSNAARSPLLRKYLMKFTQRIGLTSLPHRLPSWRYTGRTVKLNVSLNTSSKPNQSNLGVNDNYSNSIEITDDVEDEDMDVPENVEEIIETLLSGLRDMDTVVRWSAAKGIGRITSHLTSSLSEEVLSSVLELFSPGEGDGSWHGGCLALAELARRGLLLPASLPKVVPVVVKALHYDVRRGPHSVGSHVRDAAAYVCWAFGRAYYHTDMRNILEELAPHLLTVACYDREVNCRRAAAAAFQENVGRQGNYPHGIDIVNTADYFSLSSRANSYLHVADSIAQYEGYLIPFVSDLLDRKICHWDKSLRELAAEALSFLVKYDPQYFASAVMDKLIPCTLSSDLCMRHGSTLATGELVFALHQCNYVLPSDNQKTLASVVPAIEKARLYRGKGGEIMRASVSRFIECISIFKVALPEKIKKSLLDTLNENLRHPNSQIQNAAVKGLKHFFRAYLLDSDDKSTSDLTAKYLNMLTDPNVAVRRGSALAIGVFPYELLASQWRNVILKLCGCCKIEENPEERDAESRVNAVKGLVSVCETLVSGRENSATSFTEKDFSLFILIKNEVMSSLFKALDDYSVDKRGDVGSWVREAALDGLEKCTYMLCKIDNSGCLSGKSDGNEIEPIVQPLTDNMLTSNAELLLFDENLATNLIGGICKQAVEKMDKLREAAANVLYRILYNQIIYISYIPFREKLEEIIPKEADAKWAVPSYTYQRFVQLLQFGCYSRYVLSGLVISIGGLQDSLKRVSLLALLEYLEGVESKVPNTRTSREYMLSVDIMWVLQQYRKCDRVIVPTLKTIESLLSKKIFLTMEAHSPTFCAAVLDSLAIELKASTDFSKLYAGIAILGYIASVPEPINMRAFSQLLTFLGHRYPKIRKASAEHVYLVLLQNGNLVAEDKIEKALEIISETCWDGDMYLSKHQRLELFELVGLKVKILGKYSDGTSRKTSSKKPTDLDENASYSSLVESSGF
;
A
#
# COMPACT_ATOMS: atom_id res chain seq x y z
N MET A 1 44.48 -21.27 -27.48
CA MET A 1 43.99 -20.20 -28.39
C MET A 1 42.53 -20.46 -28.77
N GLU A 2 41.70 -20.87 -27.79
CA GLU A 2 40.24 -21.00 -27.88
C GLU A 2 39.54 -20.56 -26.57
N GLU A 3 40.29 -20.22 -25.51
CA GLU A 3 39.73 -19.69 -24.24
C GLU A 3 39.65 -18.15 -24.17
N SER A 4 40.22 -17.42 -25.14
CA SER A 4 40.31 -15.95 -25.07
C SER A 4 39.18 -15.23 -25.83
N LYS A 5 38.09 -15.92 -26.16
CA LYS A 5 36.94 -15.34 -26.90
C LYS A 5 35.64 -15.26 -26.10
N GLU A 6 35.56 -15.89 -24.92
CA GLU A 6 34.37 -15.77 -24.05
C GLU A 6 34.44 -14.61 -23.05
N GLU A 7 35.64 -14.12 -22.70
CA GLU A 7 35.78 -13.02 -21.72
C GLU A 7 35.44 -11.63 -22.28
N THR A 8 35.35 -11.46 -23.60
CA THR A 8 35.06 -10.15 -24.22
C THR A 8 33.61 -9.94 -24.61
N VAL A 9 32.76 -10.96 -24.48
CA VAL A 9 31.31 -10.88 -24.80
C VAL A 9 30.45 -10.60 -23.55
N LEU A 10 31.00 -10.77 -22.35
CA LEU A 10 30.23 -10.58 -21.09
C LEU A 10 30.15 -9.13 -20.58
N ALA A 11 30.86 -8.18 -21.19
CA ALA A 11 30.96 -6.81 -20.66
C ALA A 11 30.01 -5.79 -21.32
N THR A 12 29.16 -6.20 -22.27
CA THR A 12 28.30 -5.28 -23.04
C THR A 12 26.87 -5.77 -23.29
N MET A 13 26.31 -6.62 -22.43
CA MET A 13 24.89 -7.01 -22.52
C MET A 13 24.13 -6.82 -21.19
N ASN A 14 23.13 -5.95 -21.29
CA ASN A 14 21.82 -5.97 -20.63
C ASN A 14 21.73 -5.60 -19.15
N LEU A 15 21.41 -4.31 -18.91
CA LEU A 15 20.63 -3.83 -17.76
C LEU A 15 19.11 -3.83 -18.04
N GLU A 16 18.67 -4.40 -19.18
CA GLU A 16 17.28 -4.30 -19.67
C GLU A 16 16.47 -5.61 -19.64
N ASP A 17 17.03 -6.75 -19.17
CA ASP A 17 16.37 -8.08 -19.24
C ASP A 17 16.11 -8.74 -17.87
N ASP A 18 16.01 -7.98 -16.78
CA ASP A 18 15.66 -8.54 -15.45
C ASP A 18 14.17 -8.94 -15.33
N GLU A 19 13.34 -8.63 -16.34
CA GLU A 19 11.88 -8.83 -16.29
C GLU A 19 11.44 -10.28 -16.59
N PHE A 20 12.31 -11.10 -17.20
CA PHE A 20 11.99 -12.47 -17.64
C PHE A 20 12.80 -13.59 -16.95
N ASP A 21 13.83 -13.24 -16.17
CA ASP A 21 14.63 -14.23 -15.46
C ASP A 21 13.98 -14.63 -14.12
N THR A 22 14.09 -15.91 -13.76
CA THR A 22 13.62 -16.37 -12.44
C THR A 22 14.37 -15.64 -11.32
N LYS A 23 13.68 -15.24 -10.25
CA LYS A 23 14.29 -14.50 -9.11
C LYS A 23 15.58 -15.16 -8.58
N GLU A 24 15.70 -16.48 -8.67
CA GLU A 24 16.90 -17.24 -8.28
C GLU A 24 18.10 -17.04 -9.23
N SER A 25 17.88 -16.99 -10.55
CA SER A 25 18.96 -16.78 -11.52
C SER A 25 19.53 -15.36 -11.47
N VAL A 26 18.66 -14.36 -11.28
CA VAL A 26 19.06 -12.96 -11.07
C VAL A 26 19.91 -12.83 -9.81
N LEU A 27 19.45 -13.40 -8.69
CA LEU A 27 20.18 -13.32 -7.42
C LEU A 27 21.55 -14.02 -7.49
N GLN A 28 21.64 -15.16 -8.18
CA GLN A 28 22.91 -15.87 -8.37
C GLN A 28 23.92 -15.05 -9.20
N LYS A 29 23.45 -14.32 -10.23
CA LYS A 29 24.31 -13.40 -11.03
C LYS A 29 24.88 -12.27 -10.16
N TYR A 30 24.02 -11.61 -9.36
CA TYR A 30 24.47 -10.57 -8.44
C TYR A 30 25.44 -11.09 -7.38
N PHE A 31 25.17 -12.28 -6.82
CA PHE A 31 26.07 -12.92 -5.86
C PHE A 31 27.47 -13.12 -6.45
N LEU A 32 27.59 -13.63 -7.68
CA LEU A 32 28.89 -13.86 -8.31
C LEU A 32 29.69 -12.56 -8.53
N GLN A 33 29.01 -11.46 -8.88
CA GLN A 33 29.64 -10.15 -9.03
C GLN A 33 30.18 -9.63 -7.70
N GLU A 34 29.37 -9.68 -6.63
CA GLU A 34 29.79 -9.25 -5.30
C GLU A 34 30.83 -10.18 -4.67
N TRP A 35 30.78 -11.48 -5.00
CA TRP A 35 31.75 -12.48 -4.55
C TRP A 35 33.16 -12.19 -5.03
N ASN A 36 33.33 -11.72 -6.27
CA ASN A 36 34.65 -11.33 -6.79
C ASN A 36 35.28 -10.20 -5.96
N LEU A 37 34.46 -9.23 -5.53
CA LEU A 37 34.89 -8.15 -4.66
C LEU A 37 35.27 -8.67 -3.26
N VAL A 38 34.42 -9.53 -2.66
CA VAL A 38 34.71 -10.16 -1.36
C VAL A 38 36.01 -10.96 -1.41
N LYS A 39 36.21 -11.75 -2.47
CA LYS A 39 37.43 -12.52 -2.69
C LYS A 39 38.67 -11.64 -2.72
N SER A 40 38.62 -10.49 -3.39
CA SER A 40 39.76 -9.56 -3.44
C SER A 40 40.17 -9.03 -2.06
N PHE A 41 39.21 -8.72 -1.19
CA PHE A 41 39.49 -8.29 0.18
C PHE A 41 40.01 -9.44 1.07
N LEU A 42 39.54 -10.68 0.83
CA LEU A 42 40.04 -11.86 1.54
C LEU A 42 41.48 -12.17 1.14
N ASP A 43 41.80 -12.12 -0.15
CA ASP A 43 43.15 -12.34 -0.67
C ASP A 43 44.14 -11.28 -0.13
N ASP A 44 43.71 -10.01 -0.05
CA ASP A 44 44.48 -8.94 0.60
C ASP A 44 44.73 -9.22 2.10
N THR A 45 43.71 -9.68 2.81
CA THR A 45 43.82 -10.04 4.24
C THR A 45 44.78 -11.20 4.46
N VAL A 46 44.76 -12.22 3.59
CA VAL A 46 45.68 -13.37 3.65
C VAL A 46 47.11 -12.96 3.34
N SER A 47 47.32 -12.17 2.28
CA SER A 47 48.67 -11.74 1.88
C SER A 47 49.36 -10.86 2.93
N ASN A 48 48.61 -9.98 3.61
CA ASN A 48 49.13 -9.12 4.66
C ASN A 48 49.12 -9.78 6.06
N SER A 49 48.52 -10.97 6.20
CA SER A 49 48.34 -11.68 7.48
C SER A 49 47.70 -10.81 8.58
N ARG A 50 46.87 -9.84 8.17
CA ARG A 50 46.04 -8.93 8.96
C ARG A 50 45.06 -8.22 8.03
N VAL A 51 43.97 -7.67 8.57
CA VAL A 51 43.09 -6.77 7.80
C VAL A 51 43.76 -5.40 7.70
N SER A 52 44.14 -4.97 6.49
CA SER A 52 44.88 -3.72 6.26
C SER A 52 44.03 -2.47 6.47
N ASP A 53 42.76 -2.51 6.05
CA ASP A 53 41.76 -1.46 6.28
C ASP A 53 40.55 -2.07 7.03
N PRO A 54 40.28 -1.67 8.29
CA PRO A 54 39.14 -2.13 9.07
C PRO A 54 37.79 -1.99 8.36
N SER A 55 37.65 -1.01 7.44
CA SER A 55 36.43 -0.83 6.65
C SER A 55 36.12 -2.03 5.74
N SER A 56 37.14 -2.81 5.36
CA SER A 56 37.01 -3.97 4.50
C SER A 56 36.22 -5.10 5.16
N ALA A 57 36.45 -5.35 6.46
CA ALA A 57 35.68 -6.35 7.22
C ALA A 57 34.19 -5.99 7.28
N HIS A 58 33.87 -4.70 7.46
CA HIS A 58 32.49 -4.21 7.46
C HIS A 58 31.81 -4.30 6.08
N LYS A 59 32.56 -4.02 5.00
CA LYS A 59 32.07 -4.19 3.62
C LYS A 59 31.78 -5.65 3.30
N ILE A 60 32.67 -6.58 3.67
CA ILE A 60 32.44 -8.02 3.51
C ILE A 60 31.18 -8.45 4.25
N ARG A 61 31.02 -8.04 5.52
CA ARG A 61 29.79 -8.31 6.29
C ARG A 61 28.53 -7.78 5.60
N SER A 62 28.56 -6.53 5.13
CA SER A 62 27.41 -5.91 4.45
C SER A 62 26.99 -6.66 3.20
N ILE A 63 27.94 -7.22 2.45
CA ILE A 63 27.67 -8.07 1.29
C ILE A 63 27.09 -9.42 1.73
N MET A 64 27.76 -10.10 2.68
CA MET A 64 27.34 -11.42 3.14
C MET A 64 25.93 -11.43 3.76
N ASP A 65 25.59 -10.41 4.56
CA ASP A 65 24.28 -10.31 5.24
C ASP A 65 23.11 -10.23 4.24
N LYS A 66 23.31 -9.78 2.99
CA LYS A 66 22.28 -9.78 1.93
C LYS A 66 21.78 -11.18 1.58
N TYR A 67 22.63 -12.18 1.76
CA TYR A 67 22.38 -13.58 1.37
C TYR A 67 21.96 -14.46 2.55
N GLN A 68 21.54 -13.87 3.69
CA GLN A 68 21.18 -14.62 4.89
C GLN A 68 20.05 -15.64 4.66
N GLU A 69 19.08 -15.34 3.79
CA GLU A 69 17.98 -16.26 3.44
C GLU A 69 18.41 -17.37 2.47
N GLN A 70 19.56 -17.23 1.82
CA GLN A 70 20.10 -18.16 0.81
C GLN A 70 21.57 -18.53 1.07
N GLY A 71 21.91 -18.88 2.31
CA GLY A 71 23.30 -19.23 2.69
C GLY A 71 23.94 -20.37 1.87
N GLN A 72 23.13 -21.20 1.19
CA GLN A 72 23.60 -22.25 0.27
C GLN A 72 24.46 -21.72 -0.88
N LEU A 73 24.31 -20.45 -1.28
CA LEU A 73 25.16 -19.82 -2.29
C LEU A 73 26.61 -19.63 -1.83
N LEU A 74 26.80 -19.43 -0.52
CA LEU A 74 28.12 -19.19 0.09
C LEU A 74 28.79 -20.49 0.56
N GLU A 75 28.02 -21.57 0.80
CA GLU A 75 28.54 -22.87 1.27
C GLU A 75 29.69 -23.45 0.40
N PRO A 76 29.66 -23.40 -0.94
CA PRO A 76 30.75 -23.90 -1.79
C PRO A 76 32.10 -23.22 -1.57
N TYR A 77 32.10 -21.98 -1.03
CA TYR A 77 33.30 -21.17 -0.88
C TYR A 77 33.90 -21.20 0.53
N LEU A 78 33.26 -21.90 1.48
CA LEU A 78 33.68 -21.92 2.89
C LEU A 78 35.14 -22.38 3.08
N GLU A 79 35.60 -23.35 2.30
CA GLU A 79 36.99 -23.84 2.35
C GLU A 79 38.01 -22.78 1.92
N SER A 80 37.62 -21.85 1.04
CA SER A 80 38.50 -20.76 0.61
C SER A 80 38.55 -19.60 1.61
N ILE A 81 37.53 -19.47 2.47
CA ILE A 81 37.42 -18.36 3.43
C ILE A 81 37.95 -18.76 4.81
N ILE A 82 37.45 -19.87 5.37
CA ILE A 82 37.56 -20.14 6.81
C ILE A 82 38.97 -20.63 7.23
N PRO A 83 39.58 -21.64 6.57
CA PRO A 83 40.92 -22.08 6.94
C PRO A 83 41.99 -20.98 6.88
N PRO A 84 42.08 -20.13 5.83
CA PRO A 84 43.05 -19.04 5.81
C PRO A 84 42.87 -18.05 6.97
N MET A 85 41.64 -17.64 7.26
CA MET A 85 41.34 -16.70 8.35
C MET A 85 41.68 -17.29 9.72
N MET A 86 41.31 -18.55 9.98
CA MET A 86 41.63 -19.24 11.23
C MET A 86 43.14 -19.51 11.38
N ASN A 87 43.84 -19.76 10.28
CA ASN A 87 45.31 -19.90 10.30
C ASN A 87 46.00 -18.59 10.71
N ILE A 88 45.52 -17.43 10.25
CA ILE A 88 46.06 -16.14 10.68
C ILE A 88 45.84 -15.95 12.19
N ILE A 89 44.62 -16.21 12.69
CA ILE A 89 44.31 -16.14 14.13
C ILE A 89 45.27 -17.04 14.92
N ARG A 90 45.47 -18.29 14.49
CA ARG A 90 46.35 -19.26 15.14
C ARG A 90 47.82 -18.81 15.12
N SER A 91 48.38 -18.51 13.95
CA SER A 91 49.81 -18.15 13.81
C SER A 91 50.15 -16.87 14.56
N ARG A 92 49.31 -15.83 14.47
CA ARG A 92 49.55 -14.56 15.18
C ARG A 92 49.43 -14.69 16.69
N THR A 93 48.54 -15.57 17.18
CA THR A 93 48.45 -15.85 18.61
C THR A 93 49.71 -16.53 19.14
N ILE A 94 50.30 -17.43 18.36
CA ILE A 94 51.56 -18.10 18.70
C ILE A 94 52.75 -17.12 18.65
N GLU A 95 52.83 -16.28 17.61
CA GLU A 95 53.95 -15.36 17.39
C GLU A 95 54.02 -14.20 18.39
N LEU A 96 52.89 -13.52 18.65
CA LEU A 96 52.83 -12.33 19.50
C LEU A 96 52.64 -12.65 20.98
N GLY A 97 52.18 -13.86 21.28
CA GLY A 97 51.75 -14.28 22.61
C GLY A 97 50.46 -13.57 23.07
N VAL A 98 49.79 -14.16 24.05
CA VAL A 98 48.49 -13.66 24.56
C VAL A 98 48.65 -12.37 25.39
N ILE A 99 49.87 -11.98 25.78
CA ILE A 99 50.08 -10.82 26.66
C ILE A 99 49.95 -9.49 25.88
N SER A 100 50.35 -9.42 24.60
CA SER A 100 50.34 -8.18 23.80
C SER A 100 48.92 -7.77 23.38
N ASP A 101 48.51 -6.51 23.58
CA ASP A 101 47.18 -6.00 23.16
C ASP A 101 47.04 -5.84 21.64
N GLU A 102 48.18 -5.80 20.94
CA GLU A 102 48.27 -5.79 19.47
C GLU A 102 47.58 -7.00 18.82
N ILE A 103 47.47 -8.11 19.54
CA ILE A 103 46.81 -9.32 19.06
C ILE A 103 45.30 -9.11 18.78
N LEU A 104 44.62 -8.29 19.59
CA LEU A 104 43.18 -8.05 19.48
C LEU A 104 42.87 -7.15 18.27
N GLU A 105 43.74 -6.20 17.97
CA GLU A 105 43.61 -5.33 16.78
C GLU A 105 43.67 -6.14 15.48
N ILE A 106 44.41 -7.26 15.47
CA ILE A 106 44.53 -8.15 14.31
C ILE A 106 43.36 -9.13 14.24
N ILE A 107 42.97 -9.75 15.36
CA ILE A 107 41.99 -10.83 15.38
C ILE A 107 40.56 -10.30 15.26
N ASN A 108 40.22 -9.17 15.88
CA ASN A 108 38.85 -8.67 15.91
C ASN A 108 38.25 -8.44 14.50
N PRO A 109 38.93 -7.76 13.55
CA PRO A 109 38.41 -7.63 12.18
C PRO A 109 38.23 -8.95 11.44
N ILE A 110 39.11 -9.93 11.69
CA ILE A 110 39.01 -11.27 11.07
C ILE A 110 37.81 -12.03 11.64
N CYS A 111 37.58 -11.93 12.96
CA CYS A 111 36.43 -12.54 13.61
C CYS A 111 35.09 -11.95 13.14
N ILE A 112 35.04 -10.67 12.76
CA ILE A 112 33.85 -10.08 12.10
C ILE A 112 33.52 -10.84 10.81
N ILE A 113 34.53 -11.12 9.98
CA ILE A 113 34.35 -11.87 8.72
C ILE A 113 33.86 -13.29 9.01
N VAL A 114 34.58 -14.03 9.87
CA VAL A 114 34.23 -15.42 10.21
C VAL A 114 32.83 -15.52 10.82
N TYR A 115 32.49 -14.62 11.73
CA TYR A 115 31.17 -14.61 12.36
C TYR A 115 30.05 -14.23 11.37
N SER A 116 30.31 -13.37 10.40
CA SER A 116 29.35 -13.04 9.34
C SER A 116 29.02 -14.26 8.47
N VAL A 117 30.01 -15.10 8.17
CA VAL A 117 29.80 -16.38 7.49
C VAL A 117 29.00 -17.35 8.37
N VAL A 118 29.28 -17.38 9.69
CA VAL A 118 28.51 -18.18 10.66
C VAL A 118 27.04 -17.77 10.71
N THR A 119 26.72 -16.48 10.59
CA THR A 119 25.33 -15.99 10.60
C THR A 119 24.56 -16.33 9.33
N VAL A 120 25.24 -16.43 8.18
CA VAL A 120 24.64 -16.71 6.87
C VAL A 120 24.51 -18.22 6.61
N CYS A 121 25.59 -18.98 6.76
CA CYS A 121 25.60 -20.43 6.47
C CYS A 121 25.23 -21.29 7.68
N GLY A 122 25.26 -20.72 8.89
CA GLY A 122 25.09 -21.44 10.14
C GLY A 122 26.38 -22.09 10.65
N TYR A 123 26.57 -22.07 11.97
CA TYR A 123 27.83 -22.51 12.60
C TYR A 123 28.24 -23.95 12.23
N LYS A 124 27.31 -24.88 12.01
CA LYS A 124 27.63 -26.29 11.73
C LYS A 124 28.34 -26.51 10.41
N SER A 125 28.01 -25.74 9.38
CA SER A 125 28.68 -25.81 8.07
C SER A 125 30.09 -25.23 8.20
N VAL A 126 30.24 -24.14 8.96
CA VAL A 126 31.49 -23.39 9.12
C VAL A 126 32.53 -24.08 10.00
N ILE A 127 32.15 -24.61 11.17
CA ILE A 127 33.12 -25.18 12.14
C ILE A 127 33.91 -26.38 11.62
N ARG A 128 33.46 -27.04 10.54
CA ARG A 128 34.16 -28.17 9.91
C ARG A 128 35.52 -27.76 9.36
N PHE A 129 35.69 -26.47 9.08
CA PHE A 129 36.91 -25.87 8.54
C PHE A 129 37.79 -25.22 9.62
N PHE A 130 37.42 -25.36 10.90
CA PHE A 130 38.23 -24.83 12.01
C PHE A 130 39.43 -25.75 12.30
N PRO A 131 40.57 -25.20 12.74
CA PRO A 131 41.71 -25.99 13.18
C PRO A 131 41.34 -26.79 14.43
N HIS A 132 41.81 -28.03 14.52
CA HIS A 132 41.41 -29.00 15.54
C HIS A 132 42.60 -29.73 16.17
N GLN A 133 43.80 -29.13 16.16
CA GLN A 133 44.98 -29.75 16.75
C GLN A 133 44.92 -29.67 18.28
N VAL A 134 45.43 -30.68 18.97
CA VAL A 134 45.40 -30.76 20.46
C VAL A 134 46.13 -29.56 21.09
N SER A 135 47.23 -29.12 20.48
CA SER A 135 48.01 -27.94 20.90
C SER A 135 47.21 -26.64 20.87
N ASP A 136 46.13 -26.58 20.10
CA ASP A 136 45.32 -25.38 19.95
C ASP A 136 44.33 -25.19 21.12
N LEU A 137 44.11 -26.22 21.96
CA LEU A 137 43.17 -26.16 23.09
C LEU A 137 43.58 -25.11 24.13
N GLU A 138 44.81 -25.18 24.65
CA GLU A 138 45.31 -24.20 25.63
C GLU A 138 45.42 -22.80 25.02
N LEU A 139 45.81 -22.73 23.74
CA LEU A 139 45.90 -21.49 22.97
C LEU A 139 44.54 -20.79 22.91
N ALA A 140 43.47 -21.52 22.55
CA ALA A 140 42.13 -20.99 22.46
C ALA A 140 41.57 -20.56 23.82
N VAL A 141 41.85 -21.31 24.90
CA VAL A 141 41.43 -20.93 26.27
C VAL A 141 42.15 -19.66 26.73
N SER A 142 43.46 -19.56 26.50
CA SER A 142 44.24 -18.37 26.85
C SER A 142 43.77 -17.13 26.08
N LEU A 143 43.47 -17.29 24.78
CA LEU A 143 42.91 -16.22 23.97
C LEU A 143 41.50 -15.80 24.45
N LEU A 144 40.67 -16.76 24.86
CA LEU A 144 39.36 -16.46 25.46
C LEU A 144 39.50 -15.72 26.80
N GLU A 145 40.45 -16.12 27.66
CA GLU A 145 40.75 -15.46 28.94
C GLU A 145 41.12 -13.99 28.73
N LYS A 146 41.95 -13.69 27.73
CA LYS A 146 42.24 -12.31 27.33
C LYS A 146 41.00 -11.56 26.86
N CYS A 147 40.21 -12.18 25.98
CA CYS A 147 38.99 -11.56 25.45
C CYS A 147 37.90 -11.40 26.52
N HIS A 148 37.92 -12.18 27.60
CA HIS A 148 36.85 -12.20 28.60
C HIS A 148 36.64 -10.82 29.24
N HIS A 149 37.72 -10.11 29.52
CA HIS A 149 37.70 -8.80 30.18
C HIS A 149 37.46 -7.61 29.24
N THR A 150 37.40 -7.82 27.91
CA THR A 150 37.14 -6.72 26.96
C THR A 150 35.64 -6.50 26.79
N ASN A 151 35.17 -5.27 26.97
CA ASN A 151 33.76 -4.91 26.77
C ASN A 151 33.55 -4.29 25.39
N SER A 152 32.46 -4.67 24.72
CA SER A 152 32.06 -4.06 23.46
C SER A 152 31.65 -2.59 23.69
N VAL A 153 32.18 -1.68 22.88
CA VAL A 153 31.90 -0.23 22.98
C VAL A 153 30.48 0.12 22.54
N SER A 154 29.90 -0.66 21.61
CA SER A 154 28.51 -0.53 21.14
C SER A 154 27.77 -1.87 21.21
N SER A 155 26.45 -1.79 21.38
CA SER A 155 25.53 -2.93 21.32
C SER A 155 25.00 -3.19 19.90
N LEU A 156 25.23 -2.27 18.97
CA LEU A 156 24.81 -2.38 17.58
C LEU A 156 25.84 -3.20 16.80
N ARG A 157 25.38 -4.29 16.14
CA ARG A 157 26.24 -5.16 15.32
C ARG A 157 26.97 -4.39 14.23
N GLU A 158 26.35 -3.36 13.65
CA GLU A 158 26.94 -2.53 12.59
C GLU A 158 28.15 -1.72 13.06
N GLU A 159 28.17 -1.31 14.33
CA GLU A 159 29.23 -0.53 14.97
C GLU A 159 30.21 -1.40 15.77
N SER A 160 30.07 -2.73 15.71
CA SER A 160 30.93 -3.65 16.45
C SER A 160 32.38 -3.55 16.02
N THR A 161 33.27 -3.29 16.96
CA THR A 161 34.73 -3.34 16.78
C THR A 161 35.29 -4.77 16.84
N GLY A 162 34.42 -5.79 16.92
CA GLY A 162 34.74 -7.20 16.74
C GLY A 162 34.93 -8.00 18.02
N GLU A 163 34.84 -7.41 19.21
CA GLU A 163 35.09 -8.11 20.48
C GLU A 163 34.06 -9.21 20.76
N MET A 164 32.79 -8.97 20.40
CA MET A 164 31.73 -9.96 20.57
C MET A 164 31.88 -11.11 19.57
N GLU A 165 32.19 -10.78 18.32
CA GLU A 165 32.45 -11.74 17.26
C GLU A 165 33.66 -12.63 17.60
N THR A 166 34.73 -12.04 18.14
CA THR A 166 35.91 -12.78 18.62
C THR A 166 35.56 -13.78 19.71
N LYS A 167 34.82 -13.36 20.75
CA LYS A 167 34.33 -14.28 21.79
C LYS A 167 33.50 -15.42 21.20
N CYS A 168 32.64 -15.12 20.23
CA CYS A 168 31.80 -16.11 19.56
C CYS A 168 32.62 -17.12 18.74
N VAL A 169 33.57 -16.65 17.94
CA VAL A 169 34.44 -17.50 17.11
C VAL A 169 35.31 -18.39 17.99
N ILE A 170 35.89 -17.86 19.07
CA ILE A 170 36.69 -18.65 20.00
C ILE A 170 35.84 -19.70 20.74
N LEU A 171 34.62 -19.36 21.19
CA LEU A 171 33.72 -20.35 21.79
C LEU A 171 33.37 -21.47 20.79
N LEU A 172 33.14 -21.15 19.52
CA LEU A 172 32.94 -22.17 18.47
C LEU A 172 34.20 -22.99 18.19
N TRP A 173 35.38 -22.38 18.34
CA TRP A 173 36.65 -23.08 18.23
C TRP A 173 36.87 -24.04 19.40
N LEU A 174 36.60 -23.61 20.62
CA LEU A 174 36.59 -24.48 21.80
C LEU A 174 35.58 -25.62 21.63
N TYR A 175 34.41 -25.38 21.05
CA TYR A 175 33.41 -26.44 20.80
C TYR A 175 33.97 -27.63 19.99
N ILE A 176 34.87 -27.39 19.03
CA ILE A 176 35.55 -28.47 18.28
C ILE A 176 36.79 -28.99 19.03
N LEU A 177 37.53 -28.13 19.72
CA LEU A 177 38.75 -28.52 20.44
C LEU A 177 38.48 -29.37 21.69
N VAL A 178 37.35 -29.20 22.37
CA VAL A 178 36.99 -30.04 23.53
C VAL A 178 36.63 -31.49 23.13
N LEU A 179 36.52 -31.79 21.83
CA LEU A 179 36.28 -33.14 21.30
C LEU A 179 37.58 -33.97 21.13
N VAL A 180 38.73 -33.49 21.61
CA VAL A 180 39.99 -34.25 21.58
C VAL A 180 39.82 -35.66 22.19
N PRO A 181 40.43 -36.70 21.61
CA PRO A 181 40.17 -38.09 22.03
C PRO A 181 40.90 -38.50 23.32
N PHE A 182 41.77 -37.64 23.85
CA PHE A 182 42.56 -37.88 25.07
C PHE A 182 41.92 -37.20 26.27
N ASP A 183 42.22 -37.70 27.48
CA ASP A 183 41.81 -37.05 28.73
C ASP A 183 42.39 -35.64 28.80
N ILE A 184 41.59 -34.64 29.14
CA ILE A 184 42.04 -33.23 29.15
C ILE A 184 43.17 -33.01 30.17
N SER A 185 43.26 -33.85 31.20
CA SER A 185 44.36 -33.87 32.18
C SER A 185 45.73 -34.16 31.54
N SER A 186 45.79 -34.87 30.41
CA SER A 186 47.04 -35.16 29.71
C SER A 186 47.55 -34.00 28.85
N VAL A 187 46.69 -33.00 28.61
CA VAL A 187 46.97 -31.84 27.75
C VAL A 187 47.26 -30.59 28.57
N ASP A 188 46.74 -30.50 29.80
CA ASP A 188 46.87 -29.32 30.67
C ASP A 188 48.30 -29.19 31.25
N THR A 189 49.06 -28.27 30.66
CA THR A 189 50.42 -27.91 31.09
C THR A 189 50.45 -27.18 32.44
N SER A 190 49.31 -26.67 32.93
CA SER A 190 49.19 -26.01 34.24
C SER A 190 49.15 -26.97 35.43
N ILE A 191 49.02 -28.27 35.18
CA ILE A 191 49.18 -29.32 36.20
C ILE A 191 50.63 -29.37 36.70
N ALA A 192 51.61 -29.02 35.87
CA ALA A 192 53.02 -29.00 36.24
C ALA A 192 53.42 -27.84 37.16
N SER A 193 52.57 -26.80 37.30
CA SER A 193 52.82 -25.61 38.13
C SER A 193 52.00 -25.58 39.43
N SER A 194 51.16 -26.59 39.67
CA SER A 194 50.29 -26.70 40.84
C SER A 194 50.71 -27.88 41.73
N ASP A 195 51.68 -27.64 42.62
CA ASP A 195 52.28 -28.64 43.54
C ASP A 195 51.30 -29.26 44.56
N ASN A 196 49.98 -28.98 44.51
CA ASN A 196 48.97 -29.44 45.47
C ASN A 196 47.65 -29.88 44.80
N LEU A 197 47.69 -30.64 43.69
CA LEU A 197 46.48 -31.29 43.19
C LEU A 197 46.34 -32.67 43.85
N THR A 198 45.33 -32.83 44.71
CA THR A 198 44.92 -34.16 45.17
C THR A 198 44.33 -34.97 44.01
N GLU A 199 44.47 -36.29 44.04
CA GLU A 199 44.02 -37.26 43.01
C GLU A 199 42.51 -37.17 42.65
N PHE A 200 41.75 -36.28 43.31
CA PHE A 200 40.31 -36.15 43.23
C PHE A 200 39.78 -34.79 42.72
N GLU A 201 40.64 -33.78 42.48
CA GLU A 201 40.23 -32.43 42.06
C GLU A 201 40.13 -32.23 40.53
N LEU A 202 39.26 -31.31 40.09
CA LEU A 202 39.03 -31.00 38.68
C LEU A 202 40.24 -30.24 38.09
N VAL A 203 40.59 -30.59 36.86
CA VAL A 203 41.70 -30.00 36.10
C VAL A 203 41.52 -28.46 35.96
N PRO A 204 42.54 -27.64 36.26
CA PRO A 204 42.45 -26.17 36.22
C PRO A 204 41.94 -25.62 34.88
N LEU A 205 42.40 -26.18 33.76
CA LEU A 205 41.94 -25.80 32.42
C LEU A 205 40.43 -26.02 32.23
N VAL A 206 39.89 -27.12 32.76
CA VAL A 206 38.45 -27.43 32.69
C VAL A 206 37.64 -26.47 33.55
N LEU A 207 38.13 -26.15 34.75
CA LEU A 207 37.49 -25.16 35.64
C LEU A 207 37.43 -23.78 34.99
N LYS A 208 38.49 -23.34 34.30
CA LYS A 208 38.50 -22.09 33.54
C LYS A 208 37.44 -22.08 32.43
N ILE A 209 37.38 -23.14 31.60
CA ILE A 209 36.40 -23.22 30.51
C ILE A 209 34.96 -23.19 31.07
N ILE A 210 34.68 -23.95 32.14
CA ILE A 210 33.37 -23.96 32.79
C ILE A 210 33.04 -22.59 33.38
N GLY A 211 34.00 -21.93 34.04
CA GLY A 211 33.86 -20.58 34.58
C GLY A 211 33.44 -19.58 33.51
N PHE A 212 34.22 -19.45 32.43
CA PHE A 212 33.89 -18.56 31.32
C PHE A 212 32.53 -18.88 30.71
N CYS A 213 32.21 -20.17 30.52
CA CYS A 213 30.91 -20.54 29.98
C CYS A 213 29.78 -20.14 30.92
N LYS A 214 29.89 -20.34 32.24
CA LYS A 214 28.88 -19.92 33.23
C LYS A 214 28.63 -18.41 33.17
N ASP A 215 29.69 -17.61 33.03
CA ASP A 215 29.57 -16.16 32.86
C ASP A 215 28.89 -15.80 31.55
N TYR A 216 29.25 -16.45 30.44
CA TYR A 216 28.59 -16.20 29.16
C TYR A 216 27.16 -16.71 29.08
N LEU A 217 26.73 -17.64 29.94
CA LEU A 217 25.33 -18.04 30.03
C LEU A 217 24.42 -16.90 30.51
N SER A 218 24.95 -15.95 31.30
CA SER A 218 24.21 -14.75 31.72
C SER A 218 24.26 -13.60 30.70
N ALA A 219 25.07 -13.73 29.63
CA ALA A 219 25.19 -12.70 28.62
C ALA A 219 23.91 -12.53 27.76
N ALA A 220 23.62 -11.29 27.40
CA ALA A 220 22.63 -10.96 26.39
C ALA A 220 23.27 -11.09 24.99
N GLY A 221 23.03 -12.20 24.27
CA GLY A 221 23.51 -12.35 22.90
C GLY A 221 23.86 -13.77 22.45
N PRO A 222 24.56 -13.92 21.31
CA PRO A 222 24.94 -15.21 20.73
C PRO A 222 25.92 -16.01 21.60
N MET A 223 26.77 -15.34 22.37
CA MET A 223 27.72 -15.96 23.33
C MET A 223 27.03 -16.96 24.25
N ARG A 224 25.83 -16.64 24.75
CA ARG A 224 25.02 -17.53 25.59
C ARG A 224 24.71 -18.87 24.91
N THR A 225 24.39 -18.83 23.62
CA THR A 225 24.09 -20.05 22.86
C THR A 225 25.37 -20.86 22.63
N MET A 226 26.48 -20.20 22.32
CA MET A 226 27.76 -20.84 22.03
C MET A 226 28.40 -21.46 23.28
N ALA A 227 28.37 -20.76 24.41
CA ALA A 227 28.80 -21.29 25.71
C ALA A 227 28.01 -22.57 26.08
N GLY A 228 26.69 -22.56 25.87
CA GLY A 228 25.87 -23.76 26.03
C GLY A 228 26.27 -24.93 25.10
N LEU A 229 26.74 -24.64 23.88
CA LEU A 229 27.26 -25.66 22.96
C LEU A 229 28.60 -26.23 23.45
N VAL A 230 29.54 -25.39 23.90
CA VAL A 230 30.84 -25.85 24.45
C VAL A 230 30.60 -26.75 25.66
N LEU A 231 29.78 -26.29 26.61
CA LEU A 231 29.39 -27.07 27.80
C LEU A 231 28.77 -28.42 27.42
N SER A 232 27.91 -28.44 26.38
CA SER A 232 27.29 -29.67 25.91
C SER A 232 28.24 -30.71 25.35
N ARG A 233 29.44 -30.32 24.92
CA ARG A 233 30.48 -31.26 24.48
C ARG A 233 31.43 -31.62 25.60
N LEU A 234 31.89 -30.62 26.35
CA LEU A 234 32.83 -30.79 27.44
C LEU A 234 32.28 -31.67 28.56
N LEU A 235 31.07 -31.38 29.05
CA LEU A 235 30.48 -32.08 30.20
C LEU A 235 29.97 -33.49 29.87
N THR A 236 29.79 -33.82 28.60
CA THR A 236 29.33 -35.15 28.16
C THR A 236 30.48 -36.12 27.87
N ARG A 237 31.74 -35.70 28.09
CA ARG A 237 32.89 -36.55 27.86
C ARG A 237 33.00 -37.66 28.93
N PRO A 238 33.56 -38.83 28.60
CA PRO A 238 33.74 -39.92 29.57
C PRO A 238 34.59 -39.57 30.80
N ASP A 239 35.55 -38.65 30.66
CA ASP A 239 36.49 -38.19 31.71
C ASP A 239 35.91 -37.07 32.60
N MET A 240 34.67 -36.61 32.36
CA MET A 240 34.08 -35.44 33.04
C MET A 240 32.83 -35.68 33.94
N PRO A 241 32.59 -36.87 34.54
CA PRO A 241 31.36 -37.12 35.30
C PRO A 241 31.24 -36.22 36.55
N LYS A 242 32.36 -35.95 37.25
CA LYS A 242 32.37 -35.05 38.42
C LYS A 242 32.05 -33.60 38.04
N ALA A 243 32.61 -33.12 36.93
CA ALA A 243 32.37 -31.78 36.42
C ALA A 243 30.89 -31.63 36.00
N PHE A 244 30.33 -32.66 35.37
CA PHE A 244 28.92 -32.71 35.01
C PHE A 244 28.00 -32.63 36.24
N MET A 245 28.24 -33.44 37.27
CA MET A 245 27.44 -33.41 38.51
C MET A 245 27.53 -32.05 39.22
N SER A 246 28.74 -31.47 39.32
CA SER A 246 28.93 -30.12 39.87
C SER A 246 28.17 -29.05 39.07
N PHE A 247 28.15 -29.16 37.74
CA PHE A 247 27.39 -28.27 36.89
C PHE A 247 25.87 -28.43 37.10
N VAL A 248 25.36 -29.66 37.20
CA VAL A 248 23.93 -29.92 37.46
C VAL A 248 23.49 -29.34 38.81
N THR A 249 24.28 -29.53 39.88
CA THR A 249 23.99 -28.91 41.19
C THR A 249 23.93 -27.39 41.10
N TRP A 250 24.87 -26.77 40.39
CA TRP A 250 24.85 -25.33 40.14
C TRP A 250 23.61 -24.89 39.34
N THR A 251 23.17 -25.67 38.34
CA THR A 251 21.94 -25.35 37.60
C THR A 251 20.68 -25.44 38.45
N HIS A 252 20.64 -26.39 39.39
CA HIS A 252 19.55 -26.51 40.36
C HIS A 252 19.44 -25.26 41.24
N GLU A 253 20.57 -24.73 41.73
CA GLU A 253 20.63 -23.48 42.50
C GLU A 253 20.13 -22.28 41.68
N VAL A 254 20.53 -22.18 40.40
CA VAL A 254 20.09 -21.09 39.50
C VAL A 254 18.60 -21.19 39.18
N MET A 255 18.08 -22.39 38.95
CA MET A 255 16.66 -22.61 38.64
C MET A 255 15.76 -22.40 39.87
N SER A 256 16.27 -22.71 41.07
CA SER A 256 15.54 -22.55 42.34
C SER A 256 15.58 -21.12 42.90
N SER A 257 16.59 -20.32 42.56
CA SER A 257 16.71 -18.93 42.99
C SER A 257 15.81 -18.00 42.16
N ALA A 258 14.52 -17.94 42.49
CA ALA A 258 13.56 -17.08 41.81
C ALA A 258 13.66 -15.62 42.30
N THR A 259 14.43 -14.76 41.62
CA THR A 259 14.33 -13.29 41.76
C THR A 259 13.93 -12.61 40.45
N GLU A 260 13.43 -11.37 40.52
CA GLU A 260 12.96 -10.59 39.36
C GLU A 260 14.09 -9.87 38.59
N ASP A 261 15.37 -10.16 38.87
CA ASP A 261 16.50 -9.48 38.23
C ASP A 261 16.70 -9.88 36.75
N LEU A 262 17.01 -8.89 35.90
CA LEU A 262 17.23 -9.03 34.45
C LEU A 262 18.46 -9.90 34.13
N LEU A 263 19.54 -9.76 34.90
CA LEU A 263 20.75 -10.58 34.76
C LEU A 263 20.46 -12.06 35.04
N GLN A 264 19.67 -12.32 36.07
CA GLN A 264 19.25 -13.67 36.42
C GLN A 264 18.28 -14.25 35.38
N HIS A 265 17.47 -13.42 34.71
CA HIS A 265 16.63 -13.87 33.59
C HIS A 265 17.46 -14.39 32.39
N PHE A 266 18.53 -13.69 32.00
CA PHE A 266 19.41 -14.16 30.93
C PHE A 266 20.18 -15.41 31.32
N GLN A 267 20.65 -15.48 32.57
CA GLN A 267 21.31 -16.66 33.11
C GLN A 267 20.38 -17.88 33.06
N LEU A 268 19.11 -17.72 33.44
CA LEU A 268 18.09 -18.75 33.36
C LEU A 268 17.89 -19.25 31.92
N LEU A 269 17.74 -18.33 30.95
CA LEU A 269 17.65 -18.69 29.52
C LEU A 269 18.88 -19.46 29.05
N GLY A 270 20.07 -19.08 29.51
CA GLY A 270 21.34 -19.73 29.19
C GLY A 270 21.41 -21.13 29.74
N VAL A 271 21.11 -21.29 31.03
CA VAL A 271 21.10 -22.57 31.74
C VAL A 271 20.17 -23.57 31.09
N ILE A 272 18.89 -23.22 30.85
CA ILE A 272 17.93 -24.14 30.23
C ILE A 272 18.36 -24.52 28.81
N ASN A 273 18.90 -23.58 28.03
CA ASN A 273 19.39 -23.88 26.69
C ASN A 273 20.66 -24.76 26.71
N ALA A 274 21.55 -24.57 27.67
CA ALA A 274 22.74 -25.40 27.88
C ALA A 274 22.37 -26.81 28.32
N LEU A 275 21.49 -26.95 29.32
CA LEU A 275 20.94 -28.25 29.75
C LEU A 275 20.24 -28.98 28.61
N ALA A 276 19.42 -28.27 27.83
CA ALA A 276 18.86 -28.83 26.63
C ALA A 276 19.99 -29.34 25.72
N ALA A 277 20.99 -28.51 25.38
CA ALA A 277 22.11 -28.89 24.51
C ALA A 277 22.86 -30.14 25.02
N ILE A 278 23.15 -30.21 26.32
CA ILE A 278 23.75 -31.37 26.99
C ILE A 278 22.89 -32.63 26.77
N PHE A 279 21.59 -32.57 27.07
CA PHE A 279 20.67 -33.70 26.91
C PHE A 279 20.47 -34.15 25.45
N LYS A 280 20.87 -33.35 24.47
CA LYS A 280 20.85 -33.75 23.06
C LYS A 280 22.09 -34.56 22.66
N VAL A 281 23.22 -34.34 23.33
CA VAL A 281 24.52 -34.90 22.95
C VAL A 281 24.96 -36.02 23.90
N GLY A 282 24.62 -35.91 25.18
CA GLY A 282 25.03 -36.85 26.22
C GLY A 282 24.47 -38.25 26.03
N SER A 283 25.20 -39.23 26.54
CA SER A 283 24.77 -40.63 26.54
C SER A 283 23.68 -40.86 27.59
N ARG A 284 22.77 -41.82 27.33
CA ARG A 284 21.67 -42.15 28.26
C ARG A 284 22.19 -42.52 29.65
N ASN A 285 23.28 -43.28 29.73
CA ASN A 285 23.85 -43.75 30.99
C ASN A 285 24.33 -42.61 31.89
N LEU A 286 24.91 -41.54 31.31
CA LEU A 286 25.37 -40.37 32.08
C LEU A 286 24.18 -39.52 32.55
N LEU A 287 23.15 -39.39 31.72
CA LEU A 287 22.04 -38.47 31.96
C LEU A 287 20.94 -39.07 32.84
N HIS A 288 20.81 -40.39 32.90
CA HIS A 288 19.71 -41.07 33.58
C HIS A 288 19.59 -40.67 35.06
N ASP A 289 20.72 -40.62 35.77
CA ASP A 289 20.75 -40.37 37.22
C ASP A 289 20.33 -38.94 37.62
N VAL A 290 20.40 -37.99 36.68
CA VAL A 290 20.05 -36.58 36.94
C VAL A 290 18.62 -36.23 36.50
N ILE A 291 17.91 -37.12 35.80
CA ILE A 291 16.55 -36.88 35.28
C ILE A 291 15.58 -36.43 36.39
N PRO A 292 15.50 -37.11 37.57
CA PRO A 292 14.51 -36.74 38.59
C PRO A 292 14.68 -35.30 39.11
N VAL A 293 15.92 -34.89 39.36
CA VAL A 293 16.26 -33.54 39.85
C VAL A 293 15.88 -32.49 38.81
N VAL A 294 16.38 -32.70 37.59
CA VAL A 294 16.23 -31.75 36.49
C VAL A 294 14.78 -31.65 35.99
N TRP A 295 14.03 -32.74 36.02
CA TRP A 295 12.60 -32.75 35.67
C TRP A 295 11.78 -31.95 36.67
N ASN A 296 11.99 -32.18 37.98
CA ASN A 296 11.29 -31.44 39.03
C ASN A 296 11.52 -29.93 38.91
N ASP A 297 12.76 -29.51 38.72
CA ASP A 297 13.11 -28.09 38.55
C ASP A 297 12.45 -27.50 37.29
N THR A 298 12.45 -28.27 36.19
CA THR A 298 11.84 -27.84 34.91
C THR A 298 10.32 -27.69 35.03
N SER A 299 9.66 -28.65 35.67
CA SER A 299 8.20 -28.66 35.88
C SER A 299 7.76 -27.49 36.78
N MET A 300 8.49 -27.23 37.87
CA MET A 300 8.25 -26.08 38.73
C MET A 300 8.48 -24.75 37.99
N LEU A 301 9.57 -24.65 37.23
CA LEU A 301 9.92 -23.43 36.51
C LEU A 301 8.91 -23.10 35.40
N TYR A 302 8.37 -24.10 34.72
CA TYR A 302 7.34 -23.90 33.70
C TYR A 302 6.06 -23.28 34.28
N LYS A 303 5.70 -23.64 35.51
CA LYS A 303 4.55 -23.09 36.25
C LYS A 303 4.82 -21.73 36.91
N SER A 304 6.04 -21.21 36.81
CA SER A 304 6.44 -19.94 37.44
C SER A 304 5.98 -18.69 36.68
N SER A 305 5.95 -17.55 37.37
CA SER A 305 5.72 -16.21 36.76
C SER A 305 6.76 -15.85 35.71
N ASN A 306 8.00 -16.33 35.87
CA ASN A 306 9.12 -16.01 34.98
C ASN A 306 8.91 -16.65 33.60
N ALA A 307 8.41 -17.88 33.56
CA ALA A 307 8.02 -18.56 32.32
C ALA A 307 6.82 -17.88 31.66
N ALA A 308 5.80 -17.47 32.43
CA ALA A 308 4.64 -16.78 31.89
C ALA A 308 5.00 -15.49 31.13
N ARG A 309 6.00 -14.73 31.62
CA ARG A 309 6.45 -13.46 31.01
C ARG A 309 7.40 -13.64 29.81
N SER A 310 8.00 -14.82 29.60
CA SER A 310 9.07 -15.02 28.58
C SER A 310 8.77 -16.16 27.61
N PRO A 311 8.32 -15.86 26.38
CA PRO A 311 8.08 -16.86 25.34
C PRO A 311 9.34 -17.66 24.98
N LEU A 312 10.51 -17.01 25.02
CA LEU A 312 11.78 -17.65 24.72
C LEU A 312 12.16 -18.68 25.79
N LEU A 313 11.87 -18.40 27.07
CA LEU A 313 12.07 -19.36 28.15
C LEU A 313 11.14 -20.56 27.98
N ARG A 314 9.83 -20.34 27.74
CA ARG A 314 8.87 -21.44 27.50
C ARG A 314 9.28 -22.31 26.31
N LYS A 315 9.77 -21.70 25.22
CA LYS A 315 10.33 -22.42 24.07
C LYS A 315 11.50 -23.33 24.47
N TYR A 316 12.45 -22.83 25.26
CA TYR A 316 13.58 -23.65 25.71
C TYR A 316 13.16 -24.73 26.70
N LEU A 317 12.19 -24.45 27.59
CA LEU A 317 11.61 -25.45 28.49
C LEU A 317 10.90 -26.57 27.72
N MET A 318 10.09 -26.26 26.70
CA MET A 318 9.48 -27.30 25.84
C MET A 318 10.54 -28.15 25.14
N LYS A 319 11.56 -27.51 24.60
CA LYS A 319 12.68 -28.17 23.93
C LYS A 319 13.52 -29.03 24.87
N PHE A 320 13.59 -28.66 26.15
CA PHE A 320 14.29 -29.40 27.18
C PHE A 320 13.47 -30.58 27.70
N THR A 321 12.21 -30.34 28.07
CA THR A 321 11.18 -31.33 28.44
C THR A 321 11.14 -32.48 27.45
N GLN A 322 11.10 -32.14 26.16
CA GLN A 322 11.20 -33.12 25.08
C GLN A 322 12.43 -34.03 25.19
N ARG A 323 13.62 -33.48 25.49
CA ARG A 323 14.87 -34.25 25.53
C ARG A 323 14.94 -35.12 26.77
N ILE A 324 14.42 -34.63 27.90
CA ILE A 324 14.27 -35.43 29.14
C ILE A 324 13.39 -36.66 28.84
N GLY A 325 12.25 -36.47 28.17
CA GLY A 325 11.36 -37.58 27.78
C GLY A 325 12.04 -38.59 26.86
N LEU A 326 12.79 -38.11 25.86
CA LEU A 326 13.54 -38.98 24.95
C LEU A 326 14.65 -39.77 25.64
N THR A 327 15.31 -39.22 26.65
CA THR A 327 16.34 -39.92 27.43
C THR A 327 15.72 -40.94 28.40
N SER A 328 14.51 -40.65 28.90
CA SER A 328 13.77 -41.54 29.81
C SER A 328 13.33 -42.82 29.08
N LEU A 329 12.91 -42.70 27.82
CA LEU A 329 12.49 -43.83 26.98
C LEU A 329 13.69 -44.57 26.34
N PRO A 330 13.61 -45.90 26.16
CA PRO A 330 14.60 -46.63 25.37
C PRO A 330 14.56 -46.19 23.91
N HIS A 331 15.70 -46.25 23.22
CA HIS A 331 15.74 -46.01 21.79
C HIS A 331 15.12 -47.19 21.04
N ARG A 332 13.90 -47.02 20.53
CA ARG A 332 13.22 -48.00 19.67
C ARG A 332 12.93 -47.36 18.31
N LEU A 333 13.07 -48.14 17.24
CA LEU A 333 12.48 -47.81 15.95
C LEU A 333 11.19 -48.62 15.84
N PRO A 334 10.01 -48.00 15.99
CA PRO A 334 8.76 -48.74 16.00
C PRO A 334 8.56 -49.48 14.68
N SER A 335 8.35 -50.79 14.76
CA SER A 335 8.02 -51.70 13.65
C SER A 335 6.70 -51.31 12.97
N TRP A 336 5.75 -50.84 13.78
CA TRP A 336 4.40 -50.41 13.37
C TRP A 336 4.36 -49.07 12.61
N ARG A 337 5.47 -48.33 12.56
CA ARG A 337 5.53 -47.03 11.88
C ARG A 337 5.28 -47.19 10.38
N TYR A 338 4.46 -46.29 9.83
CA TYR A 338 4.26 -46.23 8.39
C TYR A 338 5.56 -45.86 7.66
N THR A 339 6.04 -46.76 6.79
CA THR A 339 7.26 -46.59 5.99
C THR A 339 6.94 -46.08 4.59
N GLY A 340 6.62 -44.79 4.50
CA GLY A 340 6.41 -44.11 3.21
C GLY A 340 7.69 -43.80 2.43
N ARG A 341 7.54 -43.13 1.27
CA ARG A 341 8.65 -42.77 0.34
C ARG A 341 9.80 -41.99 0.99
N THR A 342 9.55 -41.26 2.08
CA THR A 342 10.49 -40.29 2.68
C THR A 342 11.57 -40.90 3.58
N VAL A 343 11.50 -42.19 3.93
CA VAL A 343 12.48 -42.82 4.84
C VAL A 343 13.74 -43.31 4.11
N LYS A 344 13.68 -43.59 2.80
CA LYS A 344 14.84 -44.12 2.05
C LYS A 344 15.99 -43.11 1.84
N LEU A 345 15.78 -41.81 2.07
CA LEU A 345 16.84 -40.80 1.92
C LEU A 345 17.68 -40.55 3.18
N ASN A 346 17.17 -40.86 4.38
CA ASN A 346 17.88 -40.62 5.64
C ASN A 346 18.60 -41.86 6.21
N VAL A 347 18.35 -43.05 5.68
CA VAL A 347 18.94 -44.31 6.18
C VAL A 347 20.24 -44.68 5.45
N SER A 348 20.51 -44.13 4.26
CA SER A 348 21.68 -44.51 3.44
C SER A 348 23.01 -43.86 3.82
N LEU A 349 23.14 -43.22 4.99
CA LEU A 349 24.42 -42.60 5.42
C LEU A 349 25.16 -43.36 6.54
N ASN A 350 24.59 -44.43 7.10
CA ASN A 350 25.18 -45.13 8.26
C ASN A 350 25.35 -46.66 8.11
N THR A 351 25.51 -47.19 6.89
CA THR A 351 25.90 -48.60 6.70
C THR A 351 27.02 -48.75 5.68
N SER A 352 28.24 -48.40 6.08
CA SER A 352 29.46 -48.85 5.42
C SER A 352 30.16 -49.91 6.28
N SER A 353 29.95 -51.19 5.95
CA SER A 353 30.96 -52.28 5.94
C SER A 353 30.34 -53.67 6.15
N LYS A 354 30.09 -54.39 5.04
CA LYS A 354 30.82 -55.63 4.67
C LYS A 354 30.36 -56.13 3.28
N PRO A 355 31.26 -56.71 2.46
CA PRO A 355 31.04 -56.88 1.03
C PRO A 355 30.52 -58.28 0.63
N ASN A 356 29.78 -58.28 -0.48
CA ASN A 356 29.65 -59.30 -1.52
C ASN A 356 29.33 -60.76 -1.14
N GLN A 357 28.17 -61.24 -1.62
CA GLN A 357 28.16 -62.25 -2.69
C GLN A 357 26.85 -62.21 -3.51
N SER A 358 27.05 -62.33 -4.81
CA SER A 358 26.14 -62.27 -5.96
C SER A 358 25.22 -63.47 -6.10
N ASN A 359 23.99 -63.28 -6.61
CA ASN A 359 23.62 -63.72 -7.98
C ASN A 359 22.16 -63.46 -8.38
N LEU A 360 22.01 -63.39 -9.71
CA LEU A 360 20.86 -63.09 -10.58
C LEU A 360 19.53 -63.80 -10.29
N GLY A 361 18.42 -63.17 -10.71
CA GLY A 361 17.20 -63.87 -11.09
C GLY A 361 15.96 -62.99 -11.25
N VAL A 362 15.52 -62.81 -12.50
CA VAL A 362 14.23 -62.22 -12.92
C VAL A 362 13.05 -63.09 -12.45
N ASN A 363 11.98 -62.50 -11.88
CA ASN A 363 10.58 -62.80 -12.26
C ASN A 363 9.52 -61.97 -11.51
N ASP A 364 8.48 -61.66 -12.28
CA ASP A 364 7.18 -61.08 -11.92
C ASP A 364 6.37 -61.88 -10.89
N ASN A 365 5.37 -61.16 -10.33
CA ASN A 365 4.17 -61.64 -9.66
C ASN A 365 4.33 -62.44 -8.36
N TYR A 366 4.03 -61.80 -7.22
CA TYR A 366 3.11 -62.37 -6.22
C TYR A 366 2.40 -61.26 -5.46
N SER A 367 1.08 -61.17 -5.67
CA SER A 367 0.11 -60.74 -4.69
C SER A 367 0.37 -61.47 -3.36
N ASN A 368 0.69 -60.73 -2.30
CA ASN A 368 0.58 -61.21 -0.93
C ASN A 368 0.00 -60.08 -0.07
N SER A 369 -1.23 -60.31 0.35
CA SER A 369 -1.82 -59.79 1.58
C SER A 369 -0.76 -59.79 2.69
N ILE A 370 -0.44 -58.61 3.22
CA ILE A 370 0.28 -58.50 4.48
C ILE A 370 -0.72 -58.94 5.55
N GLU A 371 -0.65 -60.23 5.90
CA GLU A 371 -1.13 -60.71 7.18
C GLU A 371 -0.44 -59.87 8.26
N ILE A 372 -1.27 -59.20 9.07
CA ILE A 372 -0.86 -58.64 10.35
C ILE A 372 -0.50 -59.84 11.21
N THR A 373 0.78 -60.21 11.25
CA THR A 373 1.28 -61.06 12.32
C THR A 373 1.30 -60.20 13.58
N ASP A 374 0.35 -60.48 14.47
CA ASP A 374 0.34 -60.07 15.86
C ASP A 374 1.66 -60.52 16.52
N ASP A 375 2.68 -59.67 16.48
CA ASP A 375 3.86 -59.83 17.34
C ASP A 375 3.55 -59.23 18.71
N VAL A 376 3.11 -60.12 19.60
CA VAL A 376 2.72 -59.92 21.00
C VAL A 376 3.85 -59.34 21.89
N GLU A 377 5.05 -59.08 21.36
CA GLU A 377 6.18 -58.55 22.14
C GLU A 377 6.19 -57.02 22.28
N ASP A 378 5.38 -56.27 21.53
CA ASP A 378 5.39 -54.80 21.54
C ASP A 378 4.40 -54.16 22.54
N GLU A 379 3.57 -54.93 23.28
CA GLU A 379 2.58 -54.38 24.22
C GLU A 379 3.12 -54.13 25.64
N ASP A 380 4.16 -54.83 26.09
CA ASP A 380 4.71 -54.70 27.44
C ASP A 380 5.84 -53.64 27.49
N MET A 381 5.48 -52.35 27.41
CA MET A 381 6.39 -51.24 27.70
C MET A 381 6.11 -50.65 29.08
N ASP A 382 7.04 -50.82 30.01
CA ASP A 382 7.07 -50.04 31.25
C ASP A 382 7.43 -48.58 30.92
N VAL A 383 6.41 -47.74 30.80
CA VAL A 383 6.57 -46.28 30.64
C VAL A 383 6.79 -45.65 32.01
N PRO A 384 7.92 -44.98 32.26
CA PRO A 384 8.13 -44.27 33.52
C PRO A 384 7.07 -43.17 33.74
N GLU A 385 6.55 -43.02 34.97
CA GLU A 385 5.49 -42.05 35.32
C GLU A 385 5.80 -40.62 34.88
N ASN A 386 7.08 -40.22 34.91
CA ASN A 386 7.51 -38.90 34.48
C ASN A 386 7.27 -38.63 32.98
N VAL A 387 7.16 -39.66 32.13
CA VAL A 387 6.90 -39.50 30.69
C VAL A 387 5.46 -39.06 30.43
N GLU A 388 4.49 -39.52 31.22
CA GLU A 388 3.09 -39.07 31.11
C GLU A 388 2.98 -37.58 31.42
N GLU A 389 3.60 -37.12 32.53
CA GLU A 389 3.65 -35.69 32.89
C GLU A 389 4.36 -34.85 31.81
N ILE A 390 5.40 -35.40 31.18
CA ILE A 390 6.12 -34.77 30.07
C ILE A 390 5.20 -34.61 28.86
N ILE A 391 4.44 -35.65 28.49
CA ILE A 391 3.48 -35.60 27.37
C ILE A 391 2.40 -34.57 27.67
N GLU A 392 1.84 -34.55 28.89
CA GLU A 392 0.84 -33.56 29.30
C GLU A 392 1.38 -32.13 29.22
N THR A 393 2.62 -31.91 29.67
CA THR A 393 3.30 -30.61 29.59
C THR A 393 3.47 -30.16 28.13
N LEU A 394 3.81 -31.08 27.23
CA LEU A 394 3.93 -30.79 25.80
C LEU A 394 2.55 -30.53 25.16
N LEU A 395 1.51 -31.28 25.52
CA LEU A 395 0.14 -31.03 25.06
C LEU A 395 -0.36 -29.65 25.52
N SER A 396 -0.06 -29.24 26.75
CA SER A 396 -0.29 -27.88 27.24
C SER A 396 0.49 -26.84 26.41
N GLY A 397 1.74 -27.14 26.06
CA GLY A 397 2.56 -26.32 25.17
C GLY A 397 1.98 -26.14 23.76
N LEU A 398 1.14 -27.06 23.26
CA LEU A 398 0.41 -26.89 22.00
C LEU A 398 -0.67 -25.80 22.08
N ARG A 399 -1.13 -25.47 23.29
CA ARG A 399 -2.14 -24.43 23.56
C ARG A 399 -1.53 -23.06 23.86
N ASP A 400 -0.21 -22.94 23.84
CA ASP A 400 0.50 -21.69 24.16
C ASP A 400 0.11 -20.55 23.19
N MET A 401 0.16 -19.31 23.68
CA MET A 401 -0.14 -18.11 22.89
C MET A 401 0.87 -17.91 21.75
N ASP A 402 2.13 -18.28 21.98
CA ASP A 402 3.24 -18.03 21.07
C ASP A 402 3.51 -19.23 20.14
N THR A 403 3.48 -18.99 18.83
CA THR A 403 3.72 -20.02 17.80
C THR A 403 5.05 -20.76 17.97
N VAL A 404 6.11 -20.08 18.41
CA VAL A 404 7.44 -20.72 18.62
C VAL A 404 7.42 -21.78 19.72
N VAL A 405 6.54 -21.63 20.72
CA VAL A 405 6.35 -22.60 21.80
C VAL A 405 5.53 -23.78 21.27
N ARG A 406 4.39 -23.50 20.62
CA ARG A 406 3.54 -24.53 19.99
C ARG A 406 4.31 -25.42 19.01
N TRP A 407 5.16 -24.82 18.19
CA TRP A 407 6.02 -25.56 17.25
C TRP A 407 7.08 -26.43 17.94
N SER A 408 7.64 -25.96 19.07
CA SER A 408 8.60 -26.73 19.85
C SER A 408 7.90 -27.91 20.55
N ALA A 409 6.70 -27.69 21.07
CA ALA A 409 5.85 -28.72 21.66
C ALA A 409 5.42 -29.78 20.63
N ALA A 410 4.95 -29.39 19.44
CA ALA A 410 4.57 -30.30 18.35
C ALA A 410 5.72 -31.22 17.92
N LYS A 411 6.93 -30.67 17.79
CA LYS A 411 8.15 -31.45 17.54
C LYS A 411 8.50 -32.39 18.70
N GLY A 412 8.19 -31.97 19.92
CA GLY A 412 8.35 -32.76 21.13
C GLY A 412 7.44 -33.99 21.10
N ILE A 413 6.14 -33.77 20.95
CA ILE A 413 5.11 -34.81 20.79
C ILE A 413 5.54 -35.80 19.71
N GLY A 414 5.77 -35.33 18.48
CA GLY A 414 6.12 -36.24 17.38
C GLY A 414 7.40 -37.07 17.62
N ARG A 415 8.37 -36.59 18.41
CA ARG A 415 9.58 -37.37 18.71
C ARG A 415 9.38 -38.34 19.86
N ILE A 416 8.70 -37.94 20.93
CA ILE A 416 8.42 -38.85 22.05
C ILE A 416 7.50 -39.97 21.56
N THR A 417 6.44 -39.63 20.80
CA THR A 417 5.55 -40.63 20.21
C THR A 417 6.28 -41.64 19.32
N SER A 418 7.37 -41.26 18.65
CA SER A 418 8.17 -42.22 17.87
C SER A 418 8.93 -43.27 18.70
N HIS A 419 8.91 -43.19 20.03
CA HIS A 419 9.50 -44.16 20.94
C HIS A 419 8.44 -44.98 21.70
N LEU A 420 7.15 -44.69 21.49
CA LEU A 420 6.03 -45.36 22.17
C LEU A 420 5.52 -46.58 21.37
N THR A 421 4.72 -47.40 22.02
CA THR A 421 3.96 -48.50 21.40
C THR A 421 2.82 -47.96 20.53
N SER A 422 2.24 -48.80 19.67
CA SER A 422 1.13 -48.38 18.81
C SER A 422 -0.11 -47.94 19.61
N SER A 423 -0.40 -48.60 20.73
CA SER A 423 -1.54 -48.27 21.59
C SER A 423 -1.40 -46.87 22.21
N LEU A 424 -0.25 -46.60 22.84
CA LEU A 424 0.07 -45.31 23.44
C LEU A 424 0.17 -44.18 22.39
N SER A 425 0.63 -44.49 21.18
CA SER A 425 0.61 -43.51 20.08
C SER A 425 -0.81 -43.05 19.75
N GLU A 426 -1.80 -43.95 19.75
CA GLU A 426 -3.19 -43.59 19.48
C GLU A 426 -3.87 -42.85 20.63
N GLU A 427 -3.44 -43.06 21.87
CA GLU A 427 -3.83 -42.21 23.00
C GLU A 427 -3.32 -40.78 22.81
N VAL A 428 -2.04 -40.62 22.43
CA VAL A 428 -1.47 -39.30 22.13
C VAL A 428 -2.20 -38.63 20.96
N LEU A 429 -2.52 -39.38 19.89
CA LEU A 429 -3.30 -38.85 18.77
C LEU A 429 -4.69 -38.40 19.23
N SER A 430 -5.35 -39.18 20.07
CA SER A 430 -6.67 -38.83 20.63
C SER A 430 -6.61 -37.52 21.41
N SER A 431 -5.61 -37.34 22.28
CA SER A 431 -5.37 -36.10 23.02
C SER A 431 -5.06 -34.91 22.10
N VAL A 432 -4.37 -35.12 20.97
CA VAL A 432 -4.15 -34.08 19.96
C VAL A 432 -5.46 -33.69 19.25
N LEU A 433 -6.35 -34.65 18.99
CA LEU A 433 -7.65 -34.39 18.35
C LEU A 433 -8.60 -33.58 19.26
N GLU A 434 -8.48 -33.69 20.58
CA GLU A 434 -9.26 -32.89 21.53
C GLU A 434 -8.98 -31.38 21.43
N LEU A 435 -7.80 -30.98 20.93
CA LEU A 435 -7.43 -29.58 20.72
C LEU A 435 -8.30 -28.86 19.67
N PHE A 436 -9.02 -29.64 18.85
CA PHE A 436 -9.93 -29.13 17.83
C PHE A 436 -11.39 -29.08 18.29
N SER A 437 -11.63 -29.22 19.60
CA SER A 437 -12.98 -29.08 20.12
C SER A 437 -13.49 -27.64 19.98
N PRO A 438 -14.82 -27.41 19.85
CA PRO A 438 -15.37 -26.06 19.65
C PRO A 438 -15.15 -25.08 20.82
N GLY A 439 -14.80 -25.59 22.02
CA GLY A 439 -14.49 -24.77 23.19
C GLY A 439 -13.06 -24.23 23.21
N GLU A 440 -12.18 -24.74 22.35
CA GLU A 440 -10.78 -24.38 22.30
C GLU A 440 -10.52 -23.10 21.48
N GLY A 441 -9.42 -22.42 21.80
CA GLY A 441 -8.97 -21.23 21.07
C GLY A 441 -8.30 -21.55 19.73
N ASP A 442 -8.14 -20.52 18.88
CA ASP A 442 -7.41 -20.60 17.61
C ASP A 442 -5.95 -21.05 17.78
N GLY A 443 -5.33 -20.72 18.91
CA GLY A 443 -3.99 -21.21 19.24
C GLY A 443 -3.90 -22.73 19.43
N SER A 444 -4.93 -23.33 20.03
CA SER A 444 -5.03 -24.77 20.28
C SER A 444 -5.21 -25.53 18.97
N TRP A 445 -6.14 -25.07 18.11
CA TRP A 445 -6.33 -25.62 16.76
C TRP A 445 -5.06 -25.55 15.91
N HIS A 446 -4.35 -24.42 15.98
CA HIS A 446 -3.07 -24.27 15.30
C HIS A 446 -2.02 -25.25 15.83
N GLY A 447 -1.86 -25.36 17.15
CA GLY A 447 -0.96 -26.33 17.78
C GLY A 447 -1.29 -27.77 17.40
N GLY A 448 -2.58 -28.13 17.37
CA GLY A 448 -3.08 -29.41 16.89
C GLY A 448 -2.67 -29.68 15.44
N CYS A 449 -2.84 -28.72 14.52
CA CYS A 449 -2.39 -28.86 13.13
C CYS A 449 -0.88 -29.12 13.05
N LEU A 450 -0.07 -28.38 13.81
CA LEU A 450 1.39 -28.59 13.83
C LEU A 450 1.76 -29.99 14.34
N ALA A 451 1.08 -30.48 15.38
CA ALA A 451 1.29 -31.81 15.91
C ALA A 451 0.90 -32.91 14.90
N LEU A 452 -0.26 -32.80 14.25
CA LEU A 452 -0.69 -33.72 13.20
C LEU A 452 0.31 -33.77 12.03
N ALA A 453 0.83 -32.62 11.60
CA ALA A 453 1.85 -32.56 10.55
C ALA A 453 3.16 -33.25 10.96
N GLU A 454 3.60 -33.08 12.22
CA GLU A 454 4.80 -33.78 12.74
C GLU A 454 4.58 -35.29 12.88
N LEU A 455 3.40 -35.74 13.33
CA LEU A 455 3.03 -37.16 13.39
C LEU A 455 3.03 -37.78 11.98
N ALA A 456 2.41 -37.11 11.00
CA ALA A 456 2.36 -37.56 9.61
C ALA A 456 3.77 -37.64 8.98
N ARG A 457 4.58 -36.58 9.08
CA ARG A 457 5.97 -36.57 8.55
C ARG A 457 6.86 -37.67 9.15
N ARG A 458 6.52 -38.13 10.35
CA ARG A 458 7.21 -39.20 11.06
C ARG A 458 6.55 -40.57 10.86
N GLY A 459 5.53 -40.71 10.02
CA GLY A 459 4.85 -41.98 9.78
C GLY A 459 4.18 -42.57 11.03
N LEU A 460 3.89 -41.74 12.04
CA LEU A 460 3.25 -42.14 13.29
C LEU A 460 1.73 -42.04 13.20
N LEU A 461 1.22 -41.28 12.24
CA LEU A 461 -0.19 -41.26 11.90
C LEU A 461 -0.45 -42.38 10.89
N LEU A 462 -1.18 -43.42 11.28
CA LEU A 462 -1.46 -44.56 10.42
C LEU A 462 -2.60 -44.26 9.44
N PRO A 463 -2.62 -44.89 8.24
CA PRO A 463 -3.72 -44.72 7.28
C PRO A 463 -5.11 -44.99 7.86
N ALA A 464 -5.23 -45.96 8.78
CA ALA A 464 -6.49 -46.28 9.46
C ALA A 464 -7.06 -45.12 10.30
N SER A 465 -6.21 -44.17 10.71
CA SER A 465 -6.59 -43.03 11.55
C SER A 465 -6.96 -41.80 10.70
N LEU A 466 -6.61 -41.77 9.40
CA LEU A 466 -6.91 -40.65 8.50
C LEU A 466 -8.41 -40.31 8.39
N PRO A 467 -9.36 -41.28 8.33
CA PRO A 467 -10.78 -40.96 8.34
C PRO A 467 -11.26 -40.18 9.58
N LYS A 468 -10.56 -40.29 10.72
CA LYS A 468 -10.84 -39.49 11.93
C LYS A 468 -10.20 -38.09 11.85
N VAL A 469 -9.03 -37.99 11.22
CA VAL A 469 -8.22 -36.76 11.16
C VAL A 469 -8.71 -35.81 10.06
N VAL A 470 -9.02 -36.31 8.87
CA VAL A 470 -9.35 -35.50 7.68
C VAL A 470 -10.53 -34.55 7.92
N PRO A 471 -11.66 -34.96 8.52
CA PRO A 471 -12.77 -34.04 8.81
C PRO A 471 -12.38 -32.87 9.71
N VAL A 472 -11.44 -33.09 10.62
CA VAL A 472 -10.91 -32.04 11.52
C VAL A 472 -10.00 -31.08 10.74
N VAL A 473 -9.14 -31.61 9.87
CA VAL A 473 -8.29 -30.79 8.98
C VAL A 473 -9.14 -29.94 8.02
N VAL A 474 -10.22 -30.49 7.47
CA VAL A 474 -11.17 -29.74 6.63
C VAL A 474 -11.81 -28.59 7.42
N LYS A 475 -12.24 -28.82 8.66
CA LYS A 475 -12.72 -27.74 9.53
C LYS A 475 -11.64 -26.68 9.78
N ALA A 476 -10.39 -27.10 9.98
CA ALA A 476 -9.26 -26.19 10.21
C ALA A 476 -8.90 -25.36 8.96
N LEU A 477 -8.99 -25.93 7.76
CA LEU A 477 -8.83 -25.23 6.47
C LEU A 477 -9.83 -24.09 6.28
N HIS A 478 -11.00 -24.20 6.90
CA HIS A 478 -12.08 -23.23 6.82
C HIS A 478 -12.30 -22.46 8.14
N TYR A 479 -11.32 -22.49 9.05
CA TYR A 479 -11.40 -21.82 10.34
C TYR A 479 -11.23 -20.29 10.19
N ASP A 480 -12.35 -19.60 10.01
CA ASP A 480 -12.43 -18.14 9.94
C ASP A 480 -13.49 -17.63 10.93
N VAL A 481 -13.08 -17.42 12.19
CA VAL A 481 -13.99 -17.10 13.29
C VAL A 481 -13.97 -15.60 13.57
N ARG A 482 -15.15 -14.97 13.55
CA ARG A 482 -15.30 -13.55 13.86
C ARG A 482 -15.15 -13.29 15.36
N ARG A 483 -14.18 -12.43 15.73
CA ARG A 483 -14.00 -11.90 17.10
C ARG A 483 -14.08 -10.38 17.07
N GLY A 484 -15.27 -9.85 17.33
CA GLY A 484 -15.53 -8.41 17.28
C GLY A 484 -15.41 -7.84 15.85
N PRO A 485 -14.52 -6.84 15.61
CA PRO A 485 -14.33 -6.23 14.29
C PRO A 485 -13.35 -6.97 13.38
N HIS A 486 -12.65 -8.00 13.86
CA HIS A 486 -11.68 -8.77 13.06
C HIS A 486 -12.04 -10.26 13.05
N SER A 487 -11.44 -11.02 12.13
CA SER A 487 -11.49 -12.48 12.15
C SER A 487 -10.14 -13.08 12.52
N VAL A 488 -10.19 -14.19 13.25
CA VAL A 488 -9.01 -14.97 13.66
C VAL A 488 -9.02 -16.32 12.95
N GLY A 489 -7.83 -16.91 12.79
CA GLY A 489 -7.68 -18.23 12.18
C GLY A 489 -6.87 -18.28 10.89
N SER A 490 -6.26 -17.19 10.43
CA SER A 490 -5.34 -17.22 9.28
C SER A 490 -4.19 -18.22 9.49
N HIS A 491 -3.56 -18.18 10.66
CA HIS A 491 -2.52 -19.13 11.06
C HIS A 491 -3.05 -20.57 11.15
N VAL A 492 -4.29 -20.80 11.64
CA VAL A 492 -4.90 -22.14 11.69
C VAL A 492 -5.08 -22.73 10.29
N ARG A 493 -5.62 -21.94 9.35
CA ARG A 493 -5.82 -22.35 7.96
C ARG A 493 -4.52 -22.62 7.23
N ASP A 494 -3.51 -21.79 7.46
CA ASP A 494 -2.13 -21.99 6.96
C ASP A 494 -1.53 -23.30 7.50
N ALA A 495 -1.64 -23.54 8.82
CA ALA A 495 -1.18 -24.77 9.43
C ALA A 495 -1.97 -26.01 8.95
N ALA A 496 -3.26 -25.89 8.66
CA ALA A 496 -4.07 -26.97 8.09
C ALA A 496 -3.63 -27.30 6.64
N ALA A 497 -3.29 -26.28 5.85
CA ALA A 497 -2.67 -26.49 4.55
C ALA A 497 -1.29 -27.17 4.70
N TYR A 498 -0.51 -26.82 5.73
CA TYR A 498 0.75 -27.50 6.04
C TYR A 498 0.55 -28.98 6.41
N VAL A 499 -0.53 -29.35 7.10
CA VAL A 499 -0.91 -30.76 7.33
C VAL A 499 -1.15 -31.48 5.99
N CYS A 500 -1.93 -30.87 5.09
CA CYS A 500 -2.21 -31.44 3.77
C CYS A 500 -0.93 -31.59 2.92
N TRP A 501 -0.02 -30.62 3.01
CA TRP A 501 1.31 -30.70 2.40
C TRP A 501 2.14 -31.85 2.98
N ALA A 502 2.09 -32.05 4.31
CA ALA A 502 2.77 -33.15 4.98
C ALA A 502 2.22 -34.52 4.53
N PHE A 503 0.90 -34.65 4.34
CA PHE A 503 0.27 -35.88 3.83
C PHE A 503 0.83 -36.28 2.47
N GLY A 504 0.92 -35.33 1.53
CA GLY A 504 1.46 -35.57 0.19
C GLY A 504 2.90 -36.11 0.17
N ARG A 505 3.67 -35.88 1.23
CA ARG A 505 5.05 -36.37 1.39
C ARG A 505 5.19 -37.65 2.21
N ALA A 506 4.20 -37.93 3.06
CA ALA A 506 4.25 -39.02 4.03
C ALA A 506 3.72 -40.33 3.44
N TYR A 507 2.63 -40.28 2.67
CA TYR A 507 1.87 -41.48 2.28
C TYR A 507 2.02 -41.87 0.81
N TYR A 508 1.68 -43.12 0.50
CA TYR A 508 1.57 -43.63 -0.88
C TYR A 508 0.19 -43.29 -1.46
N HIS A 509 0.11 -43.24 -2.79
CA HIS A 509 -1.12 -42.90 -3.51
C HIS A 509 -2.27 -43.89 -3.21
N THR A 510 -1.96 -45.17 -3.02
CA THR A 510 -2.96 -46.22 -2.71
C THR A 510 -3.76 -45.91 -1.44
N ASP A 511 -3.09 -45.39 -0.41
CA ASP A 511 -3.70 -45.12 0.90
C ASP A 511 -4.39 -43.75 0.94
N MET A 512 -3.91 -42.80 0.13
CA MET A 512 -4.41 -41.44 0.11
C MET A 512 -5.51 -41.17 -0.92
N ARG A 513 -5.69 -42.03 -1.93
CA ARG A 513 -6.58 -41.76 -3.08
C ARG A 513 -7.93 -41.14 -2.70
N ASN A 514 -8.71 -41.81 -1.85
CA ASN A 514 -10.05 -41.34 -1.46
C ASN A 514 -10.00 -40.03 -0.64
N ILE A 515 -8.95 -39.87 0.17
CA ILE A 515 -8.74 -38.68 1.01
C ILE A 515 -8.36 -37.47 0.17
N LEU A 516 -7.58 -37.67 -0.89
CA LEU A 516 -7.16 -36.62 -1.80
C LEU A 516 -8.33 -36.09 -2.63
N GLU A 517 -9.25 -36.97 -3.04
CA GLU A 517 -10.51 -36.59 -3.69
C GLU A 517 -11.39 -35.74 -2.76
N GLU A 518 -11.42 -36.03 -1.46
CA GLU A 518 -12.11 -35.22 -0.44
C GLU A 518 -11.41 -33.87 -0.18
N LEU A 519 -10.09 -33.85 -0.05
CA LEU A 519 -9.32 -32.66 0.32
C LEU A 519 -9.16 -31.65 -0.81
N ALA A 520 -9.10 -32.09 -2.07
CA ALA A 520 -8.85 -31.21 -3.21
C ALA A 520 -9.85 -30.05 -3.33
N PRO A 521 -11.18 -30.27 -3.29
CA PRO A 521 -12.14 -29.19 -3.33
C PRO A 521 -11.96 -28.19 -2.18
N HIS A 522 -11.60 -28.66 -0.98
CA HIS A 522 -11.37 -27.79 0.17
C HIS A 522 -10.08 -26.96 0.04
N LEU A 523 -8.99 -27.55 -0.48
CA LEU A 523 -7.77 -26.81 -0.75
C LEU A 523 -7.97 -25.75 -1.83
N LEU A 524 -8.70 -26.09 -2.91
CA LEU A 524 -8.93 -25.16 -4.01
C LEU A 524 -9.92 -24.05 -3.65
N THR A 525 -10.94 -24.33 -2.83
CA THR A 525 -11.81 -23.27 -2.29
C THR A 525 -11.04 -22.30 -1.40
N VAL A 526 -10.10 -22.77 -0.57
CA VAL A 526 -9.19 -21.88 0.19
C VAL A 526 -8.26 -21.13 -0.77
N ALA A 527 -7.64 -21.81 -1.74
CA ALA A 527 -6.78 -21.17 -2.73
C ALA A 527 -7.48 -20.04 -3.48
N CYS A 528 -8.75 -20.22 -3.86
CA CYS A 528 -9.51 -19.25 -4.63
C CYS A 528 -10.17 -18.16 -3.76
N TYR A 529 -10.80 -18.55 -2.64
CA TYR A 529 -11.73 -17.70 -1.91
C TYR A 529 -11.27 -17.28 -0.51
N ASP A 530 -10.04 -17.59 -0.09
CA ASP A 530 -9.54 -17.07 1.19
C ASP A 530 -9.31 -15.55 1.14
N ARG A 531 -9.55 -14.87 2.26
CA ARG A 531 -9.27 -13.44 2.45
C ARG A 531 -7.76 -13.16 2.40
N GLU A 532 -6.98 -14.01 3.04
CA GLU A 532 -5.55 -13.81 3.28
C GLU A 532 -4.71 -14.44 2.16
N VAL A 533 -3.78 -13.66 1.59
CA VAL A 533 -2.93 -14.12 0.48
C VAL A 533 -2.05 -15.30 0.86
N ASN A 534 -1.56 -15.34 2.10
CA ASN A 534 -0.71 -16.43 2.59
C ASN A 534 -1.49 -17.74 2.65
N CYS A 535 -2.74 -17.72 3.12
CA CYS A 535 -3.60 -18.91 3.16
C CYS A 535 -3.92 -19.42 1.75
N ARG A 536 -4.20 -18.51 0.79
CA ARG A 536 -4.41 -18.89 -0.62
C ARG A 536 -3.20 -19.63 -1.19
N ARG A 537 -2.00 -19.06 -1.00
CA ARG A 537 -0.74 -19.63 -1.47
C ARG A 537 -0.38 -20.94 -0.76
N ALA A 538 -0.60 -21.04 0.54
CA ALA A 538 -0.35 -22.26 1.30
C ALA A 538 -1.25 -23.41 0.84
N ALA A 539 -2.53 -23.15 0.62
CA ALA A 539 -3.47 -24.16 0.12
C ALA A 539 -3.12 -24.60 -1.32
N ALA A 540 -2.76 -23.66 -2.20
CA ALA A 540 -2.28 -23.98 -3.55
C ALA A 540 -0.96 -24.78 -3.54
N ALA A 541 -0.01 -24.41 -2.68
CA ALA A 541 1.25 -25.16 -2.52
C ALA A 541 1.02 -26.58 -1.98
N ALA A 542 0.09 -26.74 -1.03
CA ALA A 542 -0.31 -28.06 -0.54
C ALA A 542 -0.97 -28.90 -1.64
N PHE A 543 -1.86 -28.30 -2.45
CA PHE A 543 -2.46 -28.95 -3.61
C PHE A 543 -1.39 -29.37 -4.63
N GLN A 544 -0.49 -28.45 -5.01
CA GLN A 544 0.62 -28.70 -5.93
C GLN A 544 1.52 -29.84 -5.47
N GLU A 545 1.89 -29.87 -4.18
CA GLU A 545 2.72 -30.94 -3.62
C GLU A 545 2.03 -32.31 -3.74
N ASN A 546 0.72 -32.37 -3.52
CA ASN A 546 -0.04 -33.61 -3.67
C ASN A 546 -0.16 -34.02 -5.15
N VAL A 547 -0.44 -33.09 -6.06
CA VAL A 547 -0.47 -33.35 -7.52
C VAL A 547 0.86 -33.94 -8.00
N GLY A 548 1.98 -33.33 -7.63
CA GLY A 548 3.31 -33.76 -8.08
C GLY A 548 3.78 -35.10 -7.51
N ARG A 549 3.34 -35.48 -6.30
CA ARG A 549 3.84 -36.69 -5.61
C ARG A 549 2.90 -37.89 -5.68
N GLN A 550 1.61 -37.64 -5.56
CA GLN A 550 0.59 -38.69 -5.49
C GLN A 550 0.16 -39.08 -6.91
N GLY A 551 0.13 -38.12 -7.85
CA GLY A 551 -0.36 -38.34 -9.20
C GLY A 551 -1.88 -38.54 -9.24
N ASN A 552 -2.45 -38.69 -10.43
CA ASN A 552 -3.85 -39.06 -10.64
C ASN A 552 -4.92 -38.04 -10.16
N TYR A 553 -4.58 -36.75 -10.07
CA TYR A 553 -5.59 -35.70 -9.92
C TYR A 553 -6.21 -35.33 -11.27
N PRO A 554 -7.54 -35.39 -11.42
CA PRO A 554 -8.21 -34.87 -12.61
C PRO A 554 -7.81 -33.40 -12.83
N HIS A 555 -7.17 -33.13 -13.97
CA HIS A 555 -6.68 -31.79 -14.36
C HIS A 555 -5.72 -31.12 -13.37
N GLY A 556 -5.05 -31.89 -12.50
CA GLY A 556 -4.21 -31.33 -11.43
C GLY A 556 -3.08 -30.41 -11.92
N ILE A 557 -2.42 -30.77 -13.04
CA ILE A 557 -1.33 -29.96 -13.61
C ILE A 557 -1.86 -28.63 -14.14
N ASP A 558 -2.97 -28.65 -14.88
CA ASP A 558 -3.59 -27.45 -15.45
C ASP A 558 -4.07 -26.51 -14.34
N ILE A 559 -4.66 -27.06 -13.27
CA ILE A 559 -5.09 -26.31 -12.09
C ILE A 559 -3.90 -25.66 -11.39
N VAL A 560 -2.77 -26.37 -11.20
CA VAL A 560 -1.56 -25.81 -10.58
C VAL A 560 -0.99 -24.65 -11.39
N ASN A 561 -0.97 -24.76 -12.72
CA ASN A 561 -0.51 -23.68 -13.59
C ASN A 561 -1.45 -22.46 -13.54
N THR A 562 -2.75 -22.70 -13.34
CA THR A 562 -3.76 -21.63 -13.25
C THR A 562 -3.75 -20.93 -11.89
N ALA A 563 -3.58 -21.69 -10.80
CA ALA A 563 -3.53 -21.21 -9.42
C ALA A 563 -2.09 -21.07 -8.92
N ASP A 564 -1.28 -20.33 -9.69
CA ASP A 564 0.12 -20.09 -9.36
C ASP A 564 0.31 -19.01 -8.26
N TYR A 565 1.56 -18.79 -7.86
CA TYR A 565 1.89 -17.84 -6.80
C TYR A 565 1.47 -16.39 -7.09
N PHE A 566 1.48 -15.98 -8.37
CA PHE A 566 1.23 -14.60 -8.80
C PHE A 566 -0.27 -14.33 -8.99
N SER A 567 -0.96 -15.21 -9.71
CA SER A 567 -2.41 -15.15 -9.97
C SER A 567 -3.25 -15.09 -8.68
N LEU A 568 -2.83 -15.81 -7.63
CA LEU A 568 -3.47 -15.82 -6.31
C LEU A 568 -3.17 -14.57 -5.45
N SER A 569 -2.26 -13.69 -5.89
CA SER A 569 -1.90 -12.48 -5.14
C SER A 569 -3.08 -11.51 -5.08
N SER A 570 -3.75 -11.30 -6.22
CA SER A 570 -4.94 -10.45 -6.30
C SER A 570 -6.18 -11.21 -5.87
N ARG A 571 -6.86 -10.70 -4.82
CA ARG A 571 -8.11 -11.29 -4.31
C ARG A 571 -9.21 -11.28 -5.38
N ALA A 572 -9.34 -10.21 -6.15
CA ALA A 572 -10.35 -10.13 -7.22
C ALA A 572 -10.05 -11.14 -8.33
N ASN A 573 -8.80 -11.23 -8.79
CA ASN A 573 -8.40 -12.20 -9.82
C ASN A 573 -8.63 -13.65 -9.37
N SER A 574 -8.28 -13.96 -8.12
CA SER A 574 -8.48 -15.27 -7.51
C SER A 574 -9.96 -15.67 -7.45
N TYR A 575 -10.85 -14.75 -7.06
CA TYR A 575 -12.30 -14.99 -6.98
C TYR A 575 -12.96 -15.12 -8.35
N LEU A 576 -12.59 -14.27 -9.31
CA LEU A 576 -13.34 -14.08 -10.55
C LEU A 576 -12.77 -14.86 -11.74
N HIS A 577 -11.44 -15.04 -11.81
CA HIS A 577 -10.78 -15.64 -12.98
C HIS A 577 -10.16 -17.00 -12.68
N VAL A 578 -9.39 -17.11 -11.59
CA VAL A 578 -8.77 -18.39 -11.20
C VAL A 578 -9.85 -19.39 -10.83
N ALA A 579 -10.81 -18.98 -9.98
CA ALA A 579 -11.91 -19.87 -9.58
C ALA A 579 -12.80 -20.29 -10.76
N ASP A 580 -13.11 -19.35 -11.67
CA ASP A 580 -13.86 -19.62 -12.90
C ASP A 580 -13.15 -20.66 -13.77
N SER A 581 -11.84 -20.49 -13.97
CA SER A 581 -11.01 -21.40 -14.78
C SER A 581 -10.89 -22.79 -14.16
N ILE A 582 -10.97 -22.93 -12.84
CA ILE A 582 -10.94 -24.24 -12.17
C ILE A 582 -12.31 -24.90 -12.20
N ALA A 583 -13.39 -24.12 -12.08
CA ALA A 583 -14.77 -24.63 -12.06
C ALA A 583 -15.22 -25.28 -13.37
N GLN A 584 -14.51 -25.04 -14.49
CA GLN A 584 -14.76 -25.73 -15.76
C GLN A 584 -14.47 -27.23 -15.71
N TYR A 585 -13.64 -27.68 -14.75
CA TYR A 585 -13.30 -29.08 -14.58
C TYR A 585 -14.36 -29.80 -13.72
N GLU A 586 -14.66 -31.04 -14.08
CA GLU A 586 -15.68 -31.85 -13.41
C GLU A 586 -15.36 -32.05 -11.91
N GLY A 587 -16.36 -31.89 -11.06
CA GLY A 587 -16.25 -32.09 -9.60
C GLY A 587 -15.97 -30.83 -8.77
N TYR A 588 -15.54 -29.71 -9.36
CA TYR A 588 -15.18 -28.49 -8.59
C TYR A 588 -16.28 -27.41 -8.53
N LEU A 589 -17.19 -27.37 -9.51
CA LEU A 589 -18.26 -26.37 -9.58
C LEU A 589 -19.13 -26.35 -8.32
N ILE A 590 -19.68 -27.51 -7.91
CA ILE A 590 -20.61 -27.60 -6.77
C ILE A 590 -19.93 -27.23 -5.44
N PRO A 591 -18.71 -27.73 -5.11
CA PRO A 591 -17.98 -27.28 -3.93
C PRO A 591 -17.73 -25.76 -3.89
N PHE A 592 -17.37 -25.15 -5.03
CA PHE A 592 -17.13 -23.71 -5.11
C PHE A 592 -18.42 -22.93 -4.83
N VAL A 593 -19.53 -23.35 -5.45
CA VAL A 593 -20.85 -22.75 -5.21
C VAL A 593 -21.27 -22.91 -3.74
N SER A 594 -21.09 -24.09 -3.15
CA SER A 594 -21.43 -24.32 -1.73
C SER A 594 -20.62 -23.41 -0.80
N ASP A 595 -19.31 -23.26 -1.03
CA ASP A 595 -18.46 -22.38 -0.21
C ASP A 595 -18.91 -20.91 -0.29
N LEU A 596 -19.21 -20.44 -1.51
CA LEU A 596 -19.71 -19.10 -1.74
C LEU A 596 -21.03 -18.87 -0.98
N LEU A 597 -21.98 -19.81 -1.07
CA LEU A 597 -23.30 -19.72 -0.45
C LEU A 597 -23.30 -19.87 1.07
N ASP A 598 -22.45 -20.75 1.61
CA ASP A 598 -22.48 -21.08 3.04
C ASP A 598 -21.57 -20.18 3.88
N ARG A 599 -20.49 -19.64 3.30
CA ARG A 599 -19.45 -18.90 4.04
C ARG A 599 -19.22 -17.49 3.52
N LYS A 600 -19.24 -17.27 2.20
CA LYS A 600 -18.77 -15.99 1.62
C LYS A 600 -19.88 -14.95 1.47
N ILE A 601 -21.09 -15.33 1.05
CA ILE A 601 -22.21 -14.37 0.95
C ILE A 601 -22.66 -13.83 2.33
N CYS A 602 -22.45 -14.58 3.41
CA CYS A 602 -22.75 -14.14 4.77
C CYS A 602 -21.52 -13.58 5.52
N HIS A 603 -20.37 -13.48 4.86
CA HIS A 603 -19.14 -13.02 5.50
C HIS A 603 -19.31 -11.59 6.03
N TRP A 604 -18.64 -11.22 7.13
CA TRP A 604 -18.83 -9.93 7.80
C TRP A 604 -18.27 -8.74 7.01
N ASP A 605 -17.20 -8.95 6.22
CA ASP A 605 -16.62 -7.95 5.31
C ASP A 605 -17.53 -7.76 4.08
N LYS A 606 -17.95 -6.51 3.85
CA LYS A 606 -18.81 -6.12 2.72
C LYS A 606 -18.16 -6.44 1.37
N SER A 607 -16.86 -6.20 1.22
CA SER A 607 -16.15 -6.38 -0.05
C SER A 607 -16.09 -7.86 -0.46
N LEU A 608 -15.97 -8.78 0.50
CA LEU A 608 -16.01 -10.22 0.24
C LEU A 608 -17.41 -10.68 -0.20
N ARG A 609 -18.47 -10.11 0.39
CA ARG A 609 -19.84 -10.43 -0.04
C ARG A 609 -20.13 -9.97 -1.46
N GLU A 610 -19.63 -8.79 -1.84
CA GLU A 610 -19.73 -8.26 -3.20
C GLU A 610 -18.97 -9.15 -4.19
N LEU A 611 -17.71 -9.49 -3.89
CA LEU A 611 -16.91 -10.41 -4.71
C LEU A 611 -17.53 -11.81 -4.79
N ALA A 612 -18.17 -12.30 -3.72
CA ALA A 612 -18.83 -13.61 -3.73
C ALA A 612 -20.07 -13.62 -4.63
N ALA A 613 -20.87 -12.55 -4.61
CA ALA A 613 -22.01 -12.39 -5.51
C ALA A 613 -21.56 -12.31 -6.98
N GLU A 614 -20.49 -11.57 -7.25
CA GLU A 614 -19.91 -11.49 -8.59
C GLU A 614 -19.31 -12.83 -9.02
N ALA A 615 -18.54 -13.51 -8.17
CA ALA A 615 -17.98 -14.84 -8.47
C ALA A 615 -19.07 -15.87 -8.81
N LEU A 616 -20.21 -15.87 -8.08
CA LEU A 616 -21.35 -16.73 -8.41
C LEU A 616 -21.86 -16.49 -9.84
N SER A 617 -21.86 -15.23 -10.31
CA SER A 617 -22.33 -14.87 -11.65
C SER A 617 -21.47 -15.48 -12.77
N PHE A 618 -20.14 -15.55 -12.57
CA PHE A 618 -19.21 -16.17 -13.53
C PHE A 618 -19.41 -17.69 -13.64
N LEU A 619 -19.84 -18.34 -12.56
CA LEU A 619 -20.06 -19.79 -12.51
C LEU A 619 -21.38 -20.25 -13.16
N VAL A 620 -22.34 -19.33 -13.37
CA VAL A 620 -23.67 -19.68 -13.90
C VAL A 620 -23.60 -20.35 -15.28
N LYS A 621 -22.63 -19.96 -16.12
CA LYS A 621 -22.47 -20.46 -17.48
C LYS A 621 -22.24 -21.99 -17.57
N TYR A 622 -21.77 -22.62 -16.49
CA TYR A 622 -21.49 -24.05 -16.47
C TYR A 622 -22.74 -24.91 -16.25
N ASP A 623 -23.71 -24.44 -15.45
CA ASP A 623 -25.01 -25.12 -15.26
C ASP A 623 -26.16 -24.14 -14.94
N PRO A 624 -26.68 -23.42 -15.96
CA PRO A 624 -27.72 -22.42 -15.74
C PRO A 624 -28.99 -22.96 -15.05
N GLN A 625 -29.32 -24.25 -15.25
CA GLN A 625 -30.51 -24.86 -14.69
C GLN A 625 -30.37 -25.14 -13.19
N TYR A 626 -29.23 -25.65 -12.74
CA TYR A 626 -28.91 -25.81 -11.31
C TYR A 626 -28.96 -24.46 -10.59
N PHE A 627 -28.41 -23.42 -11.21
CA PHE A 627 -28.40 -22.06 -10.67
C PHE A 627 -29.81 -21.44 -10.60
N ALA A 628 -30.63 -21.62 -11.63
CA ALA A 628 -32.00 -21.10 -11.68
C ALA A 628 -32.97 -21.81 -10.72
N SER A 629 -32.66 -23.04 -10.29
CA SER A 629 -33.48 -23.84 -9.37
C SER A 629 -32.86 -23.86 -7.97
N ALA A 630 -31.92 -24.79 -7.73
CA ALA A 630 -31.36 -25.07 -6.40
C ALA A 630 -30.70 -23.85 -5.73
N VAL A 631 -29.87 -23.09 -6.46
CA VAL A 631 -29.16 -21.94 -5.89
C VAL A 631 -30.11 -20.78 -5.61
N MET A 632 -31.01 -20.49 -6.56
CA MET A 632 -32.01 -19.43 -6.41
C MET A 632 -32.95 -19.70 -5.23
N ASP A 633 -33.44 -20.93 -5.09
CA ASP A 633 -34.35 -21.35 -4.01
C ASP A 633 -33.70 -21.22 -2.63
N LYS A 634 -32.37 -21.38 -2.54
CA LYS A 634 -31.61 -21.17 -1.30
C LYS A 634 -31.38 -19.68 -0.99
N LEU A 635 -31.12 -18.86 -2.01
CA LEU A 635 -30.78 -17.44 -1.84
C LEU A 635 -31.99 -16.56 -1.48
N ILE A 636 -33.13 -16.77 -2.15
CA ILE A 636 -34.29 -15.88 -2.00
C ILE A 636 -34.78 -15.78 -0.55
N PRO A 637 -34.98 -16.87 0.22
CA PRO A 637 -35.39 -16.78 1.62
C PRO A 637 -34.38 -16.00 2.48
N CYS A 638 -33.10 -16.11 2.15
CA CYS A 638 -32.01 -15.47 2.88
C CYS A 638 -31.98 -13.95 2.67
N THR A 639 -32.63 -13.41 1.64
CA THR A 639 -32.86 -11.95 1.45
C THR A 639 -33.74 -11.32 2.53
N LEU A 640 -34.40 -12.13 3.36
CA LEU A 640 -35.20 -11.68 4.50
C LEU A 640 -34.58 -12.08 5.85
N SER A 641 -33.34 -12.56 5.85
CA SER A 641 -32.64 -12.94 7.09
C SER A 641 -32.55 -11.78 8.09
N SER A 642 -32.61 -12.13 9.39
CA SER A 642 -32.34 -11.19 10.47
C SER A 642 -30.88 -10.77 10.54
N ASP A 643 -29.96 -11.62 10.05
CA ASP A 643 -28.55 -11.25 9.91
C ASP A 643 -28.34 -10.34 8.69
N LEU A 644 -27.77 -9.16 8.93
CA LEU A 644 -27.48 -8.16 7.90
C LEU A 644 -26.51 -8.70 6.84
N CYS A 645 -25.50 -9.47 7.23
CA CYS A 645 -24.47 -9.93 6.30
C CYS A 645 -25.07 -10.92 5.30
N MET A 646 -25.74 -11.95 5.81
CA MET A 646 -26.48 -12.92 5.00
C MET A 646 -27.51 -12.24 4.10
N ARG A 647 -28.29 -11.31 4.66
CA ARG A 647 -29.33 -10.58 3.90
C ARG A 647 -28.75 -9.79 2.73
N HIS A 648 -27.71 -8.99 3.00
CA HIS A 648 -27.06 -8.17 1.99
C HIS A 648 -26.44 -9.02 0.88
N GLY A 649 -25.62 -10.02 1.26
CA GLY A 649 -24.96 -10.88 0.28
C GLY A 649 -25.95 -11.69 -0.54
N SER A 650 -27.02 -12.21 0.08
CA SER A 650 -28.07 -12.93 -0.65
C SER A 650 -28.82 -12.03 -1.63
N THR A 651 -29.08 -10.77 -1.27
CA THR A 651 -29.77 -9.81 -2.16
C THR A 651 -28.92 -9.49 -3.39
N LEU A 652 -27.61 -9.25 -3.20
CA LEU A 652 -26.68 -9.04 -4.30
C LEU A 652 -26.52 -10.30 -5.15
N ALA A 653 -26.26 -11.46 -4.53
CA ALA A 653 -26.09 -12.73 -5.22
C ALA A 653 -27.32 -13.10 -6.05
N THR A 654 -28.53 -12.86 -5.54
CA THR A 654 -29.76 -13.10 -6.32
C THR A 654 -29.83 -12.17 -7.53
N GLY A 655 -29.41 -10.91 -7.40
CA GLY A 655 -29.36 -9.97 -8.52
C GLY A 655 -28.34 -10.37 -9.58
N GLU A 656 -27.09 -10.65 -9.19
CA GLU A 656 -26.03 -11.05 -10.11
C GLU A 656 -26.33 -12.41 -10.77
N LEU A 657 -26.97 -13.33 -10.05
CA LEU A 657 -27.47 -14.60 -10.61
C LEU A 657 -28.47 -14.37 -11.74
N VAL A 658 -29.46 -13.50 -11.53
CA VAL A 658 -30.46 -13.16 -12.56
C VAL A 658 -29.81 -12.49 -13.77
N PHE A 659 -28.84 -11.61 -13.52
CA PHE A 659 -28.08 -10.97 -14.58
C PHE A 659 -27.26 -11.97 -15.42
N ALA A 660 -26.55 -12.91 -14.77
CA ALA A 660 -25.80 -13.94 -15.49
C ALA A 660 -26.69 -14.93 -16.24
N LEU A 661 -27.86 -15.28 -15.69
CA LEU A 661 -28.86 -16.08 -16.41
C LEU A 661 -29.36 -15.37 -17.67
N HIS A 662 -29.52 -14.04 -17.63
CA HIS A 662 -29.82 -13.24 -18.82
C HIS A 662 -28.72 -13.38 -19.88
N GLN A 663 -27.45 -13.24 -19.47
CA GLN A 663 -26.30 -13.35 -20.38
C GLN A 663 -26.18 -14.74 -21.02
N CYS A 664 -26.65 -15.78 -20.32
CA CYS A 664 -26.72 -17.15 -20.83
C CYS A 664 -27.97 -17.43 -21.69
N ASN A 665 -28.81 -16.41 -21.98
CA ASN A 665 -30.09 -16.54 -22.66
C ASN A 665 -31.05 -17.57 -22.02
N TYR A 666 -30.94 -17.79 -20.70
CA TYR A 666 -31.79 -18.73 -19.98
C TYR A 666 -33.16 -18.12 -19.66
N VAL A 667 -34.23 -18.82 -20.02
CA VAL A 667 -35.61 -18.35 -19.76
C VAL A 667 -36.08 -18.83 -18.39
N LEU A 668 -36.29 -17.88 -17.47
CA LEU A 668 -36.79 -18.18 -16.12
C LEU A 668 -38.28 -18.56 -16.14
N PRO A 669 -38.68 -19.65 -15.46
CA PRO A 669 -40.09 -20.02 -15.29
C PRO A 669 -40.92 -18.90 -14.66
N SER A 670 -42.22 -18.86 -15.00
CA SER A 670 -43.12 -17.79 -14.53
C SER A 670 -43.23 -17.72 -13.00
N ASP A 671 -43.09 -18.84 -12.30
CA ASP A 671 -43.16 -18.88 -10.84
C ASP A 671 -41.90 -18.30 -10.20
N ASN A 672 -40.71 -18.60 -10.73
CA ASN A 672 -39.45 -17.96 -10.29
C ASN A 672 -39.50 -16.45 -10.50
N GLN A 673 -40.06 -15.98 -11.63
CA GLN A 673 -40.24 -14.55 -11.88
C GLN A 673 -41.17 -13.87 -10.86
N LYS A 674 -42.28 -14.51 -10.48
CA LYS A 674 -43.18 -14.01 -9.41
C LYS A 674 -42.45 -13.93 -8.07
N THR A 675 -41.64 -14.93 -7.74
CA THR A 675 -40.86 -14.96 -6.50
C THR A 675 -39.85 -13.81 -6.48
N LEU A 676 -39.08 -13.61 -7.56
CA LEU A 676 -38.13 -12.49 -7.70
C LEU A 676 -38.82 -11.12 -7.59
N ALA A 677 -39.99 -10.96 -8.22
CA ALA A 677 -40.79 -9.74 -8.14
C ALA A 677 -41.23 -9.38 -6.71
N SER A 678 -41.33 -10.38 -5.82
CA SER A 678 -41.77 -10.20 -4.43
C SER A 678 -40.67 -9.79 -3.46
N VAL A 679 -39.39 -9.92 -3.83
CA VAL A 679 -38.22 -9.71 -2.93
C VAL A 679 -38.21 -8.30 -2.35
N VAL A 680 -38.24 -7.27 -3.19
CA VAL A 680 -38.17 -5.87 -2.72
C VAL A 680 -39.40 -5.47 -1.90
N PRO A 681 -40.66 -5.76 -2.33
CA PRO A 681 -41.83 -5.54 -1.48
C PRO A 681 -41.75 -6.27 -0.13
N ALA A 682 -41.17 -7.47 -0.08
CA ALA A 682 -41.00 -8.22 1.17
C ALA A 682 -39.98 -7.55 2.10
N ILE A 683 -38.84 -7.08 1.57
CA ILE A 683 -37.82 -6.31 2.30
C ILE A 683 -38.42 -5.01 2.88
N GLU A 684 -39.24 -4.31 2.10
CA GLU A 684 -39.95 -3.11 2.52
C GLU A 684 -40.96 -3.38 3.64
N LYS A 685 -41.80 -4.42 3.46
CA LYS A 685 -42.79 -4.84 4.45
C LYS A 685 -42.13 -5.22 5.77
N ALA A 686 -40.97 -5.88 5.72
CA ALA A 686 -40.17 -6.26 6.87
C ALA A 686 -39.35 -5.08 7.46
N ARG A 687 -39.43 -3.87 6.87
CA ARG A 687 -38.77 -2.63 7.32
C ARG A 687 -37.24 -2.73 7.41
N LEU A 688 -36.63 -3.51 6.52
CA LEU A 688 -35.20 -3.86 6.59
C LEU A 688 -34.25 -2.75 6.08
N TYR A 689 -34.79 -1.60 5.66
CA TYR A 689 -34.03 -0.37 5.40
C TYR A 689 -33.74 0.46 6.66
N ARG A 690 -34.26 0.08 7.83
CA ARG A 690 -34.07 0.82 9.08
C ARG A 690 -32.82 0.34 9.84
N GLY A 691 -32.19 1.24 10.59
CA GLY A 691 -31.03 0.95 11.43
C GLY A 691 -29.68 1.05 10.71
N LYS A 692 -28.60 0.68 11.41
CA LYS A 692 -27.19 0.86 10.95
C LYS A 692 -26.86 0.14 9.63
N GLY A 693 -27.61 -0.90 9.26
CA GLY A 693 -27.42 -1.66 8.02
C GLY A 693 -28.28 -1.21 6.84
N GLY A 694 -29.12 -0.17 7.02
CA GLY A 694 -30.08 0.27 6.01
C GLY A 694 -29.42 0.80 4.73
N GLU A 695 -28.33 1.56 4.87
CA GLU A 695 -27.58 2.13 3.73
C GLU A 695 -27.04 1.04 2.79
N ILE A 696 -26.44 0.01 3.39
CA ILE A 696 -25.89 -1.16 2.71
C ILE A 696 -27.02 -1.88 1.95
N MET A 697 -28.17 -2.07 2.59
CA MET A 697 -29.34 -2.68 1.94
C MET A 697 -29.87 -1.86 0.78
N ARG A 698 -29.95 -0.53 0.90
CA ARG A 698 -30.44 0.35 -0.18
C ARG A 698 -29.60 0.24 -1.44
N ALA A 699 -28.27 0.27 -1.30
CA ALA A 699 -27.37 0.07 -2.44
C ALA A 699 -27.58 -1.31 -3.08
N SER A 700 -27.66 -2.37 -2.27
CA SER A 700 -27.88 -3.74 -2.77
C SER A 700 -29.23 -3.92 -3.47
N VAL A 701 -30.30 -3.30 -2.96
CA VAL A 701 -31.62 -3.36 -3.59
C VAL A 701 -31.63 -2.56 -4.89
N SER A 702 -30.99 -1.39 -4.96
CA SER A 702 -30.87 -0.66 -6.22
C SER A 702 -30.18 -1.51 -7.30
N ARG A 703 -29.10 -2.23 -6.94
CA ARG A 703 -28.42 -3.17 -7.84
C ARG A 703 -29.31 -4.38 -8.20
N PHE A 704 -30.04 -4.93 -7.25
CA PHE A 704 -31.01 -5.99 -7.53
C PHE A 704 -32.07 -5.53 -8.55
N ILE A 705 -32.62 -4.32 -8.37
CA ILE A 705 -33.59 -3.72 -9.29
C ILE A 705 -32.98 -3.52 -10.69
N GLU A 706 -31.72 -3.09 -10.76
CA GLU A 706 -30.98 -3.00 -12.02
C GLU A 706 -30.95 -4.35 -12.74
N CYS A 707 -30.53 -5.43 -12.07
CA CYS A 707 -30.40 -6.75 -12.66
C CYS A 707 -31.74 -7.34 -13.14
N ILE A 708 -32.81 -7.24 -12.35
CA ILE A 708 -34.13 -7.72 -12.79
C ILE A 708 -34.71 -6.88 -13.93
N SER A 709 -34.32 -5.60 -14.03
CA SER A 709 -34.73 -4.72 -15.14
C SER A 709 -33.99 -5.08 -16.43
N ILE A 710 -32.71 -5.44 -16.34
CA ILE A 710 -31.94 -5.94 -17.48
C ILE A 710 -32.57 -7.25 -18.00
N PHE A 711 -32.91 -8.18 -17.11
CA PHE A 711 -33.59 -9.44 -17.47
C PHE A 711 -35.02 -9.22 -18.01
N LYS A 712 -35.66 -8.09 -17.67
CA LYS A 712 -37.09 -7.79 -17.95
C LYS A 712 -38.05 -8.79 -17.29
N VAL A 713 -37.88 -9.04 -16.00
CA VAL A 713 -38.80 -9.88 -15.20
C VAL A 713 -40.24 -9.37 -15.31
N ALA A 714 -41.24 -10.25 -15.44
CA ALA A 714 -42.63 -9.83 -15.50
C ALA A 714 -43.11 -9.22 -14.15
N LEU A 715 -43.40 -7.92 -14.15
CA LEU A 715 -43.81 -7.18 -12.94
C LEU A 715 -45.25 -6.64 -13.05
N PRO A 716 -46.12 -6.89 -12.05
CA PRO A 716 -47.40 -6.19 -11.91
C PRO A 716 -47.23 -4.67 -11.72
N GLU A 717 -48.17 -3.86 -12.22
CA GLU A 717 -48.12 -2.38 -12.13
C GLU A 717 -47.91 -1.84 -10.70
N LYS A 718 -48.54 -2.48 -9.72
CA LYS A 718 -48.36 -2.13 -8.30
C LYS A 718 -46.91 -2.29 -7.84
N ILE A 719 -46.24 -3.34 -8.29
CA ILE A 719 -44.84 -3.63 -7.94
C ILE A 719 -43.92 -2.68 -8.71
N LYS A 720 -44.18 -2.41 -10.00
CA LYS A 720 -43.43 -1.39 -10.77
C LYS A 720 -43.40 -0.05 -10.04
N LYS A 721 -44.56 0.43 -9.57
CA LYS A 721 -44.65 1.68 -8.80
C LYS A 721 -43.86 1.63 -7.49
N SER A 722 -43.98 0.54 -6.73
CA SER A 722 -43.22 0.34 -5.49
C SER A 722 -41.71 0.36 -5.71
N LEU A 723 -41.19 -0.34 -6.72
CA LEU A 723 -39.76 -0.34 -7.07
C LEU A 723 -39.26 1.06 -7.49
N LEU A 724 -40.07 1.78 -8.29
CA LEU A 724 -39.75 3.14 -8.68
C LEU A 724 -39.71 4.08 -7.47
N ASP A 725 -40.62 3.91 -6.51
CA ASP A 725 -40.62 4.66 -5.26
C ASP A 725 -39.37 4.32 -4.42
N THR A 726 -38.94 3.06 -4.35
CA THR A 726 -37.68 2.65 -3.69
C THR A 726 -36.47 3.36 -4.32
N LEU A 727 -36.36 3.36 -5.65
CA LEU A 727 -35.26 4.02 -6.36
C LEU A 727 -35.29 5.54 -6.12
N ASN A 728 -36.47 6.15 -6.12
CA ASN A 728 -36.64 7.58 -5.83
C ASN A 728 -36.22 7.95 -4.40
N GLU A 729 -36.57 7.14 -3.41
CA GLU A 729 -36.11 7.34 -2.04
C GLU A 729 -34.58 7.19 -1.92
N ASN A 730 -33.99 6.27 -2.68
CA ASN A 730 -32.54 6.08 -2.71
C ASN A 730 -31.80 7.24 -3.40
N LEU A 731 -32.40 7.91 -4.39
CA LEU A 731 -31.85 9.15 -4.97
C LEU A 731 -31.78 10.30 -3.97
N ARG A 732 -32.73 10.37 -3.03
CA ARG A 732 -32.80 11.42 -2.00
C ARG A 732 -31.79 11.21 -0.86
N HIS A 733 -31.06 10.10 -0.87
CA HIS A 733 -30.10 9.75 0.17
C HIS A 733 -28.81 10.57 0.03
N PRO A 734 -28.20 11.06 1.14
CA PRO A 734 -26.96 11.86 1.07
C PRO A 734 -25.71 11.07 0.65
N ASN A 735 -25.76 9.73 0.68
CA ASN A 735 -24.64 8.86 0.30
C ASN A 735 -24.58 8.66 -1.22
N SER A 736 -23.51 9.13 -1.86
CA SER A 736 -23.32 9.08 -3.32
C SER A 736 -23.28 7.66 -3.89
N GLN A 737 -22.82 6.66 -3.13
CA GLN A 737 -22.81 5.26 -3.60
C GLN A 737 -24.25 4.74 -3.81
N ILE A 738 -25.16 5.11 -2.91
CA ILE A 738 -26.57 4.73 -2.98
C ILE A 738 -27.26 5.45 -4.15
N GLN A 739 -26.96 6.74 -4.31
CA GLN A 739 -27.46 7.52 -5.45
C GLN A 739 -27.01 6.91 -6.77
N ASN A 740 -25.72 6.61 -6.93
CA ASN A 740 -25.17 6.00 -8.14
C ASN A 740 -25.79 4.63 -8.44
N ALA A 741 -25.97 3.78 -7.42
CA ALA A 741 -26.65 2.49 -7.58
C ALA A 741 -28.12 2.69 -8.02
N ALA A 742 -28.83 3.66 -7.43
CA ALA A 742 -30.21 3.98 -7.81
C ALA A 742 -30.32 4.52 -9.24
N VAL A 743 -29.40 5.38 -9.66
CA VAL A 743 -29.33 5.92 -11.03
C VAL A 743 -29.10 4.81 -12.06
N LYS A 744 -28.18 3.87 -11.78
CA LYS A 744 -27.98 2.68 -12.63
C LYS A 744 -29.25 1.82 -12.71
N GLY A 745 -29.90 1.58 -11.58
CA GLY A 745 -31.20 0.91 -11.51
C GLY A 745 -32.26 1.61 -12.39
N LEU A 746 -32.40 2.92 -12.26
CA LEU A 746 -33.36 3.73 -13.03
C LEU A 746 -33.12 3.66 -14.54
N LYS A 747 -31.86 3.71 -14.98
CA LYS A 747 -31.48 3.63 -16.41
C LYS A 747 -32.08 2.40 -17.09
N HIS A 748 -31.97 1.24 -16.45
CA HIS A 748 -32.51 -0.01 -16.98
C HIS A 748 -34.01 -0.16 -16.70
N PHE A 749 -34.48 0.32 -15.55
CA PHE A 749 -35.89 0.27 -15.17
C PHE A 749 -36.79 1.04 -16.14
N PHE A 750 -36.39 2.26 -16.55
CA PHE A 750 -37.17 3.06 -17.51
C PHE A 750 -37.37 2.32 -18.82
N ARG A 751 -36.29 1.75 -19.38
CA ARG A 751 -36.32 1.02 -20.65
C ARG A 751 -37.11 -0.28 -20.58
N ALA A 752 -37.13 -0.94 -19.43
CA ALA A 752 -37.79 -2.24 -19.27
C ALA A 752 -39.30 -2.12 -19.04
N TYR A 753 -39.75 -1.09 -18.30
CA TYR A 753 -41.11 -1.11 -17.73
C TYR A 753 -41.95 0.14 -17.98
N LEU A 754 -41.36 1.26 -18.42
CA LEU A 754 -42.06 2.55 -18.51
C LEU A 754 -42.20 3.10 -19.94
N LEU A 755 -41.58 2.49 -20.95
CA LEU A 755 -41.71 2.93 -22.34
C LEU A 755 -43.09 2.65 -22.97
N ASP A 756 -43.86 1.69 -22.45
CA ASP A 756 -45.21 1.35 -22.95
C ASP A 756 -46.35 2.19 -22.35
N SER A 757 -46.03 3.28 -21.62
CA SER A 757 -47.01 4.10 -20.89
C SER A 757 -47.47 5.34 -21.70
N ASP A 758 -48.74 5.74 -21.56
CA ASP A 758 -49.35 6.89 -22.25
C ASP A 758 -48.48 8.18 -22.14
N ASP A 759 -48.35 8.94 -23.23
CA ASP A 759 -47.57 10.19 -23.35
C ASP A 759 -47.84 11.26 -22.27
N LYS A 760 -49.02 11.24 -21.63
CA LYS A 760 -49.31 12.15 -20.50
C LYS A 760 -48.55 11.78 -19.23
N SER A 761 -48.40 10.48 -18.97
CA SER A 761 -47.74 9.98 -17.76
C SER A 761 -46.23 10.21 -17.76
N THR A 762 -45.61 10.21 -18.95
CA THR A 762 -44.19 10.47 -19.17
C THR A 762 -43.82 11.94 -18.96
N SER A 763 -44.68 12.85 -19.44
CA SER A 763 -44.55 14.31 -19.23
C SER A 763 -44.62 14.69 -17.75
N ASP A 764 -45.55 14.10 -17.00
CA ASP A 764 -45.71 14.35 -15.56
C ASP A 764 -44.51 13.83 -14.75
N LEU A 765 -43.93 12.70 -15.17
CA LEU A 765 -42.74 12.13 -14.55
C LEU A 765 -41.52 13.06 -14.75
N THR A 766 -41.27 13.53 -15.96
CA THR A 766 -40.15 14.46 -16.24
C THR A 766 -40.30 15.76 -15.44
N ALA A 767 -41.50 16.32 -15.36
CA ALA A 767 -41.78 17.50 -14.53
C ALA A 767 -41.48 17.26 -13.04
N LYS A 768 -41.79 16.07 -12.50
CA LYS A 768 -41.50 15.71 -11.10
C LYS A 768 -40.00 15.78 -10.80
N TYR A 769 -39.14 15.22 -11.67
CA TYR A 769 -37.68 15.27 -11.45
C TYR A 769 -37.10 16.67 -11.68
N LEU A 770 -37.63 17.46 -12.62
CA LEU A 770 -37.20 18.84 -12.82
C LEU A 770 -37.49 19.73 -11.60
N ASN A 771 -38.59 19.50 -10.89
CA ASN A 771 -38.90 20.21 -9.65
C ASN A 771 -37.90 19.85 -8.52
N MET A 772 -37.41 18.60 -8.49
CA MET A 772 -36.43 18.13 -7.51
C MET A 772 -35.03 18.77 -7.68
N LEU A 773 -34.71 19.31 -8.85
CA LEU A 773 -33.45 20.04 -9.08
C LEU A 773 -33.33 21.34 -8.27
N THR A 774 -34.45 21.91 -7.84
CA THR A 774 -34.51 23.13 -7.01
C THR A 774 -34.98 22.84 -5.59
N ASP A 775 -34.87 21.60 -5.13
CA ASP A 775 -35.22 21.22 -3.76
C ASP A 775 -34.23 21.84 -2.74
N PRO A 776 -34.70 22.32 -1.58
CA PRO A 776 -33.81 22.83 -0.54
C PRO A 776 -32.84 21.76 -0.03
N ASN A 777 -33.22 20.47 -0.08
CA ASN A 777 -32.34 19.38 0.29
C ASN A 777 -31.32 19.10 -0.82
N VAL A 778 -30.06 19.38 -0.52
CA VAL A 778 -28.90 19.17 -1.39
C VAL A 778 -28.83 17.73 -1.93
N ALA A 779 -29.13 16.72 -1.10
CA ALA A 779 -29.08 15.33 -1.53
C ALA A 779 -30.11 15.04 -2.64
N VAL A 780 -31.28 15.68 -2.59
CA VAL A 780 -32.32 15.57 -3.61
C VAL A 780 -31.86 16.19 -4.92
N ARG A 781 -31.20 17.35 -4.87
CA ARG A 781 -30.61 18.01 -6.05
C ARG A 781 -29.53 17.14 -6.70
N ARG A 782 -28.59 16.63 -5.90
CA ARG A 782 -27.52 15.71 -6.36
C ARG A 782 -28.09 14.49 -7.09
N GLY A 783 -29.04 13.79 -6.48
CA GLY A 783 -29.61 12.56 -7.03
C GLY A 783 -30.47 12.80 -8.27
N SER A 784 -31.31 13.86 -8.26
CA SER A 784 -32.17 14.19 -9.40
C SER A 784 -31.38 14.64 -10.64
N ALA A 785 -30.29 15.39 -10.46
CA ALA A 785 -29.40 15.78 -11.55
C ALA A 785 -28.79 14.58 -12.29
N LEU A 786 -28.31 13.57 -11.56
CA LEU A 786 -27.82 12.32 -12.18
C LEU A 786 -28.94 11.49 -12.79
N ALA A 787 -30.11 11.43 -12.13
CA ALA A 787 -31.24 10.63 -12.60
C ALA A 787 -31.76 11.11 -13.96
N ILE A 788 -31.88 12.43 -14.16
CA ILE A 788 -32.30 13.01 -15.44
C ILE A 788 -31.30 12.66 -16.55
N GLY A 789 -30.01 12.57 -16.22
CA GLY A 789 -28.95 12.14 -17.14
C GLY A 789 -29.17 10.76 -17.76
N VAL A 790 -29.92 9.86 -17.11
CA VAL A 790 -30.14 8.49 -17.60
C VAL A 790 -31.50 8.28 -18.25
N PHE A 791 -32.29 9.33 -18.44
CA PHE A 791 -33.61 9.20 -19.06
C PHE A 791 -33.46 8.73 -20.50
N PRO A 792 -34.29 7.77 -20.96
CA PRO A 792 -34.28 7.35 -22.36
C PRO A 792 -34.83 8.47 -23.26
N TYR A 793 -34.52 8.38 -24.55
CA TYR A 793 -34.83 9.42 -25.53
C TYR A 793 -36.31 9.81 -25.53
N GLU A 794 -37.20 8.83 -25.41
CA GLU A 794 -38.66 8.98 -25.46
C GLU A 794 -39.17 9.89 -24.34
N LEU A 795 -38.57 9.85 -23.14
CA LEU A 795 -38.95 10.72 -22.01
C LEU A 795 -38.41 12.15 -22.16
N LEU A 796 -37.33 12.34 -22.91
CA LEU A 796 -36.67 13.63 -23.10
C LEU A 796 -37.20 14.38 -24.33
N ALA A 797 -37.61 13.67 -25.38
CA ALA A 797 -37.93 14.23 -26.70
C ALA A 797 -39.04 15.31 -26.66
N SER A 798 -39.99 15.21 -25.74
CA SER A 798 -41.11 16.17 -25.63
C SER A 798 -40.75 17.47 -24.90
N GLN A 799 -39.80 17.45 -23.95
CA GLN A 799 -39.47 18.58 -23.07
C GLN A 799 -37.97 18.92 -23.02
N TRP A 800 -37.17 18.41 -23.95
CA TRP A 800 -35.71 18.54 -23.97
C TRP A 800 -35.18 19.96 -23.73
N ARG A 801 -35.84 20.98 -24.31
CA ARG A 801 -35.44 22.39 -24.15
C ARG A 801 -35.52 22.84 -22.69
N ASN A 802 -36.61 22.48 -22.01
CA ASN A 802 -36.80 22.83 -20.59
C ASN A 802 -35.81 22.07 -19.70
N VAL A 803 -35.54 20.80 -20.02
CA VAL A 803 -34.58 19.96 -19.29
C VAL A 803 -33.17 20.56 -19.38
N ILE A 804 -32.68 20.85 -20.58
CA ILE A 804 -31.34 21.42 -20.80
C ILE A 804 -31.20 22.78 -20.11
N LEU A 805 -32.15 23.70 -20.32
CA LEU A 805 -32.07 25.04 -19.71
C LEU A 805 -32.07 24.98 -18.17
N LYS A 806 -32.87 24.08 -17.58
CA LYS A 806 -32.90 23.90 -16.13
C LYS A 806 -31.57 23.36 -15.60
N LEU A 807 -31.00 22.35 -16.26
CA LEU A 807 -29.69 21.79 -15.89
C LEU A 807 -28.56 22.81 -16.07
N CYS A 808 -28.55 23.61 -17.14
CA CYS A 808 -27.62 24.73 -17.32
C CYS A 808 -27.72 25.73 -16.14
N GLY A 809 -28.93 25.98 -15.63
CA GLY A 809 -29.15 26.78 -14.42
C GLY A 809 -28.51 26.15 -13.17
N CYS A 810 -28.61 24.83 -13.02
CA CYS A 810 -28.02 24.07 -11.91
C CYS A 810 -26.49 23.95 -11.97
N CYS A 811 -25.85 24.23 -13.12
CA CYS A 811 -24.39 24.29 -13.22
C CYS A 811 -23.80 25.58 -12.62
N LYS A 812 -24.62 26.63 -12.38
CA LYS A 812 -24.16 27.91 -11.86
C LYS A 812 -23.94 27.85 -10.34
N ILE A 813 -22.97 28.62 -9.86
CA ILE A 813 -22.73 28.79 -8.42
C ILE A 813 -23.94 29.49 -7.79
N GLU A 814 -24.46 28.91 -6.72
CA GLU A 814 -25.61 29.44 -5.98
C GLU A 814 -25.27 30.78 -5.31
N GLU A 815 -26.20 31.74 -5.40
CA GLU A 815 -26.01 33.09 -4.82
C GLU A 815 -25.93 33.03 -3.29
N ASN A 816 -26.78 32.23 -2.66
CA ASN A 816 -26.79 32.01 -1.22
C ASN A 816 -25.62 31.10 -0.80
N PRO A 817 -24.65 31.58 0.00
CA PRO A 817 -23.52 30.76 0.46
C PRO A 817 -23.92 29.49 1.22
N GLU A 818 -25.07 29.48 1.90
CA GLU A 818 -25.56 28.32 2.67
C GLU A 818 -26.11 27.19 1.79
N GLU A 819 -26.51 27.50 0.56
CA GLU A 819 -27.06 26.54 -0.40
C GLU A 819 -26.01 25.96 -1.34
N ARG A 820 -24.80 26.53 -1.34
CA ARG A 820 -23.71 26.14 -2.26
C ARG A 820 -23.31 24.70 -2.05
N ASP A 821 -23.45 23.91 -3.11
CA ASP A 821 -23.02 22.52 -3.10
C ASP A 821 -22.33 22.14 -4.41
N ALA A 822 -21.01 21.93 -4.34
CA ALA A 822 -20.21 21.55 -5.50
C ALA A 822 -20.66 20.22 -6.11
N GLU A 823 -21.03 19.21 -5.29
CA GLU A 823 -21.45 17.90 -5.79
C GLU A 823 -22.75 17.96 -6.61
N SER A 824 -23.69 18.83 -6.23
CA SER A 824 -24.90 19.10 -7.02
C SER A 824 -24.54 19.66 -8.40
N ARG A 825 -23.58 20.58 -8.47
CA ARG A 825 -23.10 21.15 -9.74
C ARG A 825 -22.33 20.14 -10.57
N VAL A 826 -21.48 19.31 -9.97
CA VAL A 826 -20.81 18.17 -10.65
C VAL A 826 -21.84 17.26 -11.30
N ASN A 827 -22.87 16.87 -10.54
CA ASN A 827 -23.92 15.99 -11.00
C ASN A 827 -24.80 16.65 -12.08
N ALA A 828 -25.04 17.96 -11.97
CA ALA A 828 -25.73 18.74 -13.00
C ALA A 828 -24.94 18.80 -14.31
N VAL A 829 -23.62 19.02 -14.25
CA VAL A 829 -22.74 18.98 -15.44
C VAL A 829 -22.77 17.60 -16.09
N LYS A 830 -22.58 16.53 -15.32
CA LYS A 830 -22.64 15.16 -15.83
C LYS A 830 -24.01 14.81 -16.42
N GLY A 831 -25.09 15.18 -15.73
CA GLY A 831 -26.46 14.99 -16.19
C GLY A 831 -26.75 15.76 -17.48
N LEU A 832 -26.33 17.02 -17.57
CA LEU A 832 -26.47 17.89 -18.74
C LEU A 832 -25.82 17.27 -19.98
N VAL A 833 -24.57 16.84 -19.86
CA VAL A 833 -23.82 16.23 -20.96
C VAL A 833 -24.48 14.92 -21.39
N SER A 834 -24.89 14.07 -20.44
CA SER A 834 -25.52 12.79 -20.75
C SER A 834 -26.91 12.92 -21.39
N VAL A 835 -27.68 13.95 -21.01
CA VAL A 835 -28.93 14.33 -21.70
C VAL A 835 -28.65 14.73 -23.14
N CYS A 836 -27.64 15.58 -23.38
CA CYS A 836 -27.24 15.96 -24.73
C CYS A 836 -26.85 14.75 -25.58
N GLU A 837 -25.99 13.86 -25.07
CA GLU A 837 -25.60 12.63 -25.76
C GLU A 837 -26.82 11.77 -26.12
N THR A 838 -27.73 11.56 -25.16
CA THR A 838 -28.93 10.73 -25.38
C THR A 838 -29.86 11.35 -26.43
N LEU A 839 -30.04 12.67 -26.42
CA LEU A 839 -30.86 13.38 -27.41
C LEU A 839 -30.25 13.34 -28.81
N VAL A 840 -28.93 13.46 -28.92
CA VAL A 840 -28.21 13.41 -30.19
C VAL A 840 -28.27 11.99 -30.77
N SER A 841 -27.87 10.96 -29.99
CA SER A 841 -27.88 9.57 -30.44
C SER A 841 -29.29 9.05 -30.74
N GLY A 842 -30.31 9.45 -29.95
CA GLY A 842 -31.70 9.05 -30.19
C GLY A 842 -32.27 9.58 -31.51
N ARG A 843 -31.85 10.79 -31.92
CA ARG A 843 -32.28 11.40 -33.19
C ARG A 843 -31.57 10.78 -34.39
N GLU A 844 -30.28 10.44 -34.27
CA GLU A 844 -29.52 9.72 -35.31
C GLU A 844 -30.16 8.37 -35.67
N ASN A 845 -30.68 7.64 -34.68
CA ASN A 845 -31.33 6.34 -34.89
C ASN A 845 -32.75 6.42 -35.47
N SER A 846 -33.39 7.60 -35.47
CA SER A 846 -34.81 7.75 -35.84
C SER A 846 -35.10 7.83 -37.35
N ALA A 847 -34.08 7.75 -38.22
CA ALA A 847 -34.17 7.66 -39.69
C ALA A 847 -35.05 8.71 -40.41
N THR A 848 -35.47 9.78 -39.73
CA THR A 848 -36.17 10.93 -40.32
C THR A 848 -35.17 12.01 -40.70
N SER A 849 -35.36 12.63 -41.88
CA SER A 849 -34.60 13.79 -42.35
C SER A 849 -34.44 14.85 -41.25
N PHE A 850 -33.22 15.36 -41.06
CA PHE A 850 -32.92 16.47 -40.16
C PHE A 850 -33.98 17.58 -40.28
N THR A 851 -34.74 17.80 -39.21
CA THR A 851 -35.81 18.78 -39.12
C THR A 851 -35.27 20.12 -38.57
N GLU A 852 -35.98 21.23 -38.78
CA GLU A 852 -35.65 22.54 -38.14
C GLU A 852 -35.52 22.44 -36.61
N LYS A 853 -36.23 21.49 -35.99
CA LYS A 853 -36.15 21.23 -34.54
C LYS A 853 -34.81 20.62 -34.14
N ASP A 854 -34.14 19.88 -35.02
CA ASP A 854 -32.81 19.31 -34.75
C ASP A 854 -31.75 20.41 -34.72
N PHE A 855 -31.80 21.34 -35.69
CA PHE A 855 -30.91 22.50 -35.71
C PHE A 855 -31.04 23.36 -34.44
N SER A 856 -32.26 23.50 -33.91
CA SER A 856 -32.51 24.22 -32.66
C SER A 856 -31.85 23.60 -31.42
N LEU A 857 -31.65 22.27 -31.39
CA LEU A 857 -30.94 21.58 -30.30
C LEU A 857 -29.45 21.87 -30.36
N PHE A 858 -28.83 21.76 -31.53
CA PHE A 858 -27.40 22.02 -31.68
C PHE A 858 -27.04 23.48 -31.45
N ILE A 859 -27.91 24.42 -31.86
CA ILE A 859 -27.77 25.83 -31.48
C ILE A 859 -27.82 26.00 -29.95
N LEU A 860 -28.72 25.29 -29.27
CA LEU A 860 -28.81 25.35 -27.80
C LEU A 860 -27.56 24.76 -27.14
N ILE A 861 -27.01 23.66 -27.68
CA ILE A 861 -25.75 23.07 -27.22
C ILE A 861 -24.60 24.08 -27.41
N LYS A 862 -24.46 24.65 -28.61
CA LYS A 862 -23.46 25.67 -28.94
C LYS A 862 -23.52 26.86 -27.98
N ASN A 863 -24.70 27.42 -27.76
CA ASN A 863 -24.84 28.71 -27.09
C ASN A 863 -25.00 28.59 -25.57
N GLU A 864 -25.87 27.70 -25.09
CA GLU A 864 -26.21 27.62 -23.66
C GLU A 864 -25.38 26.55 -22.93
N VAL A 865 -25.20 25.37 -23.54
CA VAL A 865 -24.47 24.26 -22.89
C VAL A 865 -22.98 24.57 -22.83
N MET A 866 -22.34 24.88 -23.97
CA MET A 866 -20.92 25.24 -23.99
C MET A 866 -20.63 26.45 -23.09
N SER A 867 -21.48 27.49 -23.10
CA SER A 867 -21.32 28.65 -22.21
C SER A 867 -21.40 28.25 -20.73
N SER A 868 -22.30 27.33 -20.36
CA SER A 868 -22.42 26.83 -18.99
C SER A 868 -21.20 26.01 -18.57
N LEU A 869 -20.66 25.19 -19.48
CA LEU A 869 -19.46 24.39 -19.22
C LEU A 869 -18.20 25.27 -19.12
N PHE A 870 -18.06 26.31 -19.94
CA PHE A 870 -16.96 27.27 -19.80
C PHE A 870 -17.01 28.00 -18.46
N LYS A 871 -18.19 28.43 -18.01
CA LYS A 871 -18.36 29.02 -16.67
C LYS A 871 -18.04 28.03 -15.55
N ALA A 872 -18.31 26.75 -15.76
CA ALA A 872 -17.99 25.69 -14.80
C ALA A 872 -16.47 25.47 -14.66
N LEU A 873 -15.65 25.79 -15.67
CA LEU A 873 -14.18 25.82 -15.57
C LEU A 873 -13.64 26.95 -14.66
N ASP A 874 -14.49 27.91 -14.28
CA ASP A 874 -14.14 29.00 -13.36
C ASP A 874 -14.74 28.81 -11.96
N ASP A 875 -15.21 27.60 -11.63
CA ASP A 875 -15.70 27.28 -10.30
C ASP A 875 -14.54 27.07 -9.32
N TYR A 876 -14.20 28.11 -8.55
CA TYR A 876 -13.19 28.08 -7.49
C TYR A 876 -13.79 27.98 -6.08
N SER A 877 -14.96 27.34 -5.94
CA SER A 877 -15.62 27.14 -4.64
C SER A 877 -14.77 26.32 -3.67
N VAL A 878 -14.80 26.70 -2.39
CA VAL A 878 -14.02 26.05 -1.31
C VAL A 878 -14.94 25.70 -0.15
N ASP A 879 -14.73 24.52 0.43
CA ASP A 879 -15.32 24.12 1.71
C ASP A 879 -14.22 23.56 2.65
N LYS A 880 -14.62 22.94 3.77
CA LYS A 880 -13.69 22.33 4.74
C LYS A 880 -12.77 21.24 4.14
N ARG A 881 -13.10 20.70 2.97
CA ARG A 881 -12.35 19.68 2.22
C ARG A 881 -11.36 20.29 1.22
N GLY A 882 -11.30 21.63 1.12
CA GLY A 882 -10.44 22.36 0.18
C GLY A 882 -11.18 22.80 -1.09
N ASP A 883 -10.48 22.77 -2.23
CA ASP A 883 -11.01 23.21 -3.54
C ASP A 883 -12.01 22.19 -4.11
N VAL A 884 -13.24 22.22 -3.61
CA VAL A 884 -14.34 21.38 -4.10
C VAL A 884 -14.85 21.81 -5.48
N GLY A 885 -14.60 23.05 -5.89
CA GLY A 885 -14.86 23.52 -7.25
C GLY A 885 -14.05 22.75 -8.30
N SER A 886 -12.87 22.23 -7.95
CA SER A 886 -12.04 21.41 -8.85
C SER A 886 -12.79 20.20 -9.43
N TRP A 887 -13.72 19.61 -8.67
CA TRP A 887 -14.54 18.49 -9.13
C TRP A 887 -15.51 18.92 -10.25
N VAL A 888 -16.02 20.15 -10.17
CA VAL A 888 -16.88 20.75 -11.19
C VAL A 888 -16.07 21.05 -12.45
N ARG A 889 -14.86 21.61 -12.29
CA ARG A 889 -13.94 21.88 -13.40
C ARG A 889 -13.55 20.59 -14.14
N GLU A 890 -13.25 19.51 -13.42
CA GLU A 890 -12.96 18.20 -13.98
C GLU A 890 -14.14 17.63 -14.77
N ALA A 891 -15.36 17.69 -14.22
CA ALA A 891 -16.57 17.27 -14.92
C ALA A 891 -16.86 18.12 -16.17
N ALA A 892 -16.55 19.43 -16.13
CA ALA A 892 -16.72 20.33 -17.25
C ALA A 892 -15.72 20.05 -18.38
N LEU A 893 -14.47 19.67 -18.08
CA LEU A 893 -13.49 19.26 -19.09
C LEU A 893 -13.96 18.05 -19.91
N ASP A 894 -14.45 16.99 -19.24
CA ASP A 894 -15.05 15.82 -19.90
C ASP A 894 -16.31 16.21 -20.71
N GLY A 895 -17.13 17.10 -20.15
CA GLY A 895 -18.32 17.61 -20.84
C GLY A 895 -18.03 18.40 -22.10
N LEU A 896 -17.00 19.27 -22.08
CA LEU A 896 -16.58 20.09 -23.21
C LEU A 896 -16.04 19.22 -24.35
N GLU A 897 -15.26 18.19 -24.02
CA GLU A 897 -14.77 17.20 -24.99
C GLU A 897 -15.95 16.55 -25.74
N LYS A 898 -16.91 15.98 -25.00
CA LYS A 898 -18.07 15.28 -25.56
C LYS A 898 -18.97 16.21 -26.38
N CYS A 899 -19.26 17.41 -25.87
CA CYS A 899 -20.09 18.38 -26.60
C CYS A 899 -19.42 18.86 -27.89
N THR A 900 -18.10 19.01 -27.89
CA THR A 900 -17.34 19.34 -29.09
C THR A 900 -17.47 18.26 -30.16
N TYR A 901 -17.30 16.99 -29.79
CA TYR A 901 -17.51 15.89 -30.72
C TYR A 901 -18.93 15.87 -31.30
N MET A 902 -19.96 16.12 -30.48
CA MET A 902 -21.34 16.20 -30.95
C MET A 902 -21.56 17.31 -31.99
N LEU A 903 -21.00 18.50 -31.77
CA LEU A 903 -21.12 19.63 -32.70
C LEU A 903 -20.36 19.38 -34.00
N CYS A 904 -19.11 18.91 -33.93
CA CYS A 904 -18.27 18.67 -35.12
C CYS A 904 -18.74 17.51 -35.98
N LYS A 905 -19.31 16.45 -35.38
CA LYS A 905 -19.83 15.29 -36.11
C LYS A 905 -20.89 15.70 -37.15
N ILE A 906 -21.71 16.68 -36.83
CA ILE A 906 -22.81 17.13 -37.69
C ILE A 906 -22.33 18.09 -38.77
N ASP A 907 -21.45 19.02 -38.42
CA ASP A 907 -20.83 19.92 -39.40
C ASP A 907 -20.11 19.12 -40.51
N ASN A 908 -19.45 18.01 -40.17
CA ASN A 908 -18.79 17.11 -41.13
C ASN A 908 -19.77 16.24 -41.96
N SER A 909 -21.02 16.07 -41.52
CA SER A 909 -22.01 15.19 -42.18
C SER A 909 -22.76 15.82 -43.36
N GLY A 910 -22.41 17.05 -43.78
CA GLY A 910 -22.80 17.58 -45.09
C GLY A 910 -24.23 18.11 -45.22
N CYS A 911 -24.79 18.76 -44.20
CA CYS A 911 -26.17 19.31 -44.27
C CYS A 911 -26.26 20.73 -44.89
N LEU A 912 -25.15 21.34 -45.33
CA LEU A 912 -25.11 22.70 -45.92
C LEU A 912 -24.84 22.74 -47.45
N SER A 913 -24.91 21.60 -48.15
CA SER A 913 -24.84 21.56 -49.62
C SER A 913 -26.26 21.51 -50.22
N GLY A 914 -26.87 22.68 -50.39
CA GLY A 914 -27.95 22.85 -51.35
C GLY A 914 -27.42 22.61 -52.76
N LYS A 915 -27.97 21.59 -53.43
CA LYS A 915 -27.79 21.20 -54.83
C LYS A 915 -27.25 22.29 -55.77
N SER A 916 -26.14 21.98 -56.45
CA SER A 916 -26.03 22.17 -57.90
C SER A 916 -25.11 21.10 -58.49
N ASP A 917 -25.55 20.50 -59.58
CA ASP A 917 -24.99 19.35 -60.27
C ASP A 917 -23.51 19.47 -60.67
N GLY A 918 -22.82 18.33 -60.58
CA GLY A 918 -21.80 17.86 -61.53
C GLY A 918 -20.53 18.71 -61.73
N ASN A 919 -19.45 18.33 -61.05
CA ASN A 919 -18.25 17.75 -61.67
C ASN A 919 -17.10 17.65 -60.65
N GLU A 920 -16.34 16.56 -60.81
CA GLU A 920 -15.08 16.23 -60.13
C GLU A 920 -14.11 17.42 -60.08
N ILE A 921 -13.54 17.78 -58.92
CA ILE A 921 -12.21 18.41 -58.81
C ILE A 921 -11.50 18.02 -57.50
N GLU A 922 -10.25 17.59 -57.67
CA GLU A 922 -9.19 17.27 -56.68
C GLU A 922 -8.88 18.39 -55.65
N PRO A 923 -8.22 18.07 -54.51
CA PRO A 923 -7.84 19.07 -53.52
C PRO A 923 -6.56 19.80 -53.97
N ILE A 924 -6.71 20.99 -54.55
CA ILE A 924 -5.59 21.91 -54.80
C ILE A 924 -5.58 23.02 -53.75
N VAL A 925 -4.46 23.07 -53.03
CA VAL A 925 -4.00 24.16 -52.17
C VAL A 925 -3.78 25.42 -53.01
N GLN A 926 -4.52 26.50 -52.75
CA GLN A 926 -4.07 27.91 -52.88
C GLN A 926 -5.08 28.91 -52.26
N PRO A 927 -4.62 30.09 -51.80
CA PRO A 927 -5.36 30.95 -50.86
C PRO A 927 -6.37 31.85 -51.59
N LEU A 928 -7.62 31.86 -51.10
CA LEU A 928 -8.65 32.77 -51.59
C LEU A 928 -8.62 34.09 -50.82
N THR A 929 -8.36 35.14 -51.57
CA THR A 929 -8.42 36.56 -51.22
C THR A 929 -9.78 37.02 -50.71
N ASP A 930 -9.72 38.00 -49.80
CA ASP A 930 -10.79 38.85 -49.28
C ASP A 930 -11.90 39.20 -50.28
N ASN A 931 -13.17 39.02 -49.85
CA ASN A 931 -14.35 39.89 -50.12
C ASN A 931 -15.73 39.20 -50.27
N MET A 932 -15.98 37.99 -49.73
CA MET A 932 -17.34 37.38 -49.74
C MET A 932 -17.75 36.67 -48.43
N LEU A 933 -17.25 37.11 -47.26
CA LEU A 933 -17.39 36.36 -45.99
C LEU A 933 -18.45 36.87 -44.99
N THR A 934 -19.29 37.85 -45.32
CA THR A 934 -20.20 38.44 -44.32
C THR A 934 -21.58 37.78 -44.21
N SER A 935 -21.91 36.73 -44.98
CA SER A 935 -23.24 36.08 -44.94
C SER A 935 -23.26 34.59 -44.56
N ASN A 936 -22.12 33.89 -44.51
CA ASN A 936 -22.07 32.44 -44.20
C ASN A 936 -21.54 32.10 -42.79
N ALA A 937 -21.06 33.08 -42.01
CA ALA A 937 -20.49 32.84 -40.68
C ALA A 937 -21.55 32.46 -39.61
N GLU A 938 -22.84 32.72 -39.85
CA GLU A 938 -23.91 32.48 -38.87
C GLU A 938 -24.42 31.03 -38.82
N LEU A 939 -23.99 30.14 -39.73
CA LEU A 939 -24.53 28.77 -39.86
C LEU A 939 -23.60 27.65 -39.36
N LEU A 940 -22.35 27.93 -38.99
CA LEU A 940 -21.42 26.92 -38.46
C LEU A 940 -21.73 26.58 -37.00
N LEU A 941 -21.89 25.30 -36.66
CA LEU A 941 -22.16 24.86 -35.29
C LEU A 941 -20.89 24.88 -34.43
N PHE A 942 -19.73 24.61 -35.02
CA PHE A 942 -18.41 24.74 -34.40
C PHE A 942 -17.54 25.74 -35.17
N ASP A 943 -17.30 26.90 -34.56
CA ASP A 943 -16.52 28.00 -35.16
C ASP A 943 -15.16 28.21 -34.45
N GLU A 944 -14.32 29.05 -35.05
CA GLU A 944 -12.99 29.39 -34.53
C GLU A 944 -13.04 30.02 -33.12
N ASN A 945 -14.09 30.77 -32.80
CA ASN A 945 -14.27 31.36 -31.47
C ASN A 945 -14.55 30.27 -30.42
N LEU A 946 -15.41 29.30 -30.74
CA LEU A 946 -15.68 28.17 -29.88
C LEU A 946 -14.44 27.30 -29.68
N ALA A 947 -13.68 27.06 -30.76
CA ALA A 947 -12.40 26.36 -30.71
C ALA A 947 -11.39 27.10 -29.81
N THR A 948 -11.27 28.42 -29.94
CA THR A 948 -10.38 29.24 -29.12
C THR A 948 -10.75 29.17 -27.64
N ASN A 949 -12.04 29.29 -27.30
CA ASN A 949 -12.53 29.19 -25.93
C ASN A 949 -12.32 27.79 -25.34
N LEU A 950 -12.53 26.74 -26.15
CA LEU A 950 -12.29 25.35 -25.78
C LEU A 950 -10.82 25.11 -25.44
N ILE A 951 -9.92 25.38 -26.38
CA ILE A 951 -8.50 25.13 -26.17
C ILE A 951 -7.95 26.05 -25.08
N GLY A 952 -8.33 27.33 -25.07
CA GLY A 952 -7.94 28.27 -24.03
C GLY A 952 -8.37 27.79 -22.64
N GLY A 953 -9.63 27.40 -22.46
CA GLY A 953 -10.16 26.87 -21.20
C GLY A 953 -9.40 25.62 -20.72
N ILE A 954 -9.10 24.69 -21.61
CA ILE A 954 -8.32 23.48 -21.27
C ILE A 954 -6.88 23.83 -20.91
N CYS A 955 -6.21 24.67 -21.71
CA CYS A 955 -4.84 25.12 -21.47
C CYS A 955 -4.71 25.84 -20.14
N LYS A 956 -5.70 26.65 -19.74
CA LYS A 956 -5.77 27.27 -18.41
C LYS A 956 -5.67 26.21 -17.31
N GLN A 957 -6.52 25.18 -17.36
CA GLN A 957 -6.52 24.10 -16.36
C GLN A 957 -5.20 23.30 -16.36
N ALA A 958 -4.59 23.12 -17.54
CA ALA A 958 -3.30 22.42 -17.71
C ALA A 958 -2.08 23.19 -17.14
N VAL A 959 -2.24 24.44 -16.72
CA VAL A 959 -1.16 25.20 -16.05
C VAL A 959 -1.51 25.63 -14.62
N GLU A 960 -2.64 25.15 -14.10
CA GLU A 960 -3.01 25.33 -12.69
C GLU A 960 -2.27 24.37 -11.74
N LYS A 961 -2.42 24.63 -10.44
CA LYS A 961 -1.62 24.02 -9.38
C LYS A 961 -1.91 22.54 -9.08
N MET A 962 -3.07 22.02 -9.48
CA MET A 962 -3.52 20.67 -9.07
C MET A 962 -3.08 19.60 -10.08
N ASP A 963 -2.29 18.62 -9.63
CA ASP A 963 -1.72 17.58 -10.50
C ASP A 963 -2.78 16.77 -11.26
N LYS A 964 -3.85 16.33 -10.57
CA LYS A 964 -4.96 15.59 -11.18
C LYS A 964 -5.67 16.38 -12.27
N LEU A 965 -5.93 17.66 -12.02
CA LEU A 965 -6.65 18.52 -12.96
C LEU A 965 -5.77 18.87 -14.17
N ARG A 966 -4.47 19.07 -13.92
CA ARG A 966 -3.45 19.29 -14.94
C ARG A 966 -3.37 18.10 -15.90
N GLU A 967 -3.26 16.90 -15.35
CA GLU A 967 -3.22 15.66 -16.11
C GLU A 967 -4.53 15.43 -16.89
N ALA A 968 -5.69 15.62 -16.26
CA ALA A 968 -6.98 15.50 -16.93
C ALA A 968 -7.11 16.48 -18.12
N ALA A 969 -6.74 17.74 -17.94
CA ALA A 969 -6.80 18.76 -18.98
C ALA A 969 -5.87 18.45 -20.15
N ALA A 970 -4.61 18.07 -19.89
CA ALA A 970 -3.67 17.71 -20.94
C ALA A 970 -4.13 16.46 -21.72
N ASN A 971 -4.69 15.46 -21.04
CA ASN A 971 -5.25 14.26 -21.68
C ASN A 971 -6.50 14.57 -22.52
N VAL A 972 -7.37 15.47 -22.07
CA VAL A 972 -8.52 15.95 -22.87
C VAL A 972 -8.03 16.66 -24.13
N LEU A 973 -7.02 17.54 -24.01
CA LEU A 973 -6.45 18.25 -25.16
C LEU A 973 -5.79 17.29 -26.15
N TYR A 974 -5.05 16.29 -25.65
CA TYR A 974 -4.50 15.22 -26.47
C TYR A 974 -5.58 14.48 -27.26
N ARG A 975 -6.69 14.10 -26.61
CA ARG A 975 -7.80 13.41 -27.29
C ARG A 975 -8.45 14.28 -28.35
N ILE A 976 -8.62 15.58 -28.10
CA ILE A 976 -9.14 16.55 -29.08
C ILE A 976 -8.22 16.69 -30.30
N LEU A 977 -6.90 16.69 -30.10
CA LEU A 977 -5.93 16.84 -31.20
C LEU A 977 -5.72 15.55 -32.01
N TYR A 978 -5.85 14.39 -31.39
CA TYR A 978 -5.51 13.11 -32.03
C TYR A 978 -6.67 12.12 -32.17
N ASN A 979 -7.91 12.58 -32.05
CA ASN A 979 -9.08 11.75 -32.28
C ASN A 979 -9.08 11.22 -33.73
N GLN A 980 -9.13 9.89 -33.88
CA GLN A 980 -9.10 9.23 -35.19
C GLN A 980 -10.47 9.24 -35.91
N ILE A 981 -11.56 9.47 -35.17
CA ILE A 981 -12.94 9.37 -35.66
C ILE A 981 -13.48 10.74 -36.06
N ILE A 982 -13.28 11.77 -35.22
CA ILE A 982 -13.83 13.11 -35.42
C ILE A 982 -12.68 14.11 -35.50
N TYR A 983 -12.43 14.64 -36.70
CA TYR A 983 -11.50 15.74 -36.89
C TYR A 983 -12.17 17.07 -36.51
N ILE A 984 -11.60 17.74 -35.51
CA ILE A 984 -12.07 19.05 -35.03
C ILE A 984 -11.36 20.14 -35.85
N SER A 985 -12.09 20.72 -36.80
CA SER A 985 -11.64 21.83 -37.65
C SER A 985 -11.57 23.16 -36.88
N TYR A 986 -10.91 24.17 -37.47
CA TYR A 986 -10.85 25.56 -36.97
C TYR A 986 -10.10 25.78 -35.66
N ILE A 987 -9.28 24.82 -35.20
CA ILE A 987 -8.38 25.04 -34.05
C ILE A 987 -7.23 25.99 -34.46
N PRO A 988 -7.12 27.19 -33.87
CA PRO A 988 -6.01 28.10 -34.17
C PRO A 988 -4.66 27.49 -33.78
N PHE A 989 -3.67 27.62 -34.65
CA PHE A 989 -2.30 27.13 -34.43
C PHE A 989 -2.22 25.64 -34.08
N ARG A 990 -3.07 24.79 -34.69
CA ARG A 990 -3.11 23.34 -34.44
C ARG A 990 -1.74 22.66 -34.51
N GLU A 991 -0.96 22.91 -35.56
CA GLU A 991 0.38 22.33 -35.73
C GLU A 991 1.30 22.62 -34.52
N LYS A 992 1.20 23.83 -33.96
CA LYS A 992 1.97 24.22 -32.76
C LYS A 992 1.46 23.57 -31.49
N LEU A 993 0.16 23.32 -31.37
CA LEU A 993 -0.39 22.54 -30.26
C LEU A 993 0.06 21.07 -30.34
N GLU A 994 0.15 20.50 -31.55
CA GLU A 994 0.66 19.14 -31.78
C GLU A 994 2.17 19.02 -31.49
N GLU A 995 2.96 20.07 -31.75
CA GLU A 995 4.37 20.14 -31.31
C GLU A 995 4.51 20.14 -29.77
N ILE A 996 3.63 20.89 -29.08
CA ILE A 996 3.63 21.00 -27.61
C ILE A 996 3.18 19.68 -26.96
N ILE A 997 2.19 19.01 -27.57
CA ILE A 997 1.57 17.77 -27.09
C ILE A 997 1.86 16.66 -28.11
N PRO A 998 3.03 15.99 -28.04
CA PRO A 998 3.37 14.94 -28.99
C PRO A 998 2.54 13.66 -28.78
N LYS A 999 2.55 12.75 -29.77
CA LYS A 999 1.83 11.46 -29.75
C LYS A 999 2.42 10.40 -28.80
N GLU A 1000 3.19 10.79 -27.78
CA GLU A 1000 3.86 9.87 -26.85
C GLU A 1000 2.85 9.13 -25.95
N ALA A 1001 3.02 7.82 -25.77
CA ALA A 1001 2.10 6.99 -24.98
C ALA A 1001 2.22 7.19 -23.45
N ASP A 1002 3.39 7.62 -22.95
CA ASP A 1002 3.71 7.73 -21.52
C ASP A 1002 4.03 9.19 -21.08
N ALA A 1003 3.24 10.15 -21.54
CA ALA A 1003 3.45 11.55 -21.20
C ALA A 1003 3.10 11.85 -19.72
N LYS A 1004 4.07 12.38 -18.96
CA LYS A 1004 3.96 12.63 -17.51
C LYS A 1004 3.29 13.98 -17.20
N TRP A 1005 2.05 14.18 -17.64
CA TRP A 1005 1.32 15.45 -17.52
C TRP A 1005 1.04 15.91 -16.07
N ALA A 1006 1.03 14.97 -15.12
CA ALA A 1006 0.95 15.30 -13.70
C ALA A 1006 2.20 16.03 -13.18
N VAL A 1007 3.37 15.85 -13.82
CA VAL A 1007 4.65 16.41 -13.37
C VAL A 1007 4.81 17.88 -13.82
N PRO A 1008 4.90 18.85 -12.89
CA PRO A 1008 4.94 20.28 -13.23
C PRO A 1008 6.09 20.70 -14.17
N SER A 1009 7.29 20.13 -13.99
CA SER A 1009 8.46 20.48 -14.80
C SER A 1009 8.30 20.07 -16.26
N TYR A 1010 7.60 18.95 -16.52
CA TYR A 1010 7.29 18.50 -17.88
C TYR A 1010 6.20 19.36 -18.52
N THR A 1011 5.10 19.59 -17.80
CA THR A 1011 3.93 20.29 -18.36
C THR A 1011 4.17 21.78 -18.55
N TYR A 1012 4.75 22.49 -17.58
CA TYR A 1012 4.90 23.94 -17.66
C TYR A 1012 5.88 24.37 -18.75
N GLN A 1013 7.00 23.67 -18.95
CA GLN A 1013 7.97 23.99 -20.00
C GLN A 1013 7.35 23.94 -21.42
N ARG A 1014 6.33 23.10 -21.61
CA ARG A 1014 5.62 22.94 -22.89
C ARG A 1014 4.51 23.98 -23.02
N PHE A 1015 3.59 24.05 -22.05
CA PHE A 1015 2.41 24.92 -22.15
C PHE A 1015 2.73 26.42 -22.08
N VAL A 1016 3.83 26.83 -21.44
CA VAL A 1016 4.26 28.24 -21.39
C VAL A 1016 4.58 28.77 -22.79
N GLN A 1017 4.96 27.93 -23.76
CA GLN A 1017 5.19 28.33 -25.14
C GLN A 1017 3.94 28.92 -25.81
N LEU A 1018 2.74 28.59 -25.32
CA LEU A 1018 1.48 29.13 -25.84
C LEU A 1018 1.28 30.62 -25.52
N LEU A 1019 2.07 31.20 -24.61
CA LEU A 1019 2.04 32.63 -24.32
C LEU A 1019 2.41 33.49 -25.55
N GLN A 1020 3.05 32.91 -26.57
CA GLN A 1020 3.37 33.63 -27.82
C GLN A 1020 2.16 33.82 -28.74
N PHE A 1021 1.05 33.10 -28.49
CA PHE A 1021 -0.17 33.18 -29.28
C PHE A 1021 -1.24 33.97 -28.53
N GLY A 1022 -1.60 35.17 -29.02
CA GLY A 1022 -2.54 36.07 -28.33
C GLY A 1022 -3.94 35.50 -28.08
N CYS A 1023 -4.37 34.47 -28.84
CA CYS A 1023 -5.64 33.77 -28.61
C CYS A 1023 -5.61 32.86 -27.36
N TYR A 1024 -4.43 32.39 -26.94
CA TYR A 1024 -4.26 31.49 -25.78
C TYR A 1024 -3.56 32.16 -24.59
N SER A 1025 -2.82 33.24 -24.82
CA SER A 1025 -1.93 33.86 -23.83
C SER A 1025 -2.65 34.22 -22.52
N ARG A 1026 -3.82 34.86 -22.62
CA ARG A 1026 -4.66 35.24 -21.46
C ARG A 1026 -5.12 34.05 -20.62
N TYR A 1027 -5.51 32.96 -21.28
CA TYR A 1027 -5.96 31.74 -20.61
C TYR A 1027 -4.81 31.05 -19.88
N VAL A 1028 -3.70 30.82 -20.58
CA VAL A 1028 -2.50 30.20 -20.03
C VAL A 1028 -1.98 31.02 -18.85
N LEU A 1029 -1.88 32.34 -19.01
CA LEU A 1029 -1.42 33.19 -17.91
C LEU A 1029 -2.37 33.11 -16.70
N SER A 1030 -3.69 33.10 -16.92
CA SER A 1030 -4.66 33.03 -15.82
C SER A 1030 -4.54 31.76 -14.96
N GLY A 1031 -4.14 30.62 -15.55
CA GLY A 1031 -3.83 29.41 -14.79
C GLY A 1031 -2.41 29.44 -14.19
N LEU A 1032 -1.44 29.95 -14.94
CA LEU A 1032 -0.02 29.96 -14.55
C LEU A 1032 0.22 30.83 -13.30
N VAL A 1033 -0.46 31.97 -13.17
CA VAL A 1033 -0.36 32.84 -11.98
C VAL A 1033 -0.84 32.13 -10.70
N ILE A 1034 -1.79 31.20 -10.80
CA ILE A 1034 -2.28 30.39 -9.67
C ILE A 1034 -1.18 29.43 -9.18
N SER A 1035 -0.38 28.90 -10.11
CA SER A 1035 0.76 28.03 -9.81
C SER A 1035 1.96 28.80 -9.26
N ILE A 1036 2.29 29.95 -9.84
CA ILE A 1036 3.42 30.79 -9.39
C ILE A 1036 3.13 31.41 -8.02
N GLY A 1037 1.94 31.96 -7.83
CA GLY A 1037 1.55 32.60 -6.58
C GLY A 1037 0.99 31.64 -5.51
N GLY A 1038 1.11 30.33 -5.74
CA GLY A 1038 0.67 29.28 -4.81
C GLY A 1038 1.47 29.22 -3.50
N LEU A 1039 1.02 28.39 -2.56
CA LEU A 1039 1.68 28.18 -1.26
C LEU A 1039 2.81 27.15 -1.31
N GLN A 1040 2.83 26.27 -2.32
CA GLN A 1040 3.84 25.23 -2.46
C GLN A 1040 5.11 25.79 -3.11
N ASP A 1041 6.20 25.89 -2.34
CA ASP A 1041 7.46 26.48 -2.83
C ASP A 1041 8.08 25.71 -4.01
N SER A 1042 7.96 24.38 -4.03
CA SER A 1042 8.45 23.56 -5.14
C SER A 1042 7.73 23.90 -6.45
N LEU A 1043 6.40 23.98 -6.40
CA LEU A 1043 5.57 24.31 -7.56
C LEU A 1043 5.77 25.76 -8.03
N LYS A 1044 5.83 26.70 -7.08
CA LYS A 1044 6.14 28.12 -7.34
C LYS A 1044 7.48 28.26 -8.07
N ARG A 1045 8.53 27.57 -7.58
CA ARG A 1045 9.86 27.62 -8.20
C ARG A 1045 9.83 27.09 -9.63
N VAL A 1046 9.23 25.93 -9.87
CA VAL A 1046 9.20 25.31 -11.21
C VAL A 1046 8.38 26.13 -12.20
N SER A 1047 7.19 26.59 -11.82
CA SER A 1047 6.34 27.43 -12.68
C SER A 1047 6.94 28.81 -12.98
N LEU A 1048 7.58 29.44 -11.98
CA LEU A 1048 8.26 30.72 -12.18
C LEU A 1048 9.48 30.55 -13.08
N LEU A 1049 10.29 29.50 -12.88
CA LEU A 1049 11.43 29.21 -13.75
C LEU A 1049 11.01 29.00 -15.20
N ALA A 1050 9.95 28.21 -15.45
CA ALA A 1050 9.44 28.02 -16.81
C ALA A 1050 9.01 29.35 -17.48
N LEU A 1051 8.37 30.25 -16.72
CA LEU A 1051 8.01 31.58 -17.23
C LEU A 1051 9.26 32.43 -17.52
N LEU A 1052 10.26 32.40 -16.65
CA LEU A 1052 11.51 33.14 -16.84
C LEU A 1052 12.31 32.63 -18.04
N GLU A 1053 12.43 31.30 -18.19
CA GLU A 1053 13.07 30.67 -19.34
C GLU A 1053 12.38 31.05 -20.66
N TYR A 1054 11.05 31.17 -20.68
CA TYR A 1054 10.31 31.67 -21.84
C TYR A 1054 10.59 33.15 -22.15
N LEU A 1055 10.69 33.99 -21.12
CA LEU A 1055 11.06 35.40 -21.30
C LEU A 1055 12.51 35.57 -21.76
N GLU A 1056 13.41 34.66 -21.36
CA GLU A 1056 14.84 34.64 -21.70
C GLU A 1056 15.16 33.89 -23.02
N GLY A 1057 14.22 33.11 -23.57
CA GLY A 1057 14.47 32.11 -24.62
C GLY A 1057 15.24 32.61 -25.86
N VAL A 1058 16.08 31.70 -26.40
CA VAL A 1058 17.11 31.87 -27.44
C VAL A 1058 16.80 32.96 -28.48
N GLU A 1059 17.75 33.89 -28.59
CA GLU A 1059 17.82 34.97 -29.57
C GLU A 1059 17.42 34.52 -30.98
N SER A 1060 16.17 34.77 -31.36
CA SER A 1060 15.87 34.98 -32.78
C SER A 1060 16.60 36.26 -33.21
N LYS A 1061 17.11 36.31 -34.44
CA LYS A 1061 17.95 37.40 -35.02
C LYS A 1061 17.30 38.80 -35.08
N VAL A 1062 16.24 39.06 -34.31
CA VAL A 1062 15.46 40.29 -34.24
C VAL A 1062 15.71 40.98 -32.89
N PRO A 1063 16.34 42.17 -32.86
CA PRO A 1063 16.81 42.83 -31.62
C PRO A 1063 15.78 43.26 -30.57
N ASN A 1064 14.46 43.03 -30.76
CA ASN A 1064 13.38 43.58 -29.91
C ASN A 1064 12.38 42.53 -29.38
N THR A 1065 12.69 41.24 -29.46
CA THR A 1065 11.72 40.17 -29.11
C THR A 1065 11.45 40.03 -27.62
N ARG A 1066 12.47 40.26 -26.77
CA ARG A 1066 12.32 40.20 -25.31
C ARG A 1066 11.38 41.29 -24.76
N THR A 1067 11.61 42.55 -25.13
CA THR A 1067 10.77 43.69 -24.72
C THR A 1067 9.32 43.52 -25.19
N SER A 1068 9.11 42.87 -26.35
CA SER A 1068 7.78 42.52 -26.84
C SER A 1068 7.08 41.45 -25.98
N ARG A 1069 7.79 40.39 -25.56
CA ARG A 1069 7.23 39.36 -24.65
C ARG A 1069 6.89 39.92 -23.28
N GLU A 1070 7.77 40.77 -22.72
CA GLU A 1070 7.55 41.45 -21.44
C GLU A 1070 6.32 42.38 -21.51
N TYR A 1071 6.16 43.11 -22.62
CA TYR A 1071 4.98 43.95 -22.87
C TYR A 1071 3.69 43.13 -22.97
N MET A 1072 3.66 42.07 -23.76
CA MET A 1072 2.49 41.20 -23.88
C MET A 1072 2.10 40.57 -22.54
N LEU A 1073 3.08 40.11 -21.76
CA LEU A 1073 2.85 39.60 -20.41
C LEU A 1073 2.22 40.67 -19.50
N SER A 1074 2.68 41.93 -19.59
CA SER A 1074 2.11 43.03 -18.81
C SER A 1074 0.63 43.29 -19.14
N VAL A 1075 0.27 43.24 -20.42
CA VAL A 1075 -1.12 43.41 -20.90
C VAL A 1075 -2.01 42.28 -20.41
N ASP A 1076 -1.52 41.03 -20.48
CA ASP A 1076 -2.29 39.86 -20.06
C ASP A 1076 -2.44 39.80 -18.53
N ILE A 1077 -1.42 40.18 -17.74
CA ILE A 1077 -1.55 40.31 -16.28
C ILE A 1077 -2.64 41.33 -15.94
N MET A 1078 -2.67 42.46 -16.64
CA MET A 1078 -3.71 43.46 -16.42
C MET A 1078 -5.10 42.94 -16.75
N TRP A 1079 -5.22 42.12 -17.80
CA TRP A 1079 -6.47 41.43 -18.11
C TRP A 1079 -6.90 40.50 -16.97
N VAL A 1080 -5.98 39.70 -16.41
CA VAL A 1080 -6.27 38.81 -15.27
C VAL A 1080 -6.78 39.61 -14.06
N LEU A 1081 -6.12 40.72 -13.71
CA LEU A 1081 -6.56 41.59 -12.60
C LEU A 1081 -7.97 42.18 -12.82
N GLN A 1082 -8.33 42.49 -14.07
CA GLN A 1082 -9.64 43.03 -14.42
C GLN A 1082 -10.74 41.95 -14.43
N GLN A 1083 -10.46 40.78 -15.02
CA GLN A 1083 -11.45 39.71 -15.14
C GLN A 1083 -11.80 39.07 -13.81
N TYR A 1084 -10.79 38.80 -12.97
CA TYR A 1084 -10.98 38.11 -11.70
C TYR A 1084 -11.10 39.08 -10.51
N ARG A 1085 -11.56 40.30 -10.76
CA ARG A 1085 -11.74 41.34 -9.74
C ARG A 1085 -12.53 40.80 -8.54
N LYS A 1086 -12.02 40.99 -7.32
CA LYS A 1086 -12.55 40.42 -6.05
C LYS A 1086 -12.57 38.89 -5.94
N CYS A 1087 -11.99 38.15 -6.87
CA CYS A 1087 -11.79 36.71 -6.76
C CYS A 1087 -10.39 36.42 -6.17
N ASP A 1088 -10.29 36.42 -4.84
CA ASP A 1088 -9.01 36.32 -4.11
C ASP A 1088 -8.19 35.08 -4.48
N ARG A 1089 -8.84 33.98 -4.90
CA ARG A 1089 -8.17 32.75 -5.33
C ARG A 1089 -7.28 32.92 -6.57
N VAL A 1090 -7.59 33.90 -7.42
CA VAL A 1090 -6.78 34.25 -8.60
C VAL A 1090 -6.00 35.53 -8.35
N ILE A 1091 -6.61 36.53 -7.70
CA ILE A 1091 -5.98 37.83 -7.44
C ILE A 1091 -4.77 37.71 -6.52
N VAL A 1092 -4.87 36.99 -5.39
CA VAL A 1092 -3.73 36.88 -4.45
C VAL A 1092 -2.52 36.22 -5.12
N PRO A 1093 -2.66 35.08 -5.83
CA PRO A 1093 -1.55 34.53 -6.61
C PRO A 1093 -1.04 35.46 -7.72
N THR A 1094 -1.92 36.21 -8.37
CA THR A 1094 -1.54 37.21 -9.39
C THR A 1094 -0.68 38.31 -8.77
N LEU A 1095 -1.05 38.84 -7.61
CA LEU A 1095 -0.25 39.85 -6.90
C LEU A 1095 1.13 39.29 -6.51
N LYS A 1096 1.19 38.08 -5.95
CA LYS A 1096 2.47 37.42 -5.64
C LYS A 1096 3.34 37.16 -6.87
N THR A 1097 2.72 36.90 -8.02
CA THR A 1097 3.42 36.77 -9.30
C THR A 1097 4.00 38.11 -9.74
N ILE A 1098 3.22 39.19 -9.68
CA ILE A 1098 3.68 40.56 -9.98
C ILE A 1098 4.85 40.95 -9.06
N GLU A 1099 4.73 40.70 -7.75
CA GLU A 1099 5.81 40.91 -6.77
C GLU A 1099 7.09 40.16 -7.16
N SER A 1100 6.97 38.87 -7.50
CA SER A 1100 8.10 38.03 -7.90
C SER A 1100 8.79 38.52 -9.19
N LEU A 1101 8.02 39.05 -10.14
CA LEU A 1101 8.55 39.59 -11.40
C LEU A 1101 9.17 40.99 -11.23
N LEU A 1102 8.59 41.84 -10.37
CA LEU A 1102 9.15 43.14 -9.99
C LEU A 1102 10.47 43.01 -9.26
N SER A 1103 10.58 42.06 -8.31
CA SER A 1103 11.84 41.80 -7.60
C SER A 1103 12.99 41.38 -8.54
N LYS A 1104 12.67 40.72 -9.65
CA LYS A 1104 13.60 40.34 -10.73
C LYS A 1104 13.81 41.42 -11.79
N LYS A 1105 13.24 42.63 -11.60
CA LYS A 1105 13.34 43.81 -12.46
C LYS A 1105 12.77 43.65 -13.89
N ILE A 1106 11.97 42.62 -14.16
CA ILE A 1106 11.43 42.33 -15.51
C ILE A 1106 10.52 43.46 -16.01
N PHE A 1107 9.60 43.93 -15.17
CA PHE A 1107 8.71 45.05 -15.53
C PHE A 1107 9.37 46.43 -15.38
N LEU A 1108 10.61 46.50 -14.90
CA LEU A 1108 11.35 47.75 -14.72
C LEU A 1108 12.25 48.06 -15.93
N THR A 1109 12.53 47.08 -16.79
CA THR A 1109 13.36 47.20 -18.00
C THR A 1109 12.57 47.55 -19.27
N MET A 1110 11.23 47.65 -19.20
CA MET A 1110 10.34 47.87 -20.36
C MET A 1110 10.24 49.33 -20.85
N GLU A 1111 11.34 50.10 -20.79
CA GLU A 1111 11.49 51.51 -21.20
C GLU A 1111 10.19 52.35 -21.24
N ALA A 1112 9.49 52.40 -22.39
CA ALA A 1112 8.33 53.25 -22.62
C ALA A 1112 7.01 52.79 -21.97
N HIS A 1113 6.88 51.51 -21.58
CA HIS A 1113 5.61 50.91 -21.12
C HIS A 1113 5.52 50.71 -19.60
N SER A 1114 6.66 50.69 -18.90
CA SER A 1114 6.72 50.48 -17.45
C SER A 1114 5.84 51.46 -16.64
N PRO A 1115 5.81 52.79 -16.93
CA PRO A 1115 4.98 53.73 -16.17
C PRO A 1115 3.47 53.46 -16.32
N THR A 1116 3.03 53.09 -17.53
CA THR A 1116 1.61 52.79 -17.82
C THR A 1116 1.14 51.52 -17.11
N PHE A 1117 1.97 50.47 -17.11
CA PHE A 1117 1.68 49.23 -16.39
C PHE A 1117 1.59 49.47 -14.88
N CYS A 1118 2.58 50.16 -14.29
CA CYS A 1118 2.56 50.51 -12.88
C CYS A 1118 1.32 51.32 -12.48
N ALA A 1119 0.82 52.22 -13.33
CA ALA A 1119 -0.41 52.98 -13.07
C ALA A 1119 -1.64 52.08 -12.99
N ALA A 1120 -1.76 51.16 -13.94
CA ALA A 1120 -2.89 50.23 -13.98
C ALA A 1120 -2.85 49.23 -12.80
N VAL A 1121 -1.67 48.79 -12.37
CA VAL A 1121 -1.49 47.97 -11.17
C VAL A 1121 -1.90 48.74 -9.91
N LEU A 1122 -1.50 50.01 -9.76
CA LEU A 1122 -1.91 50.85 -8.63
C LEU A 1122 -3.43 51.07 -8.56
N ASP A 1123 -4.09 51.24 -9.72
CA ASP A 1123 -5.56 51.33 -9.79
C ASP A 1123 -6.23 50.03 -9.32
N SER A 1124 -5.66 48.89 -9.70
CA SER A 1124 -6.14 47.56 -9.29
C SER A 1124 -5.93 47.33 -7.79
N LEU A 1125 -4.75 47.67 -7.25
CA LEU A 1125 -4.46 47.58 -5.81
C LEU A 1125 -5.39 48.46 -4.98
N ALA A 1126 -5.70 49.67 -5.44
CA ALA A 1126 -6.62 50.58 -4.75
C ALA A 1126 -8.04 49.99 -4.60
N ILE A 1127 -8.45 49.12 -5.52
CA ILE A 1127 -9.72 48.40 -5.47
C ILE A 1127 -9.59 47.16 -4.57
N GLU A 1128 -8.57 46.36 -4.79
CA GLU A 1128 -8.42 45.01 -4.22
C GLU A 1128 -7.99 45.03 -2.74
N LEU A 1129 -7.22 46.03 -2.31
CA LEU A 1129 -6.76 46.18 -0.92
C LEU A 1129 -7.77 46.93 -0.03
N LYS A 1130 -8.74 47.63 -0.63
CA LYS A 1130 -9.71 48.44 0.10
C LYS A 1130 -10.56 47.57 1.02
N ALA A 1131 -10.44 47.80 2.33
CA ALA A 1131 -11.15 47.06 3.37
C ALA A 1131 -10.89 45.53 3.35
N SER A 1132 -9.80 45.08 2.72
CA SER A 1132 -9.40 43.68 2.74
C SER A 1132 -9.00 43.23 4.15
N THR A 1133 -9.32 41.98 4.46
CA THR A 1133 -8.91 41.33 5.72
C THR A 1133 -7.91 40.19 5.49
N ASP A 1134 -7.67 39.84 4.22
CA ASP A 1134 -6.71 38.81 3.82
C ASP A 1134 -5.28 39.35 3.95
N PHE A 1135 -4.52 38.78 4.89
CA PHE A 1135 -3.13 39.14 5.14
C PHE A 1135 -2.23 38.85 3.94
N SER A 1136 -2.39 37.72 3.25
CA SER A 1136 -1.58 37.37 2.07
C SER A 1136 -1.76 38.40 0.96
N LYS A 1137 -3.00 38.85 0.76
CA LYS A 1137 -3.34 39.91 -0.20
C LYS A 1137 -2.71 41.25 0.17
N LEU A 1138 -2.79 41.62 1.45
CA LEU A 1138 -2.23 42.86 1.98
C LEU A 1138 -0.70 42.88 1.91
N TYR A 1139 -0.02 41.78 2.28
CA TYR A 1139 1.44 41.67 2.18
C TYR A 1139 1.94 41.80 0.74
N ALA A 1140 1.35 41.06 -0.20
CA ALA A 1140 1.71 41.15 -1.62
C ALA A 1140 1.46 42.57 -2.17
N GLY A 1141 0.34 43.20 -1.78
CA GLY A 1141 0.04 44.58 -2.14
C GLY A 1141 1.08 45.58 -1.61
N ILE A 1142 1.46 45.48 -0.33
CA ILE A 1142 2.48 46.34 0.29
C ILE A 1142 3.84 46.17 -0.41
N ALA A 1143 4.23 44.94 -0.72
CA ALA A 1143 5.48 44.67 -1.42
C ALA A 1143 5.50 45.31 -2.82
N ILE A 1144 4.42 45.15 -3.61
CA ILE A 1144 4.28 45.79 -4.92
C ILE A 1144 4.34 47.32 -4.80
N LEU A 1145 3.66 47.92 -3.81
CA LEU A 1145 3.72 49.36 -3.57
C LEU A 1145 5.15 49.82 -3.27
N GLY A 1146 5.91 49.05 -2.49
CA GLY A 1146 7.33 49.28 -2.23
C GLY A 1146 8.16 49.27 -3.52
N TYR A 1147 8.04 48.21 -4.34
CA TYR A 1147 8.78 48.11 -5.60
C TYR A 1147 8.47 49.25 -6.57
N ILE A 1148 7.19 49.64 -6.72
CA ILE A 1148 6.79 50.75 -7.60
C ILE A 1148 7.27 52.10 -7.04
N ALA A 1149 7.29 52.28 -5.72
CA ALA A 1149 7.80 53.50 -5.09
C ALA A 1149 9.32 53.68 -5.26
N SER A 1150 10.08 52.58 -5.41
CA SER A 1150 11.53 52.63 -5.66
C SER A 1150 11.92 53.00 -7.11
N VAL A 1151 10.97 53.16 -8.03
CA VAL A 1151 11.23 53.55 -9.45
C VAL A 1151 11.34 55.09 -9.56
N PRO A 1152 12.11 55.68 -10.49
CA PRO A 1152 12.10 57.13 -10.75
C PRO A 1152 10.75 57.67 -11.30
N GLU A 1153 10.59 58.99 -11.27
CA GLU A 1153 9.34 59.75 -11.56
C GLU A 1153 8.57 59.34 -12.85
N PRO A 1154 7.23 59.52 -12.93
CA PRO A 1154 6.35 60.28 -12.00
C PRO A 1154 5.41 59.43 -11.11
N ILE A 1155 5.53 58.10 -11.12
CA ILE A 1155 4.54 57.22 -10.46
C ILE A 1155 4.87 56.86 -9.01
N ASN A 1156 6.13 57.02 -8.64
CA ASN A 1156 6.70 56.69 -7.34
C ASN A 1156 5.99 57.37 -6.17
N MET A 1157 5.68 58.66 -6.28
CA MET A 1157 5.01 59.43 -5.23
C MET A 1157 3.59 58.92 -4.96
N ARG A 1158 2.89 58.46 -6.01
CA ARG A 1158 1.54 57.88 -5.88
C ARG A 1158 1.58 56.56 -5.12
N ALA A 1159 2.53 55.67 -5.46
CA ALA A 1159 2.72 54.40 -4.77
C ALA A 1159 3.16 54.60 -3.31
N PHE A 1160 4.11 55.51 -3.09
CA PHE A 1160 4.61 55.85 -1.76
C PHE A 1160 3.52 56.43 -0.85
N SER A 1161 2.67 57.33 -1.38
CA SER A 1161 1.52 57.86 -0.65
C SER A 1161 0.54 56.76 -0.22
N GLN A 1162 0.25 55.79 -1.09
CA GLN A 1162 -0.60 54.64 -0.75
C GLN A 1162 0.07 53.73 0.29
N LEU A 1163 1.37 53.48 0.18
CA LEU A 1163 2.15 52.69 1.14
C LEU A 1163 2.09 53.31 2.54
N LEU A 1164 2.30 54.62 2.67
CA LEU A 1164 2.19 55.33 3.95
C LEU A 1164 0.82 55.20 4.61
N THR A 1165 -0.27 54.97 3.86
CA THR A 1165 -1.59 54.78 4.47
C THR A 1165 -1.66 53.54 5.37
N PHE A 1166 -0.90 52.48 5.06
CA PHE A 1166 -0.87 51.22 5.79
C PHE A 1166 -0.15 51.30 7.15
N LEU A 1167 0.67 52.33 7.37
CA LEU A 1167 1.25 52.64 8.69
C LEU A 1167 0.19 52.94 9.77
N GLY A 1168 -1.04 53.26 9.36
CA GLY A 1168 -2.19 53.47 10.25
C GLY A 1168 -3.23 52.34 10.24
N HIS A 1169 -2.89 51.16 9.70
CA HIS A 1169 -3.82 50.04 9.55
C HIS A 1169 -4.27 49.45 10.89
N ARG A 1170 -5.46 48.83 10.94
CA ARG A 1170 -6.00 48.24 12.18
C ARG A 1170 -5.17 47.06 12.71
N TYR A 1171 -4.52 46.31 11.82
CA TYR A 1171 -3.71 45.15 12.18
C TYR A 1171 -2.23 45.52 12.40
N PRO A 1172 -1.64 45.24 13.57
CA PRO A 1172 -0.24 45.54 13.89
C PRO A 1172 0.77 44.98 12.89
N LYS A 1173 0.61 43.71 12.51
CA LYS A 1173 1.50 43.03 11.53
C LYS A 1173 1.58 43.74 10.18
N ILE A 1174 0.47 44.35 9.73
CA ILE A 1174 0.40 45.10 8.46
C ILE A 1174 1.10 46.46 8.59
N ARG A 1175 0.98 47.12 9.75
CA ARG A 1175 1.71 48.37 10.02
C ARG A 1175 3.22 48.15 10.01
N LYS A 1176 3.69 47.10 10.70
CA LYS A 1176 5.11 46.71 10.72
C LYS A 1176 5.65 46.43 9.31
N ALA A 1177 4.95 45.61 8.53
CA ALA A 1177 5.35 45.30 7.15
C ALA A 1177 5.41 46.55 6.27
N SER A 1178 4.43 47.45 6.42
CA SER A 1178 4.43 48.74 5.74
C SER A 1178 5.64 49.59 6.14
N ALA A 1179 6.03 49.61 7.42
CA ALA A 1179 7.19 50.37 7.89
C ALA A 1179 8.50 49.82 7.33
N GLU A 1180 8.68 48.50 7.29
CA GLU A 1180 9.83 47.83 6.69
C GLU A 1180 9.98 48.21 5.20
N HIS A 1181 8.89 48.20 4.43
CA HIS A 1181 8.93 48.61 3.02
C HIS A 1181 9.15 50.12 2.85
N VAL A 1182 8.59 50.99 3.72
CA VAL A 1182 8.87 52.44 3.67
C VAL A 1182 10.35 52.71 3.93
N TYR A 1183 10.95 52.01 4.90
CA TYR A 1183 12.38 52.10 5.18
C TYR A 1183 13.22 51.73 3.95
N LEU A 1184 12.91 50.60 3.29
CA LEU A 1184 13.61 50.16 2.08
C LEU A 1184 13.48 51.16 0.92
N VAL A 1185 12.30 51.75 0.71
CA VAL A 1185 12.07 52.74 -0.34
C VAL A 1185 12.89 54.01 -0.08
N LEU A 1186 12.92 54.50 1.17
CA LEU A 1186 13.71 55.69 1.54
C LEU A 1186 15.22 55.48 1.33
N LEU A 1187 15.72 54.26 1.53
CA LEU A 1187 17.12 53.91 1.22
C LEU A 1187 17.42 53.83 -0.29
N GLN A 1188 16.45 53.38 -1.09
CA GLN A 1188 16.65 53.15 -2.52
C GLN A 1188 16.36 54.37 -3.39
N ASN A 1189 15.44 55.24 -2.97
CA ASN A 1189 14.95 56.38 -3.74
C ASN A 1189 14.84 57.64 -2.86
N GLY A 1190 15.98 58.25 -2.53
CA GLY A 1190 16.07 59.45 -1.70
C GLY A 1190 15.33 60.67 -2.26
N ASN A 1191 15.05 60.72 -3.57
CA ASN A 1191 14.39 61.84 -4.24
C ASN A 1191 12.91 62.03 -3.82
N LEU A 1192 12.32 61.09 -3.08
CA LEU A 1192 10.95 61.17 -2.58
C LEU A 1192 10.77 62.13 -1.39
N VAL A 1193 11.86 62.46 -0.69
CA VAL A 1193 11.88 63.37 0.46
C VAL A 1193 13.00 64.37 0.23
N ALA A 1194 12.83 65.62 0.69
CA ALA A 1194 13.90 66.61 0.57
C ALA A 1194 15.17 66.11 1.30
N GLU A 1195 16.36 66.32 0.72
CA GLU A 1195 17.63 65.77 1.24
C GLU A 1195 17.88 66.12 2.72
N ASP A 1196 17.41 67.29 3.17
CA ASP A 1196 17.49 67.78 4.56
C ASP A 1196 16.53 67.07 5.54
N LYS A 1197 15.60 66.24 5.05
CA LYS A 1197 14.52 65.60 5.82
C LYS A 1197 14.56 64.07 5.80
N ILE A 1198 15.44 63.46 4.99
CA ILE A 1198 15.53 62.00 4.84
C ILE A 1198 15.97 61.34 6.16
N GLU A 1199 16.99 61.88 6.84
CA GLU A 1199 17.48 61.34 8.11
C GLU A 1199 16.38 61.31 9.17
N LYS A 1200 15.61 62.40 9.29
CA LYS A 1200 14.47 62.49 10.21
C LYS A 1200 13.35 61.52 9.84
N ALA A 1201 13.08 61.30 8.55
CA ALA A 1201 12.08 60.34 8.10
C ALA A 1201 12.50 58.89 8.41
N LEU A 1202 13.80 58.57 8.26
CA LEU A 1202 14.36 57.26 8.62
C LEU A 1202 14.31 57.03 10.15
N GLU A 1203 14.65 58.06 10.94
CA GLU A 1203 14.57 58.04 12.41
C GLU A 1203 13.15 57.71 12.89
N ILE A 1204 12.13 58.43 12.39
CA ILE A 1204 10.72 58.18 12.73
C ILE A 1204 10.32 56.74 12.39
N ILE A 1205 10.72 56.23 11.24
CA ILE A 1205 10.39 54.87 10.81
C ILE A 1205 11.08 53.82 11.69
N SER A 1206 12.35 54.02 12.08
CA SER A 1206 13.12 53.05 12.87
C SER A 1206 12.80 53.08 14.37
N GLU A 1207 12.52 54.25 14.94
CA GLU A 1207 12.29 54.40 16.38
C GLU A 1207 10.83 54.16 16.78
N THR A 1208 9.89 54.32 15.84
CA THR A 1208 8.47 54.06 16.12
C THR A 1208 8.19 52.56 16.19
N CYS A 1209 7.61 52.10 17.30
CA CYS A 1209 7.06 50.75 17.43
C CYS A 1209 5.75 50.62 16.65
N TRP A 1210 5.84 50.24 15.36
CA TRP A 1210 4.70 50.16 14.44
C TRP A 1210 3.71 49.02 14.74
N ASP A 1211 4.15 47.99 15.47
CA ASP A 1211 3.30 46.93 16.01
C ASP A 1211 2.69 47.27 17.38
N GLY A 1212 3.03 48.43 17.96
CA GLY A 1212 2.48 48.95 19.21
C GLY A 1212 1.15 49.71 19.05
N ASP A 1213 0.93 50.73 19.89
CA ASP A 1213 -0.34 51.47 19.96
C ASP A 1213 -0.69 52.19 18.63
N MET A 1214 -1.94 51.98 18.18
CA MET A 1214 -2.45 52.54 16.93
C MET A 1214 -2.55 54.07 16.97
N TYR A 1215 -2.79 54.69 18.12
CA TYR A 1215 -2.87 56.15 18.22
C TYR A 1215 -1.49 56.79 17.99
N LEU A 1216 -0.45 56.24 18.63
CA LEU A 1216 0.95 56.64 18.40
C LEU A 1216 1.37 56.43 16.93
N SER A 1217 1.10 55.26 16.33
CA SER A 1217 1.43 55.02 14.91
C SER A 1217 0.72 56.01 13.97
N LYS A 1218 -0.54 56.38 14.26
CA LYS A 1218 -1.27 57.36 13.45
C LYS A 1218 -0.69 58.77 13.57
N HIS A 1219 -0.20 59.16 14.74
CA HIS A 1219 0.46 60.44 14.95
C HIS A 1219 1.79 60.51 14.20
N GLN A 1220 2.67 59.52 14.39
CA GLN A 1220 3.97 59.43 13.71
C GLN A 1220 3.83 59.35 12.18
N ARG A 1221 2.78 58.68 11.69
CA ARG A 1221 2.43 58.68 10.27
C ARG A 1221 2.09 60.08 9.74
N LEU A 1222 1.37 60.92 10.50
CA LEU A 1222 1.04 62.28 10.08
C LEU A 1222 2.31 63.13 9.95
N GLU A 1223 3.25 62.99 10.87
CA GLU A 1223 4.56 63.64 10.80
C GLU A 1223 5.34 63.21 9.54
N LEU A 1224 5.30 61.92 9.18
CA LEU A 1224 5.86 61.43 7.91
C LEU A 1224 5.16 62.02 6.68
N PHE A 1225 3.82 62.16 6.67
CA PHE A 1225 3.10 62.81 5.57
C PHE A 1225 3.53 64.28 5.38
N GLU A 1226 3.81 65.00 6.47
CA GLU A 1226 4.30 66.38 6.45
C GLU A 1226 5.73 66.49 5.90
N LEU A 1227 6.63 65.57 6.30
CA LEU A 1227 8.01 65.54 5.82
C LEU A 1227 8.11 65.29 4.31
N VAL A 1228 7.20 64.47 3.76
CA VAL A 1228 7.10 64.12 2.33
C VAL A 1228 6.35 65.20 1.52
N GLY A 1229 5.75 66.21 2.17
CA GLY A 1229 5.03 67.29 1.48
C GLY A 1229 3.63 66.90 0.95
N LEU A 1230 3.03 65.83 1.47
CA LEU A 1230 1.72 65.31 1.04
C LEU A 1230 0.59 65.90 1.90
N LYS A 1231 -0.38 66.59 1.26
CA LYS A 1231 -1.57 67.12 1.97
C LYS A 1231 -2.50 65.98 2.44
N VAL A 1232 -2.66 65.83 3.74
CA VAL A 1232 -3.58 64.87 4.37
C VAL A 1232 -5.03 65.21 3.99
N LYS A 1233 -5.71 64.33 3.22
CA LYS A 1233 -7.17 64.39 3.07
C LYS A 1233 -7.82 63.94 4.39
N ILE A 1234 -8.21 64.90 5.22
CA ILE A 1234 -9.06 64.67 6.40
C ILE A 1234 -10.44 64.20 5.88
N LEU A 1235 -10.72 62.90 5.98
CA LEU A 1235 -12.04 62.36 5.65
C LEU A 1235 -12.94 62.39 6.90
N GLY A 1236 -13.87 63.34 6.93
CA GLY A 1236 -15.19 63.19 7.54
C GLY A 1236 -15.35 63.45 9.03
N LYS A 1237 -15.64 64.72 9.37
CA LYS A 1237 -16.46 65.09 10.54
C LYS A 1237 -17.75 64.27 10.55
N TYR A 1238 -18.07 63.61 11.66
CA TYR A 1238 -19.46 63.31 12.01
C TYR A 1238 -19.94 64.29 13.07
N SER A 1239 -21.08 64.88 12.75
CA SER A 1239 -21.81 65.93 13.44
C SER A 1239 -22.30 65.55 14.84
N ASP A 1240 -22.28 66.54 15.72
CA ASP A 1240 -23.11 66.64 16.92
C ASP A 1240 -24.60 66.37 16.61
N GLY A 1241 -25.28 65.62 17.49
CA GLY A 1241 -26.71 65.33 17.38
C GLY A 1241 -27.21 64.21 18.30
N THR A 1242 -27.32 64.54 19.59
CA THR A 1242 -28.10 63.93 20.69
C THR A 1242 -29.28 62.98 20.35
N SER A 1243 -29.28 61.73 20.86
CA SER A 1243 -29.98 61.32 22.11
C SER A 1243 -30.23 59.80 22.26
N ARG A 1244 -29.79 59.28 23.42
CA ARG A 1244 -30.28 58.14 24.25
C ARG A 1244 -30.84 56.86 23.59
N LYS A 1245 -30.15 55.73 23.82
CA LYS A 1245 -30.50 54.78 24.90
C LYS A 1245 -29.41 53.73 25.14
N THR A 1246 -29.22 53.46 26.42
CA THR A 1246 -28.33 52.53 27.11
C THR A 1246 -28.27 51.11 26.54
N SER A 1247 -27.06 50.66 26.17
CA SER A 1247 -26.61 49.30 26.45
C SER A 1247 -25.11 49.33 26.70
N SER A 1248 -24.69 48.96 27.91
CA SER A 1248 -23.30 48.79 28.31
C SER A 1248 -22.64 47.69 27.46
N LYS A 1249 -21.96 48.08 26.38
CA LYS A 1249 -20.94 47.23 25.77
C LYS A 1249 -19.61 47.55 26.43
N LYS A 1250 -19.09 46.57 27.18
CA LYS A 1250 -17.69 46.48 27.61
C LYS A 1250 -16.76 46.83 26.43
N PRO A 1251 -15.56 47.38 26.67
CA PRO A 1251 -14.56 47.45 25.61
C PRO A 1251 -14.34 46.02 25.13
N THR A 1252 -14.55 45.77 23.85
CA THR A 1252 -14.14 44.50 23.23
C THR A 1252 -12.64 44.41 23.43
N ASP A 1253 -12.22 43.47 24.27
CA ASP A 1253 -10.83 43.02 24.34
C ASP A 1253 -10.32 42.86 22.90
N LEU A 1254 -9.21 43.52 22.61
CA LEU A 1254 -8.46 43.31 21.39
C LEU A 1254 -8.01 41.85 21.42
N ASP A 1255 -8.71 41.00 20.69
CA ASP A 1255 -8.33 39.60 20.54
C ASP A 1255 -6.99 39.54 19.78
N GLU A 1256 -5.89 39.45 20.54
CA GLU A 1256 -4.54 39.25 20.02
C GLU A 1256 -4.46 37.97 19.14
N ASN A 1257 -5.40 37.03 19.32
CA ASN A 1257 -5.48 35.79 18.55
C ASN A 1257 -6.32 35.89 17.26
N ALA A 1258 -6.96 37.04 16.97
CA ALA A 1258 -7.64 37.24 15.68
C ALA A 1258 -6.65 37.20 14.50
N SER A 1259 -5.37 37.58 14.73
CA SER A 1259 -4.30 37.42 13.75
C SER A 1259 -3.84 35.97 13.58
N TYR A 1260 -4.16 35.11 14.55
CA TYR A 1260 -3.86 33.67 14.55
C TYR A 1260 -4.96 32.91 13.80
N SER A 1261 -6.23 33.28 13.98
CA SER A 1261 -7.38 32.69 13.26
C SER A 1261 -7.25 32.80 11.74
N SER A 1262 -6.86 33.96 11.21
CA SER A 1262 -6.65 34.12 9.76
C SER A 1262 -5.38 33.44 9.25
N LEU A 1263 -4.40 33.19 10.13
CA LEU A 1263 -3.16 32.48 9.80
C LEU A 1263 -3.43 30.97 9.71
N VAL A 1264 -4.26 30.44 10.60
CA VAL A 1264 -4.77 29.05 10.54
C VAL A 1264 -5.63 28.85 9.29
N GLU A 1265 -6.55 29.77 8.97
CA GLU A 1265 -7.34 29.71 7.73
C GLU A 1265 -6.50 29.83 6.45
N SER A 1266 -5.41 30.60 6.46
CA SER A 1266 -4.53 30.74 5.28
C SER A 1266 -3.47 29.63 5.15
N SER A 1267 -3.18 28.91 6.24
CA SER A 1267 -2.26 27.76 6.27
C SER A 1267 -2.94 26.43 5.92
N GLY A 1268 -4.26 26.41 5.76
CA GLY A 1268 -5.02 25.23 5.34
C GLY A 1268 -5.13 24.13 6.40
N PHE A 1269 -5.30 24.51 7.67
CA PHE A 1269 -5.71 23.60 8.75
C PHE A 1269 -7.20 23.76 9.10
#